data_AF-Q5TZ72-F1
#
_entry.id   AF-Q5TZ72-F1
#
_cell.length_a   1.000
_cell.length_b   1.000
_cell.length_c   1.000
_cell.angle_alpha   90.00
_cell.angle_beta   90.00
_cell.angle_gamma   90.00
#
_symmetry.space_group_name_H-M   'P 1'
#
loop_
_entity.id
_entity.type
_entity.pdbx_description
1 polymer ?
#
loop_
_entity_poly.entity_id
_entity_poly.type
_entity_poly.pdbx_seq_one_letter_code
_entity_poly.pdbx_strand_id
1 'polypeptide(L)'
;MPVVRFYRTEETGEARAIRRIAQLYPDVIITTELCYNVELDGPDSLSVAQKDILRWLFSPPYSVSLLEEPTLKAEHGARLVEIGPRLNFSTAWSTNAVSICQSAGLSQVTRVELSRRHLIKPQEGCKVGMKDGEMESLISCLYDSMTECIYAQPITSFAVDIRPQDVFEVDILGKGRAALEKANDELGLAFDSWDLDYYTALFQKVKRNPTSVECFDLAQSNSEHSRHWFFRGRMVIDGKEQKETLFSLIMGTQQHSNQNNVIKFCDNSSGIKGMELRCMYPTNPAQASPYESRDTTRHVIFTAETHNFPTGVAPFSGATTGTGGRIRDVQSAGKGGHVIAGTAGYCFGNLHIPGFVLPWEEEGWEYPSSFAPPLQVAIEASDGASDYGNKFGEPVLAGFARSFGMRLANGERREWIKPIMFSGGLGSIEDPHVRKDQAEPGMEVVKIGGPVYRIGVGGGAASSVQVQGDNSSARDLGAVQRGDAEMEQKMNRALRACLERVEGNPICSIHDQGAGGNGNVLKELSEPAGAVIYTEKFKRGDPTLSVLELWGAEYQESNALLLRPSDRSFLERVCQREKCPVDFVGKITGDGKIVLVDGLRKQNDVLEGARNPVDLELDWVLGKMPQKEFILEHRSVSLQPLTLPAGLSVLPALERVLRLPAVASKRYLTNKVDRSVTGLVAQQQCVGPLHTPLADVAVVALSPFSLQGAATAIGEQPIKGLLSPAAGARMAVGEALTNLVFARVSALKDVKCSGNWMWAAKLPGEGACLWDACQAMCEVMGQLGVAVDGGKDSLSMAARVSGETVKAPGSLVISVYAVCPDITATVTPDLDNPEGKGVLLYVPVSAGKYRLGGSALAQCFGQLGDCSPDMDQPDKLSACFNTTQTLIQDRLLTAGHDVSDGGLISCLLEMAFAGNYGIEVDLPLEGVDVMEALFSEELSLVLEVCERNASSVCQRYTDAGLLCHRIGTTSGFGPDAKVRVSLCGREVLNERLPTLRAIWESTSFELERLQANPLCVQEEEQGLASRTQPYLKLTFDPSQTPIIKELATGKARVAVVREEGSNGDREMSASLFMAGFEVWDVTMQDLCSGSTTLDPFRAVVFVGGFSYADVLGSAKGWAATVTFNNRAREEFERFRKREDTLSLGVCNGCQLLALLGWVGEREDGGSDVTLTHNKSGRFESRFVSVGILPSPAIMLKGMEGSALGVWVAHGEGLMQFRSPEAQQKLIGSSLAPLRYVDDSGNPTEIYPINPNGSAQGVAGICSADGRHLAMMPHPERAVLSWQWAWAPQHLRGSLEPSPWLSMFRNAAAWCQNS
;
A
#
# COMPACT_ATOMS: atom_id res chain seq x y z
N MET A 1 11.67 21.57 29.06
CA MET A 1 12.69 21.82 28.04
C MET A 1 12.27 23.07 27.24
N PRO A 2 13.19 23.98 26.92
CA PRO A 2 12.91 25.17 26.13
C PRO A 2 12.65 24.84 24.66
N VAL A 3 11.82 25.66 23.99
CA VAL A 3 11.56 25.59 22.54
C VAL A 3 12.12 26.83 21.86
N VAL A 4 13.02 26.62 20.89
CA VAL A 4 13.52 27.65 19.97
C VAL A 4 12.71 27.60 18.68
N ARG A 5 12.37 28.77 18.13
CA ARG A 5 11.48 28.89 16.96
C ARG A 5 12.21 29.48 15.77
N PHE A 6 11.99 28.89 14.60
CA PHE A 6 12.46 29.41 13.32
C PHE A 6 11.29 29.59 12.37
N TYR A 7 11.34 30.62 11.53
CA TYR A 7 10.25 31.03 10.65
C TYR A 7 10.70 31.03 9.20
N ARG A 8 9.82 30.57 8.30
CA ARG A 8 10.04 30.58 6.85
C ARG A 8 8.74 30.94 6.16
N THR A 9 8.73 32.03 5.40
CA THR A 9 7.59 32.37 4.55
C THR A 9 7.43 31.29 3.47
N GLU A 10 6.23 30.76 3.30
CA GLU A 10 5.92 29.83 2.22
C GLU A 10 5.53 30.64 0.98
N GLU A 11 6.12 30.33 -0.18
CA GLU A 11 5.71 30.97 -1.42
C GLU A 11 4.25 30.58 -1.71
N THR A 12 3.38 31.59 -1.77
CA THR A 12 1.92 31.43 -1.78
C THR A 12 1.45 30.63 -3.01
N GLY A 13 0.80 29.48 -2.80
CA GLY A 13 0.01 28.81 -3.86
C GLY A 13 -0.06 27.29 -3.85
N GLU A 14 0.78 26.57 -3.11
CA GLU A 14 0.93 25.13 -3.34
C GLU A 14 0.05 24.23 -2.49
N ALA A 15 -0.27 24.62 -1.25
CA ALA A 15 -1.06 23.76 -0.36
C ALA A 15 -2.52 23.59 -0.84
N ARG A 16 -2.94 22.32 -1.00
CA ARG A 16 -4.28 21.90 -1.47
C ARG A 16 -5.42 22.60 -0.72
N ALA A 17 -5.29 22.76 0.60
CA ALA A 17 -6.26 23.46 1.45
C ALA A 17 -6.44 24.93 1.06
N ILE A 18 -5.35 25.63 0.75
CA ILE A 18 -5.39 27.05 0.34
C ILE A 18 -6.09 27.19 -1.02
N ARG A 19 -5.82 26.29 -1.98
CA ARG A 19 -6.51 26.31 -3.28
C ARG A 19 -8.01 26.06 -3.12
N ARG A 20 -8.41 25.12 -2.27
CA ARG A 20 -9.81 24.84 -1.97
C ARG A 20 -10.49 26.04 -1.30
N ILE A 21 -9.82 26.69 -0.36
CA ILE A 21 -10.35 27.90 0.29
C ILE A 21 -10.46 29.05 -0.69
N ALA A 22 -9.50 29.25 -1.59
CA ALA A 22 -9.58 30.28 -2.62
C ALA A 22 -10.80 30.10 -3.56
N GLN A 23 -11.27 28.87 -3.75
CA GLN A 23 -12.51 28.59 -4.49
C GLN A 23 -13.77 28.90 -3.68
N LEU A 24 -13.77 28.57 -2.37
CA LEU A 24 -14.92 28.79 -1.49
C LEU A 24 -15.06 30.25 -1.03
N TYR A 25 -13.94 30.96 -0.91
CA TYR A 25 -13.84 32.32 -0.38
C TYR A 25 -12.93 33.17 -1.29
N PRO A 26 -13.38 33.50 -2.52
CA PRO A 26 -12.54 34.18 -3.50
C PRO A 26 -12.10 35.59 -3.08
N ASP A 27 -12.85 36.23 -2.18
CA ASP A 27 -12.57 37.58 -1.67
C ASP A 27 -11.53 37.61 -0.53
N VAL A 28 -10.85 36.49 -0.25
CA VAL A 28 -9.89 36.34 0.85
C VAL A 28 -8.50 35.98 0.33
N ILE A 29 -7.49 36.67 0.84
CA ILE A 29 -6.09 36.34 0.64
C ILE A 29 -5.57 35.66 1.91
N ILE A 30 -4.85 34.55 1.74
CA ILE A 30 -4.17 33.84 2.82
C ILE A 30 -2.68 33.84 2.54
N THR A 31 -1.89 34.37 3.46
CA THR A 31 -0.43 34.25 3.46
C THR A 31 0.00 33.27 4.54
N THR A 32 0.90 32.35 4.21
CA THR A 32 1.36 31.30 5.13
C THR A 32 2.83 31.48 5.47
N GLU A 33 3.15 31.31 6.76
CA GLU A 33 4.50 31.21 7.30
C GLU A 33 4.64 29.89 8.06
N LEU A 34 5.64 29.10 7.73
CA LEU A 34 5.99 27.90 8.46
C LEU A 34 6.80 28.27 9.70
N CYS A 35 6.53 27.59 10.81
CA CYS A 35 7.25 27.75 12.06
C CYS A 35 7.78 26.39 12.54
N TYR A 36 9.10 26.27 12.60
CA TYR A 36 9.80 25.11 13.15
C TYR A 36 9.99 25.31 14.65
N ASN A 37 9.35 24.48 15.45
CA ASN A 37 9.42 24.50 16.91
C ASN A 37 10.41 23.42 17.36
N VAL A 38 11.57 23.81 17.87
CA VAL A 38 12.71 22.94 18.19
C VAL A 38 12.91 22.86 19.70
N GLU A 39 12.65 21.71 20.30
CA GLU A 39 12.91 21.46 21.71
C GLU A 39 14.37 21.04 21.94
N LEU A 40 14.97 21.58 23.00
CA LEU A 40 16.35 21.32 23.37
C LEU A 40 16.45 20.68 24.75
N ASP A 41 17.23 19.61 24.87
CA ASP A 41 17.71 19.09 26.14
C ASP A 41 19.08 19.71 26.49
N GLY A 42 19.13 20.50 27.56
CA GLY A 42 20.32 21.23 27.98
C GLY A 42 20.20 22.75 27.77
N PRO A 43 21.17 23.41 27.11
CA PRO A 43 21.26 24.87 27.06
C PRO A 43 20.08 25.50 26.32
N ASP A 44 19.59 26.64 26.84
CA ASP A 44 18.44 27.39 26.30
C ASP A 44 18.70 28.03 24.92
N SER A 45 19.87 27.83 24.32
CA SER A 45 20.23 28.40 23.02
C SER A 45 21.24 27.53 22.26
N LEU A 46 21.16 27.60 20.93
CA LEU A 46 22.08 26.95 20.01
C LEU A 46 23.25 27.88 19.66
N SER A 47 24.44 27.30 19.49
CA SER A 47 25.60 28.05 18.96
C SER A 47 25.36 28.48 17.51
N VAL A 48 26.14 29.46 17.03
CA VAL A 48 26.02 29.95 15.63
C VAL A 48 26.17 28.81 14.63
N ALA A 49 27.16 27.93 14.81
CA ALA A 49 27.37 26.79 13.93
C ALA A 49 26.18 25.80 13.94
N GLN A 50 25.58 25.56 15.11
CA GLN A 50 24.39 24.71 15.20
C GLN A 50 23.17 25.35 14.53
N LYS A 51 23.02 26.68 14.66
CA LYS A 51 21.97 27.43 13.94
C LYS A 51 22.20 27.37 12.43
N ASP A 52 23.43 27.42 11.95
CA ASP A 52 23.74 27.30 10.52
C ASP A 52 23.38 25.91 9.97
N ILE A 53 23.59 24.84 10.74
CA ILE A 53 23.11 23.50 10.41
C ILE A 53 21.57 23.49 10.29
N LEU A 54 20.86 24.06 11.26
CA LEU A 54 19.40 24.15 11.19
C LEU A 54 18.91 25.02 10.02
N ARG A 55 19.60 26.11 9.70
CA ARG A 55 19.32 26.93 8.51
C ARG A 55 19.44 26.12 7.23
N TRP A 56 20.49 25.30 7.11
CA TRP A 56 20.65 24.40 5.98
C TRP A 56 19.53 23.34 5.94
N LEU A 57 19.24 22.71 7.08
CA LEU A 57 18.21 21.67 7.20
C LEU A 57 16.80 22.17 6.90
N PHE A 58 16.41 23.36 7.35
CA PHE A 58 15.03 23.84 7.22
C PHE A 58 14.79 24.76 6.02
N SER A 59 15.82 25.14 5.26
CA SER A 59 15.66 25.96 4.05
C SER A 59 15.68 25.08 2.80
N PRO A 60 14.78 25.27 1.82
CA PRO A 60 14.89 24.62 0.52
C PRO A 60 16.21 25.01 -0.16
N PRO A 61 16.74 24.15 -1.06
CA PRO A 61 17.87 24.53 -1.91
C PRO A 61 17.62 25.87 -2.63
N TYR A 62 18.64 26.72 -2.72
CA TYR A 62 18.59 28.08 -3.29
C TYR A 62 17.76 29.13 -2.55
N SER A 63 17.14 28.79 -1.42
CA SER A 63 16.44 29.75 -0.55
C SER A 63 17.21 29.97 0.75
N VAL A 64 17.23 31.20 1.26
CA VAL A 64 18.00 31.60 2.45
C VAL A 64 17.11 32.22 3.55
N SER A 65 15.79 32.03 3.48
CA SER A 65 14.82 32.83 4.24
C SER A 65 14.48 32.31 5.66
N LEU A 66 15.28 31.42 6.26
CA LEU A 66 15.01 30.98 7.63
C LEU A 66 15.39 32.07 8.64
N LEU A 67 14.39 32.60 9.34
CA LEU A 67 14.52 33.69 10.29
C LEU A 67 14.26 33.20 11.72
N GLU A 68 14.82 33.90 12.71
CA GLU A 68 14.54 33.66 14.14
C GLU A 68 13.36 34.50 14.65
N GLU A 69 12.91 35.47 13.85
CA GLU A 69 11.79 36.35 14.15
C GLU A 69 10.67 36.16 13.12
N PRO A 70 9.38 36.24 13.52
CA PRO A 70 8.25 36.06 12.61
C PRO A 70 8.14 37.21 11.60
N THR A 71 7.86 36.86 10.35
CA THR A 71 7.56 37.78 9.26
C THR A 71 6.10 38.24 9.26
N LEU A 72 5.17 37.34 9.59
CA LEU A 72 3.74 37.66 9.65
C LEU A 72 3.37 38.28 10.99
N LYS A 73 2.73 39.45 10.93
CA LYS A 73 2.20 40.19 12.08
C LYS A 73 0.70 40.35 11.95
N ALA A 74 0.01 40.38 13.10
CA ALA A 74 -1.41 40.70 13.14
C ALA A 74 -1.62 42.16 12.67
N GLU A 75 -2.52 42.35 11.72
CA GLU A 75 -2.88 43.66 11.15
C GLU A 75 -4.37 43.96 11.41
N HIS A 76 -4.75 45.24 11.39
CA HIS A 76 -6.14 45.63 11.60
C HIS A 76 -7.00 45.15 10.42
N GLY A 77 -8.07 44.40 10.71
CA GLY A 77 -8.92 43.78 9.69
C GLY A 77 -8.41 42.44 9.14
N ALA A 78 -7.30 41.92 9.65
CA ALA A 78 -6.75 40.60 9.34
C ALA A 78 -6.85 39.66 10.54
N ARG A 79 -6.90 38.34 10.30
CA ARG A 79 -6.83 37.33 11.36
C ARG A 79 -5.56 36.50 11.19
N LEU A 80 -4.72 36.50 12.21
CA LEU A 80 -3.54 35.64 12.30
C LEU A 80 -3.87 34.43 13.15
N VAL A 81 -3.69 33.22 12.60
CA VAL A 81 -3.94 31.96 13.29
C VAL A 81 -2.72 31.08 13.17
N GLU A 82 -2.26 30.51 14.27
CA GLU A 82 -1.20 29.49 14.27
C GLU A 82 -1.82 28.11 14.51
N ILE A 83 -1.52 27.18 13.61
CA ILE A 83 -2.07 25.82 13.59
C ILE A 83 -0.88 24.86 13.67
N GLY A 84 -0.96 23.87 14.55
CA GLY A 84 0.07 22.84 14.62
C GLY A 84 -0.48 21.51 15.15
N PRO A 85 0.37 20.49 15.24
CA PRO A 85 -0.01 19.19 15.79
C PRO A 85 -0.49 19.32 17.24
N ARG A 86 -1.38 18.42 17.66
CA ARG A 86 -1.71 18.31 19.09
C ARG A 86 -0.44 17.95 19.88
N LEU A 87 -0.23 18.62 21.02
CA LEU A 87 1.06 18.59 21.75
C LEU A 87 1.36 17.25 22.45
N ASN A 88 0.35 16.41 22.68
CA ASN A 88 0.45 15.18 23.46
C ASN A 88 1.18 14.03 22.77
N PHE A 89 1.43 14.10 21.46
CA PHE A 89 2.19 13.08 20.73
C PHE A 89 3.11 13.73 19.70
N SER A 90 4.19 13.06 19.32
CA SER A 90 5.07 13.49 18.23
C SER A 90 4.58 12.95 16.89
N THR A 91 4.50 13.81 15.86
CA THR A 91 4.16 13.39 14.51
C THR A 91 5.23 12.44 13.92
N ALA A 92 4.88 11.65 12.89
CA ALA A 92 5.88 10.88 12.13
C ALA A 92 6.91 11.80 11.46
N TRP A 93 6.48 12.98 11.01
CA TRP A 93 7.37 14.02 10.51
C TRP A 93 8.38 14.45 11.59
N SER A 94 7.93 14.65 12.84
CA SER A 94 8.81 14.99 13.96
C SER A 94 9.86 13.92 14.23
N THR A 95 9.46 12.65 14.27
CA THR A 95 10.38 11.52 14.49
C THR A 95 11.52 11.52 13.47
N ASN A 96 11.19 11.70 12.19
CA ASN A 96 12.17 11.74 11.11
C ASN A 96 13.03 13.02 11.16
N ALA A 97 12.44 14.20 11.40
CA ALA A 97 13.18 15.45 11.54
C ALA A 97 14.20 15.42 12.70
N VAL A 98 13.83 14.81 13.82
CA VAL A 98 14.74 14.59 14.96
C VAL A 98 15.87 13.64 14.56
N SER A 99 15.58 12.53 13.87
CA SER A 99 16.61 11.60 13.38
C SER A 99 17.63 12.32 12.46
N ILE A 100 17.17 13.21 11.58
CA ILE A 100 18.03 14.04 10.74
C ILE A 100 18.92 14.97 11.58
N CYS A 101 18.33 15.68 12.55
CA CYS A 101 19.08 16.60 13.41
C CYS A 101 20.18 15.86 14.19
N GLN A 102 19.85 14.70 14.75
CA GLN A 102 20.80 13.86 15.50
C GLN A 102 21.93 13.35 14.60
N SER A 103 21.61 12.90 13.39
CA SER A 103 22.60 12.47 12.39
C SER A 103 23.50 13.62 11.90
N ALA A 104 23.00 14.86 11.94
CA ALA A 104 23.76 16.07 11.69
C ALA A 104 24.61 16.55 12.90
N GLY A 105 24.63 15.80 14.01
CA GLY A 105 25.40 16.11 15.21
C GLY A 105 24.69 17.00 16.24
N LEU A 106 23.38 17.23 16.10
CA LEU A 106 22.57 18.01 17.04
C LEU A 106 21.84 17.10 18.04
N SER A 107 22.61 16.34 18.83
CA SER A 107 22.06 15.35 19.78
C SER A 107 21.17 15.95 20.87
N GLN A 108 21.28 17.26 21.14
CA GLN A 108 20.43 17.97 22.10
C GLN A 108 18.99 18.22 21.59
N VAL A 109 18.72 18.03 20.29
CA VAL A 109 17.37 18.21 19.74
C VAL A 109 16.53 16.98 20.08
N THR A 110 15.51 17.17 20.93
CA THR A 110 14.62 16.09 21.39
C THR A 110 13.31 16.01 20.61
N ARG A 111 12.83 17.14 20.10
CA ARG A 111 11.58 17.23 19.33
C ARG A 111 11.63 18.38 18.34
N VAL A 112 11.13 18.15 17.14
CA VAL A 112 10.93 19.20 16.12
C VAL A 112 9.53 19.07 15.56
N GLU A 113 8.71 20.12 15.66
CA GLU A 113 7.37 20.13 15.05
C GLU A 113 7.16 21.35 14.17
N LEU A 114 6.42 21.15 13.09
CA LEU A 114 6.07 22.20 12.15
C LEU A 114 4.67 22.74 12.48
N SER A 115 4.57 24.02 12.83
CA SER A 115 3.29 24.75 12.83
C SER A 115 3.21 25.69 11.62
N ARG A 116 1.99 26.07 11.25
CA ARG A 116 1.69 26.97 10.14
C ARG A 116 0.96 28.20 10.68
N ARG A 117 1.47 29.39 10.34
CA ARG A 117 0.88 30.69 10.67
C ARG A 117 0.19 31.22 9.43
N HIS A 118 -1.12 31.35 9.48
CA HIS A 118 -1.93 31.87 8.39
C HIS A 118 -2.40 33.29 8.72
N LEU A 119 -2.07 34.24 7.86
CA LEU A 119 -2.59 35.61 7.90
C LEU A 119 -3.70 35.73 6.86
N ILE A 120 -4.94 35.81 7.35
CA ILE A 120 -6.17 35.81 6.56
C ILE A 120 -6.63 37.27 6.43
N LYS A 121 -6.69 37.78 5.19
CA LYS A 121 -7.01 39.18 4.87
C LYS A 121 -8.12 39.25 3.82
N PRO A 122 -9.00 40.25 3.85
CA PRO A 122 -9.84 40.58 2.70
C PRO A 122 -8.95 40.96 1.51
N GLN A 123 -9.36 40.59 0.30
CA GLN A 123 -8.72 41.02 -0.93
C GLN A 123 -8.83 42.56 -1.09
N GLU A 124 -7.80 43.19 -1.64
CA GLU A 124 -7.80 44.64 -1.85
C GLU A 124 -9.01 45.07 -2.70
N GLY A 125 -9.82 46.00 -2.16
CA GLY A 125 -11.05 46.50 -2.80
C GLY A 125 -12.35 45.89 -2.28
N CYS A 126 -12.29 44.76 -1.56
CA CYS A 126 -13.46 44.12 -0.97
C CYS A 126 -13.79 44.77 0.39
N LYS A 127 -14.95 45.45 0.49
CA LYS A 127 -15.40 46.16 1.71
C LYS A 127 -16.18 45.28 2.71
N VAL A 128 -16.42 44.01 2.38
CA VAL A 128 -17.21 43.12 3.22
C VAL A 128 -16.27 42.44 4.24
N GLY A 129 -16.38 42.83 5.51
CA GLY A 129 -15.76 42.06 6.59
C GLY A 129 -16.48 40.72 6.71
N MET A 130 -15.75 39.61 6.72
CA MET A 130 -16.31 38.28 7.02
C MET A 130 -16.96 38.30 8.40
N LYS A 131 -18.15 37.71 8.53
CA LYS A 131 -18.76 37.51 9.84
C LYS A 131 -17.94 36.50 10.63
N ASP A 132 -17.95 36.60 11.97
CA ASP A 132 -17.14 35.71 12.83
C ASP A 132 -17.41 34.22 12.53
N GLY A 133 -18.66 33.83 12.26
CA GLY A 133 -18.99 32.44 11.90
C GLY A 133 -18.43 31.98 10.54
N GLU A 134 -18.34 32.87 9.54
CA GLU A 134 -17.72 32.56 8.25
C GLU A 134 -16.20 32.41 8.40
N MET A 135 -15.60 33.28 9.22
CA MET A 135 -14.17 33.20 9.54
C MET A 135 -13.81 31.91 10.27
N GLU A 136 -14.62 31.47 11.24
CA GLU A 136 -14.43 30.19 11.92
C GLU A 136 -14.58 29.00 10.96
N SER A 137 -15.57 29.03 10.07
CA SER A 137 -15.74 27.99 9.05
C SER A 137 -14.56 27.93 8.08
N LEU A 138 -14.03 29.08 7.63
CA LEU A 138 -12.81 29.14 6.83
C LEU A 138 -11.61 28.56 7.59
N ILE A 139 -11.43 28.93 8.87
CA ILE A 139 -10.34 28.41 9.69
C ILE A 139 -10.46 26.90 9.86
N SER A 140 -11.67 26.35 10.01
CA SER A 140 -11.89 24.90 10.10
C SER A 140 -11.45 24.12 8.85
N CYS A 141 -11.35 24.79 7.69
CA CYS A 141 -10.84 24.19 6.45
C CYS A 141 -9.30 24.19 6.37
N LEU A 142 -8.58 24.88 7.28
CA LEU A 142 -7.12 25.01 7.25
C LEU A 142 -6.38 23.90 8.01
N TYR A 143 -7.08 23.08 8.77
CA TYR A 143 -6.47 22.04 9.60
C TYR A 143 -7.38 20.84 9.78
N ASP A 144 -6.77 19.70 10.04
CA ASP A 144 -7.50 18.51 10.48
C ASP A 144 -7.67 18.56 12.00
N SER A 145 -8.90 18.81 12.45
CA SER A 145 -9.21 18.88 13.89
C SER A 145 -8.92 17.60 14.67
N MET A 146 -8.76 16.47 13.99
CA MET A 146 -8.43 15.18 14.61
C MET A 146 -6.95 15.08 14.97
N THR A 147 -6.05 15.70 14.20
CA THR A 147 -4.60 15.59 14.37
C THR A 147 -3.92 16.91 14.76
N GLU A 148 -4.54 18.03 14.44
CA GLU A 148 -4.03 19.40 14.62
C GLU A 148 -4.95 20.23 15.53
N CYS A 149 -4.41 21.32 16.07
CA CYS A 149 -5.16 22.31 16.84
C CYS A 149 -4.63 23.73 16.61
N ILE A 150 -5.44 24.71 16.99
CA ILE A 150 -5.07 26.12 16.98
C ILE A 150 -4.29 26.44 18.26
N TYR A 151 -3.13 27.07 18.11
CA TYR A 151 -2.34 27.55 19.23
C TYR A 151 -2.81 28.95 19.64
N ALA A 152 -3.26 29.08 20.90
CA ALA A 152 -3.68 30.38 21.45
C ALA A 152 -2.52 31.37 21.57
N GLN A 153 -1.31 30.86 21.83
CA GLN A 153 -0.06 31.60 21.83
C GLN A 153 1.05 30.73 21.25
N PRO A 154 2.13 31.33 20.72
CA PRO A 154 3.35 30.61 20.37
C PRO A 154 3.79 29.65 21.48
N ILE A 155 3.98 28.37 21.16
CA ILE A 155 4.42 27.38 22.14
C ILE A 155 5.84 27.68 22.62
N THR A 156 6.06 27.55 23.93
CA THR A 156 7.37 27.70 24.58
C THR A 156 7.89 26.38 25.18
N SER A 157 7.02 25.36 25.22
CA SER A 157 7.32 23.99 25.63
C SER A 157 6.33 23.02 24.99
N PHE A 158 6.75 21.78 24.73
CA PHE A 158 5.85 20.69 24.34
C PHE A 158 5.26 19.94 25.54
N ALA A 159 5.64 20.31 26.76
CA ALA A 159 5.12 19.69 27.97
C ALA A 159 3.61 19.90 28.09
N VAL A 160 2.89 18.80 28.31
CA VAL A 160 1.45 18.79 28.61
C VAL A 160 1.27 18.44 30.08
N ASP A 161 0.48 19.24 30.80
CA ASP A 161 0.15 19.00 32.21
C ASP A 161 -0.97 17.95 32.33
N ILE A 162 -0.64 16.70 31.96
CA ILE A 162 -1.53 15.54 32.07
C ILE A 162 -0.94 14.59 33.10
N ARG A 163 -1.66 14.37 34.20
CA ARG A 163 -1.31 13.34 35.18
C ARG A 163 -1.83 11.98 34.68
N PRO A 164 -0.98 10.96 34.49
CA PRO A 164 -1.43 9.62 34.13
C PRO A 164 -2.41 9.08 35.16
N GLN A 165 -3.46 8.41 34.71
CA GLN A 165 -4.44 7.80 35.61
C GLN A 165 -3.79 6.66 36.40
N ASP A 166 -3.99 6.67 37.73
CA ASP A 166 -3.52 5.60 38.60
C ASP A 166 -4.29 4.30 38.37
N VAL A 167 -3.62 3.16 38.55
CA VAL A 167 -4.27 1.85 38.52
C VAL A 167 -5.16 1.70 39.75
N PHE A 168 -6.42 1.29 39.54
CA PHE A 168 -7.39 1.07 40.62
C PHE A 168 -8.04 -0.31 40.51
N GLU A 169 -8.61 -0.81 41.61
CA GLU A 169 -9.37 -2.06 41.61
C GLU A 169 -10.87 -1.81 41.33
N VAL A 170 -11.48 -2.70 40.54
CA VAL A 170 -12.92 -2.73 40.32
C VAL A 170 -13.54 -3.68 41.35
N ASP A 171 -14.33 -3.12 42.27
CA ASP A 171 -14.85 -3.83 43.45
C ASP A 171 -15.99 -4.82 43.14
N ILE A 172 -15.68 -5.89 42.40
CA ILE A 172 -16.61 -6.97 42.06
C ILE A 172 -16.97 -7.81 43.29
N LEU A 173 -16.04 -7.99 44.24
CA LEU A 173 -16.32 -8.75 45.46
C LEU A 173 -17.31 -8.02 46.38
N GLY A 174 -17.23 -6.70 46.48
CA GLY A 174 -18.14 -5.90 47.29
C GLY A 174 -19.45 -5.53 46.61
N LYS A 175 -19.42 -5.22 45.30
CA LYS A 175 -20.58 -4.66 44.57
C LYS A 175 -21.10 -5.55 43.44
N GLY A 176 -20.45 -6.67 43.15
CA GLY A 176 -20.84 -7.60 42.09
C GLY A 176 -20.81 -6.97 40.70
N ARG A 177 -21.71 -7.44 39.83
CA ARG A 177 -21.84 -7.05 38.43
C ARG A 177 -21.94 -5.53 38.22
N ALA A 178 -22.58 -4.81 39.14
CA ALA A 178 -22.76 -3.36 39.04
C ALA A 178 -21.44 -2.57 39.06
N ALA A 179 -20.40 -3.06 39.76
CA ALA A 179 -19.08 -2.44 39.69
C ALA A 179 -18.44 -2.61 38.31
N LEU A 180 -18.64 -3.78 37.69
CA LEU A 180 -18.11 -4.06 36.36
C LEU A 180 -18.88 -3.30 35.27
N GLU A 181 -20.20 -3.14 35.38
CA GLU A 181 -20.99 -2.27 34.49
C GLU A 181 -20.51 -0.82 34.54
N LYS A 182 -20.30 -0.29 35.75
CA LYS A 182 -19.77 1.06 35.90
C LYS A 182 -18.39 1.19 35.25
N ALA A 183 -17.50 0.22 35.47
CA ALA A 183 -16.18 0.21 34.84
C ALA A 183 -16.27 0.05 33.31
N ASN A 184 -17.22 -0.74 32.82
CA ASN A 184 -17.49 -0.91 31.39
C ASN A 184 -17.82 0.42 30.70
N ASP A 185 -18.69 1.21 31.32
CA ASP A 185 -19.10 2.50 30.77
C ASP A 185 -17.98 3.55 30.88
N GLU A 186 -17.30 3.63 32.03
CA GLU A 186 -16.24 4.61 32.29
C GLU A 186 -14.97 4.34 31.47
N LEU A 187 -14.58 3.07 31.28
CA LEU A 187 -13.38 2.67 30.54
C LEU A 187 -13.65 2.34 29.07
N GLY A 188 -14.92 2.35 28.64
CA GLY A 188 -15.30 2.03 27.25
C GLY A 188 -14.99 0.59 26.84
N LEU A 189 -15.22 -0.38 27.74
CA LEU A 189 -14.83 -1.78 27.53
C LEU A 189 -15.67 -2.51 26.48
N ALA A 190 -16.87 -2.00 26.20
CA ALA A 190 -17.82 -2.59 25.25
C ALA A 190 -18.18 -4.07 25.53
N PHE A 191 -18.17 -4.47 26.81
CA PHE A 191 -18.66 -5.77 27.23
C PHE A 191 -20.15 -5.91 26.97
N ASP A 192 -20.53 -7.03 26.36
CA ASP A 192 -21.93 -7.42 26.29
C ASP A 192 -22.39 -8.03 27.62
N SER A 193 -23.69 -8.35 27.72
CA SER A 193 -24.22 -8.93 28.96
C SER A 193 -23.57 -10.26 29.33
N TRP A 194 -23.17 -11.06 28.34
CA TRP A 194 -22.52 -12.34 28.58
C TRP A 194 -21.12 -12.12 29.18
N ASP A 195 -20.36 -11.16 28.64
CA ASP A 195 -19.03 -10.82 29.13
C ASP A 195 -19.09 -10.33 30.59
N LEU A 196 -20.05 -9.45 30.90
CA LEU A 196 -20.28 -8.93 32.26
C LEU A 196 -20.56 -10.05 33.27
N ASP A 197 -21.40 -11.02 32.89
CA ASP A 197 -21.75 -12.15 33.76
C ASP A 197 -20.55 -13.09 33.95
N TYR A 198 -19.85 -13.42 32.86
CA TYR A 198 -18.70 -14.33 32.88
C TYR A 198 -17.56 -13.79 33.76
N TYR A 199 -17.13 -12.54 33.55
CA TYR A 199 -16.01 -11.98 34.31
C TYR A 199 -16.38 -11.71 35.77
N THR A 200 -17.63 -11.33 36.05
CA THR A 200 -18.12 -11.22 37.44
C THR A 200 -17.97 -12.56 38.15
N ALA A 201 -18.44 -13.65 37.55
CA ALA A 201 -18.36 -14.99 38.13
C ALA A 201 -16.90 -15.48 38.26
N LEU A 202 -16.05 -15.20 37.27
CA LEU A 202 -14.63 -15.56 37.28
C LEU A 202 -13.91 -14.91 38.47
N PHE A 203 -14.02 -13.59 38.63
CA PHE A 203 -13.32 -12.86 39.69
C PHE A 203 -13.85 -13.16 41.09
N GLN A 204 -15.15 -13.46 41.22
CA GLN A 204 -15.72 -14.01 42.45
C GLN A 204 -15.15 -15.39 42.78
N LYS A 205 -15.00 -16.26 41.77
CA LYS A 205 -14.43 -17.60 41.95
C LYS A 205 -12.96 -17.57 42.37
N VAL A 206 -12.15 -16.70 41.76
CA VAL A 206 -10.73 -16.53 42.11
C VAL A 206 -10.52 -15.67 43.37
N LYS A 207 -11.61 -15.12 43.94
CA LYS A 207 -11.65 -14.39 45.22
C LYS A 207 -10.73 -13.16 45.26
N ARG A 208 -10.68 -12.41 44.16
CA ARG A 208 -10.00 -11.11 44.11
C ARG A 208 -10.71 -10.15 43.15
N ASN A 209 -10.55 -8.85 43.41
CA ASN A 209 -10.98 -7.84 42.46
C ASN A 209 -10.01 -7.78 41.25
N PRO A 210 -10.51 -7.54 40.03
CA PRO A 210 -9.65 -7.16 38.91
C PRO A 210 -9.17 -5.71 39.03
N THR A 211 -8.02 -5.41 38.47
CA THR A 211 -7.57 -4.02 38.27
C THR A 211 -8.25 -3.40 37.05
N SER A 212 -8.21 -2.07 36.93
CA SER A 212 -8.63 -1.35 35.72
C SER A 212 -7.88 -1.81 34.46
N VAL A 213 -6.60 -2.15 34.62
CA VAL A 213 -5.76 -2.67 33.52
C VAL A 213 -6.15 -4.09 33.13
N GLU A 214 -6.45 -4.97 34.10
CA GLU A 214 -6.96 -6.32 33.82
C GLU A 214 -8.33 -6.26 33.12
N CYS A 215 -9.24 -5.39 33.58
CA CYS A 215 -10.53 -5.20 32.90
C CYS A 215 -10.37 -4.74 31.45
N PHE A 216 -9.47 -3.78 31.21
CA PHE A 216 -9.18 -3.29 29.87
C PHE A 216 -8.54 -4.34 28.98
N ASP A 217 -7.55 -5.07 29.51
CA ASP A 217 -6.87 -6.18 28.83
C ASP A 217 -7.86 -7.28 28.41
N LEU A 218 -8.75 -7.67 29.32
CA LEU A 218 -9.80 -8.65 29.03
C LEU A 218 -10.79 -8.16 27.96
N ALA A 219 -11.12 -6.87 27.96
CA ALA A 219 -12.00 -6.26 26.97
C ALA A 219 -11.41 -6.29 25.57
N GLN A 220 -10.13 -5.96 25.42
CA GLN A 220 -9.50 -5.94 24.12
C GLN A 220 -9.19 -7.35 23.61
N SER A 221 -8.50 -8.19 24.41
CA SER A 221 -8.11 -9.54 23.98
C SER A 221 -9.28 -10.48 23.73
N ASN A 222 -10.45 -10.21 24.32
CA ASN A 222 -11.66 -11.01 24.09
C ASN A 222 -12.75 -10.26 23.33
N SER A 223 -12.37 -9.17 22.64
CA SER A 223 -13.26 -8.48 21.70
C SER A 223 -13.67 -9.39 20.53
N GLU A 224 -14.72 -9.00 19.81
CA GLU A 224 -15.11 -9.69 18.57
C GLU A 224 -13.94 -9.74 17.58
N HIS A 225 -13.22 -8.63 17.46
CA HIS A 225 -12.11 -8.47 16.53
C HIS A 225 -10.92 -9.40 16.81
N SER A 226 -10.67 -9.75 18.08
CA SER A 226 -9.55 -10.62 18.46
C SER A 226 -9.92 -12.12 18.53
N ARG A 227 -11.19 -12.44 18.81
CA ARG A 227 -11.62 -13.84 19.04
C ARG A 227 -12.50 -14.42 17.96
N HIS A 228 -13.02 -13.59 17.06
CA HIS A 228 -13.92 -14.03 15.98
C HIS A 228 -15.10 -14.84 16.54
N TRP A 229 -15.70 -14.32 17.62
CA TRP A 229 -16.75 -15.00 18.38
C TRP A 229 -17.91 -15.43 17.51
N PHE A 230 -18.29 -14.60 16.53
CA PHE A 230 -19.32 -14.91 15.58
C PHE A 230 -18.92 -16.09 14.70
N PHE A 231 -17.74 -16.06 14.07
CA PHE A 231 -17.28 -17.13 13.18
C PHE A 231 -17.05 -18.47 13.89
N ARG A 232 -16.69 -18.42 15.17
CA ARG A 232 -16.53 -19.59 16.05
C ARG A 232 -17.79 -19.90 16.86
N GLY A 233 -18.87 -19.13 16.71
CA GLY A 233 -20.07 -19.22 17.52
C GLY A 233 -20.98 -20.38 17.13
N ARG A 234 -21.82 -20.81 18.08
CA ARG A 234 -22.92 -21.73 17.80
C ARG A 234 -24.04 -20.98 17.08
N MET A 235 -24.43 -21.47 15.90
CA MET A 235 -25.45 -20.82 15.08
C MET A 235 -26.80 -21.54 15.19
N VAL A 236 -27.85 -20.79 15.49
CA VAL A 236 -29.25 -21.24 15.41
C VAL A 236 -29.95 -20.37 14.38
N ILE A 237 -30.28 -20.93 13.22
CA ILE A 237 -30.86 -20.20 12.09
C ILE A 237 -32.29 -20.70 11.87
N ASP A 238 -33.27 -19.78 11.90
CA ASP A 238 -34.70 -20.09 11.83
C ASP A 238 -35.13 -21.18 12.83
N GLY A 239 -34.59 -21.09 14.06
CA GLY A 239 -34.86 -22.05 15.13
C GLY A 239 -34.17 -23.41 14.98
N LYS A 240 -33.34 -23.61 13.95
CA LYS A 240 -32.57 -24.85 13.74
C LYS A 240 -31.08 -24.62 14.03
N GLU A 241 -30.56 -25.39 14.98
CA GLU A 241 -29.13 -25.43 15.28
C GLU A 241 -28.34 -26.01 14.11
N GLN A 242 -27.27 -25.32 13.71
CA GLN A 242 -26.34 -25.77 12.69
C GLN A 242 -25.24 -26.64 13.33
N LYS A 243 -24.84 -27.70 12.62
CA LYS A 243 -23.82 -28.64 13.12
C LYS A 243 -22.41 -28.04 13.17
N GLU A 244 -22.14 -27.13 12.24
CA GLU A 244 -20.83 -26.54 11.97
C GLU A 244 -20.83 -25.07 12.40
N THR A 245 -19.65 -24.51 12.65
CA THR A 245 -19.47 -23.05 12.74
C THR A 245 -19.07 -22.51 11.37
N LEU A 246 -19.16 -21.19 11.16
CA LEU A 246 -18.64 -20.58 9.92
C LEU A 246 -17.16 -20.93 9.72
N PHE A 247 -16.38 -20.87 10.80
CA PHE A 247 -14.95 -21.19 10.73
C PHE A 247 -14.69 -22.66 10.42
N SER A 248 -15.48 -23.61 10.94
CA SER A 248 -15.31 -25.03 10.61
C SER A 248 -15.67 -25.34 9.15
N LEU A 249 -16.70 -24.68 8.60
CA LEU A 249 -17.03 -24.75 7.17
C LEU A 249 -15.85 -24.29 6.31
N ILE A 250 -15.28 -23.12 6.65
CA ILE A 250 -14.12 -22.55 5.94
C ILE A 250 -12.92 -23.50 5.99
N MET A 251 -12.58 -24.02 7.17
CA MET A 251 -11.52 -25.03 7.32
C MET A 251 -11.82 -26.31 6.53
N GLY A 252 -13.10 -26.67 6.38
CA GLY A 252 -13.55 -27.82 5.59
C GLY A 252 -13.12 -27.76 4.13
N THR A 253 -12.98 -26.57 3.54
CA THR A 253 -12.53 -26.41 2.14
C THR A 253 -11.18 -27.09 1.87
N GLN A 254 -10.32 -27.20 2.88
CA GLN A 254 -9.01 -27.84 2.80
C GLN A 254 -9.05 -29.33 2.44
N GLN A 255 -10.18 -30.00 2.62
CA GLN A 255 -10.34 -31.43 2.31
C GLN A 255 -10.42 -31.70 0.80
N HIS A 256 -10.66 -30.67 -0.01
CA HIS A 256 -10.93 -30.79 -1.45
C HIS A 256 -9.79 -30.28 -2.35
N SER A 257 -8.82 -29.56 -1.77
CA SER A 257 -7.66 -29.03 -2.49
C SER A 257 -6.41 -29.89 -2.29
N ASN A 258 -5.37 -29.66 -3.11
CA ASN A 258 -4.08 -30.30 -2.90
C ASN A 258 -3.46 -29.84 -1.58
N GLN A 259 -2.79 -30.76 -0.88
CA GLN A 259 -2.11 -30.49 0.39
C GLN A 259 -0.75 -29.82 0.14
N ASN A 260 -0.79 -28.54 -0.23
CA ASN A 260 0.40 -27.73 -0.47
C ASN A 260 0.61 -26.62 0.56
N ASN A 261 -0.26 -26.46 1.56
CA ASN A 261 -0.04 -25.49 2.64
C ASN A 261 1.18 -25.85 3.50
N VAL A 262 2.01 -24.85 3.75
CA VAL A 262 3.07 -24.88 4.77
C VAL A 262 2.64 -24.16 6.05
N ILE A 263 1.75 -23.16 5.95
CA ILE A 263 1.12 -22.43 7.05
C ILE A 263 -0.36 -22.24 6.72
N LYS A 264 -1.27 -22.48 7.66
CA LYS A 264 -2.72 -22.19 7.55
C LYS A 264 -3.38 -22.13 8.92
N PHE A 265 -4.26 -21.15 9.14
CA PHE A 265 -5.09 -20.99 10.35
C PHE A 265 -4.36 -20.99 11.72
N CYS A 266 -3.04 -20.85 11.75
CA CYS A 266 -2.23 -20.96 12.96
C CYS A 266 -1.18 -19.85 13.09
N ASP A 267 -1.27 -18.83 12.25
CA ASP A 267 -0.29 -17.74 12.16
C ASP A 267 -0.96 -16.50 11.53
N ASN A 268 -0.24 -15.38 11.52
CA ASN A 268 -0.69 -14.09 10.96
C ASN A 268 -0.79 -14.09 9.43
N SER A 269 -0.20 -15.10 8.80
CA SER A 269 -0.20 -15.27 7.36
C SER A 269 -0.39 -16.74 7.01
N SER A 270 -0.89 -16.99 5.81
CA SER A 270 -0.97 -18.33 5.24
C SER A 270 0.16 -18.54 4.25
N GLY A 271 0.51 -19.80 3.99
CA GLY A 271 1.65 -20.12 3.15
C GLY A 271 1.46 -21.41 2.36
N ILE A 272 1.90 -21.41 1.11
CA ILE A 272 1.94 -22.57 0.23
C ILE A 272 3.37 -22.91 -0.18
N LYS A 273 3.61 -24.19 -0.41
CA LYS A 273 4.91 -24.71 -0.82
C LYS A 273 5.34 -24.09 -2.14
N GLY A 274 6.35 -23.23 -2.09
CA GLY A 274 7.04 -22.69 -3.25
C GLY A 274 8.16 -23.61 -3.76
N MET A 275 9.30 -23.05 -4.14
CA MET A 275 10.33 -23.74 -4.92
C MET A 275 11.74 -23.49 -4.41
N GLU A 276 12.67 -24.39 -4.79
CA GLU A 276 14.10 -24.21 -4.61
C GLU A 276 14.64 -23.24 -5.66
N LEU A 277 15.27 -22.15 -5.22
CA LEU A 277 15.71 -21.03 -6.04
C LEU A 277 17.07 -20.54 -5.58
N ARG A 278 17.82 -19.98 -6.52
CA ARG A 278 19.04 -19.22 -6.19
C ARG A 278 18.67 -17.85 -5.67
N CYS A 279 19.13 -17.49 -4.49
CA CYS A 279 18.91 -16.17 -3.88
C CYS A 279 20.25 -15.55 -3.45
N MET A 280 20.24 -14.27 -3.10
CA MET A 280 21.44 -13.51 -2.72
C MET A 280 21.31 -12.99 -1.29
N TYR A 281 22.37 -13.17 -0.50
CA TYR A 281 22.41 -12.87 0.94
C TYR A 281 23.72 -12.18 1.32
N PRO A 282 23.71 -11.22 2.26
CA PRO A 282 24.94 -10.72 2.84
C PRO A 282 25.63 -11.83 3.63
N THR A 283 26.96 -11.92 3.54
CA THR A 283 27.75 -12.89 4.30
C THR A 283 27.72 -12.62 5.80
N ASN A 284 27.52 -11.37 6.22
CA ASN A 284 27.21 -11.02 7.60
C ASN A 284 26.26 -9.81 7.64
N PRO A 285 24.97 -9.99 7.96
CA PRO A 285 23.99 -8.88 7.95
C PRO A 285 24.17 -7.86 9.10
N ALA A 286 25.00 -8.15 10.11
CA ALA A 286 25.22 -7.25 11.24
C ALA A 286 26.35 -6.22 11.01
N GLN A 287 26.99 -6.22 9.84
CA GLN A 287 28.08 -5.30 9.47
C GLN A 287 28.19 -5.17 7.95
N ALA A 288 29.00 -4.23 7.48
CA ALA A 288 29.36 -4.15 6.06
C ALA A 288 29.97 -5.48 5.57
N SER A 289 29.37 -6.09 4.55
CA SER A 289 29.80 -7.40 4.07
C SER A 289 29.43 -7.65 2.59
N PRO A 290 30.17 -8.53 1.89
CA PRO A 290 29.82 -8.89 0.52
C PRO A 290 28.57 -9.78 0.48
N TYR A 291 27.85 -9.68 -0.63
CA TYR A 291 26.79 -10.60 -1.00
C TYR A 291 27.33 -11.89 -1.61
N GLU A 292 26.67 -13.00 -1.31
CA GLU A 292 26.87 -14.29 -1.98
C GLU A 292 25.55 -14.93 -2.38
N SER A 293 25.60 -15.82 -3.37
CA SER A 293 24.43 -16.57 -3.82
C SER A 293 24.34 -17.92 -3.11
N ARG A 294 23.15 -18.30 -2.67
CA ARG A 294 22.85 -19.63 -2.10
C ARG A 294 21.53 -20.14 -2.65
N ASP A 295 21.41 -21.45 -2.79
CA ASP A 295 20.14 -22.09 -3.13
C ASP A 295 19.32 -22.26 -1.84
N THR A 296 18.04 -21.92 -1.89
CA THR A 296 17.11 -22.05 -0.77
C THR A 296 15.72 -22.41 -1.29
N THR A 297 14.93 -23.11 -0.48
CA THR A 297 13.50 -23.26 -0.74
C THR A 297 12.75 -22.07 -0.18
N ARG A 298 12.10 -21.29 -1.06
CA ARG A 298 11.22 -20.18 -0.69
C ARG A 298 9.77 -20.56 -0.95
N HIS A 299 8.97 -20.51 0.09
CA HIS A 299 7.52 -20.65 0.03
C HIS A 299 6.84 -19.30 -0.22
N VAL A 300 5.62 -19.36 -0.74
CA VAL A 300 4.80 -18.17 -1.00
C VAL A 300 3.89 -17.98 0.20
N ILE A 301 3.87 -16.78 0.78
CA ILE A 301 2.94 -16.41 1.85
C ILE A 301 1.98 -15.32 1.38
N PHE A 302 0.77 -15.34 1.91
CA PHE A 302 -0.25 -14.35 1.63
C PHE A 302 -1.07 -14.06 2.88
N THR A 303 -1.39 -12.79 3.10
CA THR A 303 -2.33 -12.36 4.13
C THR A 303 -3.14 -11.17 3.63
N ALA A 304 -4.32 -10.95 4.19
CA ALA A 304 -5.13 -9.79 3.89
C ALA A 304 -5.95 -9.35 5.10
N GLU A 305 -6.14 -8.05 5.18
CA GLU A 305 -6.61 -7.28 6.32
C GLU A 305 -7.63 -6.23 5.86
N THR A 306 -8.38 -5.66 6.83
CA THR A 306 -9.21 -4.48 6.57
C THR A 306 -9.07 -3.46 7.68
N HIS A 307 -9.29 -2.18 7.34
CA HIS A 307 -9.13 -1.06 8.28
C HIS A 307 -10.30 -0.06 8.23
N ASN A 308 -11.51 -0.63 8.17
CA ASN A 308 -12.76 0.04 7.78
C ASN A 308 -13.16 1.23 8.66
N PHE A 309 -13.26 1.05 9.98
CA PHE A 309 -13.73 2.12 10.88
C PHE A 309 -12.77 3.31 10.96
N PRO A 310 -11.46 3.10 11.21
CA PRO A 310 -10.53 4.23 11.27
C PRO A 310 -10.42 4.97 9.93
N THR A 311 -10.49 4.26 8.80
CA THR A 311 -10.56 4.91 7.48
C THR A 311 -11.86 5.68 7.28
N GLY A 312 -12.97 5.24 7.88
CA GLY A 312 -14.21 6.00 7.88
C GLY A 312 -14.10 7.34 8.62
N VAL A 313 -13.32 7.41 9.70
CA VAL A 313 -13.14 8.62 10.53
C VAL A 313 -12.07 9.54 9.96
N ALA A 314 -10.89 8.99 9.66
CA ALA A 314 -9.72 9.71 9.16
C ALA A 314 -9.09 8.89 8.02
N PRO A 315 -9.53 9.07 6.76
CA PRO A 315 -9.25 8.10 5.71
C PRO A 315 -7.76 7.88 5.42
N PHE A 316 -6.97 8.95 5.39
CA PHE A 316 -5.53 8.86 5.15
C PHE A 316 -4.81 8.06 6.24
N SER A 317 -5.03 8.39 7.51
CA SER A 317 -4.34 7.72 8.63
C SER A 317 -4.87 6.30 8.88
N GLY A 318 -6.16 6.07 8.68
CA GLY A 318 -6.73 4.73 8.72
C GLY A 318 -6.13 3.82 7.64
N ALA A 319 -5.94 4.33 6.42
CA ALA A 319 -5.36 3.54 5.33
C ALA A 319 -3.86 3.29 5.48
N THR A 320 -3.08 4.28 5.96
CA THR A 320 -1.64 4.07 6.23
C THR A 320 -1.41 2.95 7.24
N THR A 321 -2.20 2.93 8.32
CA THR A 321 -2.08 1.91 9.37
C THR A 321 -2.69 0.57 8.99
N GLY A 322 -3.73 0.55 8.13
CA GLY A 322 -4.19 -0.68 7.49
C GLY A 322 -3.10 -1.35 6.65
N THR A 323 -2.40 -0.59 5.82
CA THR A 323 -1.24 -1.09 5.06
C THR A 323 -0.11 -1.53 5.98
N GLY A 324 0.24 -0.71 6.98
CA GLY A 324 1.32 -1.00 7.94
C GLY A 324 1.06 -2.26 8.78
N GLY A 325 -0.14 -2.43 9.33
CA GLY A 325 -0.53 -3.64 10.07
C GLY A 325 -0.38 -4.90 9.23
N ARG A 326 -0.90 -4.86 8.00
CA ARG A 326 -0.79 -5.97 7.05
C ARG A 326 0.66 -6.28 6.65
N ILE A 327 1.51 -5.27 6.52
CA ILE A 327 2.96 -5.47 6.31
C ILE A 327 3.57 -6.26 7.48
N ARG A 328 3.22 -5.92 8.73
CA ARG A 328 3.71 -6.62 9.93
C ARG A 328 3.24 -8.06 10.01
N ASP A 329 2.06 -8.38 9.51
CA ASP A 329 1.59 -9.76 9.42
C ASP A 329 2.44 -10.62 8.46
N VAL A 330 2.82 -10.05 7.31
CA VAL A 330 3.76 -10.71 6.39
C VAL A 330 5.12 -10.91 7.05
N GLN A 331 5.61 -9.90 7.78
CA GLN A 331 6.87 -10.01 8.51
C GLN A 331 6.82 -11.01 9.66
N SER A 332 5.64 -11.28 10.23
CA SER A 332 5.44 -12.12 11.42
C SER A 332 5.02 -13.56 11.11
N ALA A 333 4.96 -13.92 9.82
CA ALA A 333 4.72 -15.30 9.39
C ALA A 333 5.87 -16.22 9.84
N GLY A 334 5.55 -17.33 10.51
CA GLY A 334 6.56 -18.26 11.03
C GLY A 334 7.58 -17.57 11.94
N LYS A 335 8.87 -17.78 11.68
CA LYS A 335 9.99 -17.08 12.35
C LYS A 335 10.41 -15.80 11.62
N GLY A 336 9.57 -15.35 10.71
CA GLY A 336 9.65 -14.10 9.98
C GLY A 336 9.67 -14.31 8.47
N GLY A 337 8.95 -13.44 7.75
CA GLY A 337 8.77 -13.46 6.31
C GLY A 337 9.35 -12.25 5.59
N HIS A 338 9.52 -12.37 4.28
CA HIS A 338 9.93 -11.31 3.38
C HIS A 338 8.71 -10.71 2.67
N VAL A 339 8.49 -9.41 2.84
CA VAL A 339 7.49 -8.64 2.06
C VAL A 339 7.94 -8.52 0.61
N ILE A 340 7.01 -8.73 -0.34
CA ILE A 340 7.28 -8.60 -1.78
C ILE A 340 6.37 -7.57 -2.43
N ALA A 341 5.04 -7.70 -2.27
CA ALA A 341 4.07 -6.84 -2.94
C ALA A 341 2.73 -6.79 -2.20
N GLY A 342 2.02 -5.67 -2.32
CA GLY A 342 0.69 -5.45 -1.78
C GLY A 342 -0.42 -5.51 -2.82
N THR A 343 -1.65 -5.61 -2.33
CA THR A 343 -2.89 -5.32 -3.05
C THR A 343 -3.76 -4.40 -2.20
N ALA A 344 -4.64 -3.61 -2.82
CA ALA A 344 -5.48 -2.65 -2.09
C ALA A 344 -6.89 -2.56 -2.67
N GLY A 345 -7.91 -2.44 -1.81
CA GLY A 345 -9.31 -2.36 -2.22
C GLY A 345 -10.06 -1.27 -1.49
N TYR A 346 -10.98 -0.59 -2.18
CA TYR A 346 -11.72 0.54 -1.64
C TYR A 346 -13.22 0.43 -1.97
N CYS A 347 -14.08 0.39 -0.95
CA CYS A 347 -15.52 0.59 -1.14
C CYS A 347 -16.00 1.84 -0.42
N PHE A 348 -16.75 2.68 -1.12
CA PHE A 348 -17.25 3.97 -0.63
C PHE A 348 -18.67 4.24 -1.13
N GLY A 349 -19.39 5.17 -0.51
CA GLY A 349 -20.70 5.63 -0.98
C GLY A 349 -20.66 6.35 -2.34
N ASN A 350 -21.76 7.00 -2.72
CA ASN A 350 -21.80 7.81 -3.93
C ASN A 350 -20.87 9.02 -3.80
N LEU A 351 -20.12 9.34 -4.86
CA LEU A 351 -19.01 10.29 -4.82
C LEU A 351 -19.48 11.75 -4.87
N HIS A 352 -20.53 12.06 -5.65
CA HIS A 352 -21.01 13.43 -5.84
C HIS A 352 -19.88 14.41 -6.19
N ILE A 353 -19.09 14.06 -7.20
CA ILE A 353 -17.94 14.88 -7.61
C ILE A 353 -18.43 16.25 -8.08
N PRO A 354 -17.93 17.37 -7.52
CA PRO A 354 -18.38 18.71 -7.90
C PRO A 354 -18.18 18.98 -9.40
N GLY A 355 -19.27 19.35 -10.09
CA GLY A 355 -19.24 19.63 -11.54
C GLY A 355 -19.35 18.39 -12.44
N PHE A 356 -19.38 17.17 -11.88
CA PHE A 356 -19.47 15.92 -12.61
C PHE A 356 -20.65 15.07 -12.10
N VAL A 357 -21.86 15.47 -12.49
CA VAL A 357 -23.11 14.86 -12.00
C VAL A 357 -23.36 13.53 -12.70
N LEU A 358 -23.51 12.46 -11.91
CA LEU A 358 -23.83 11.12 -12.38
C LEU A 358 -25.29 10.78 -12.08
N PRO A 359 -26.07 10.24 -13.04
CA PRO A 359 -27.53 10.16 -12.93
C PRO A 359 -28.06 9.14 -11.91
N TRP A 360 -27.20 8.27 -11.37
CA TRP A 360 -27.56 7.31 -10.32
C TRP A 360 -27.20 7.79 -8.91
N GLU A 361 -26.51 8.93 -8.77
CA GLU A 361 -26.13 9.48 -7.48
C GLU A 361 -27.25 10.41 -6.98
N GLU A 362 -28.12 9.89 -6.11
CA GLU A 362 -29.25 10.65 -5.55
C GLU A 362 -28.78 11.78 -4.62
N GLU A 363 -29.20 13.01 -4.90
CA GLU A 363 -28.84 14.17 -4.08
C GLU A 363 -29.68 14.26 -2.79
N GLY A 364 -29.15 15.00 -1.80
CA GLY A 364 -29.90 15.37 -0.59
C GLY A 364 -29.80 14.36 0.56
N TRP A 365 -29.02 13.29 0.42
CA TRP A 365 -28.76 12.37 1.52
C TRP A 365 -27.80 12.97 2.55
N GLU A 366 -28.12 12.76 3.83
CA GLU A 366 -27.26 13.17 4.94
C GLU A 366 -26.18 12.11 5.21
N TYR A 367 -25.06 12.58 5.78
CA TYR A 367 -23.94 11.78 6.26
C TYR A 367 -23.60 12.20 7.70
N PRO A 368 -23.18 11.26 8.57
CA PRO A 368 -22.86 11.57 9.96
C PRO A 368 -21.55 12.37 10.04
N SER A 369 -21.47 13.33 10.96
CA SER A 369 -20.29 14.20 11.10
C SER A 369 -19.02 13.48 11.57
N SER A 370 -19.16 12.28 12.15
CA SER A 370 -18.03 11.46 12.61
C SER A 370 -17.35 10.68 11.48
N PHE A 371 -17.95 10.62 10.29
CA PHE A 371 -17.37 9.95 9.13
C PHE A 371 -17.03 10.95 8.03
N ALA A 372 -15.92 10.71 7.34
CA ALA A 372 -15.57 11.45 6.14
C ALA A 372 -16.58 11.15 5.01
N PRO A 373 -16.92 12.15 4.17
CA PRO A 373 -17.75 11.92 2.98
C PRO A 373 -17.12 10.90 2.01
N PRO A 374 -17.92 10.16 1.22
CA PRO A 374 -17.40 9.13 0.30
C PRO A 374 -16.30 9.60 -0.65
N LEU A 375 -16.42 10.80 -1.22
CA LEU A 375 -15.39 11.39 -2.09
C LEU A 375 -14.06 11.57 -1.38
N GLN A 376 -14.11 12.03 -0.14
CA GLN A 376 -12.91 12.19 0.68
C GLN A 376 -12.30 10.82 0.98
N VAL A 377 -13.12 9.81 1.32
CA VAL A 377 -12.64 8.44 1.53
C VAL A 377 -11.94 7.89 0.29
N ALA A 378 -12.55 7.99 -0.89
CA ALA A 378 -11.99 7.46 -2.15
C ALA A 378 -10.59 8.02 -2.47
N ILE A 379 -10.38 9.30 -2.17
CA ILE A 379 -9.13 10.01 -2.39
C ILE A 379 -8.13 9.73 -1.26
N GLU A 380 -8.50 10.02 -0.03
CA GLU A 380 -7.56 10.04 1.10
C GLU A 380 -7.18 8.63 1.55
N ALA A 381 -8.07 7.64 1.46
CA ALA A 381 -7.70 6.25 1.76
C ALA A 381 -6.67 5.72 0.75
N SER A 382 -6.84 6.01 -0.54
CA SER A 382 -5.88 5.59 -1.55
C SER A 382 -4.58 6.40 -1.50
N ASP A 383 -4.63 7.67 -1.09
CA ASP A 383 -3.45 8.48 -0.77
C ASP A 383 -2.66 7.88 0.39
N GLY A 384 -3.34 7.50 1.48
CA GLY A 384 -2.69 6.90 2.64
C GLY A 384 -2.04 5.54 2.34
N ALA A 385 -2.76 4.65 1.64
CA ALA A 385 -2.23 3.33 1.30
C ALA A 385 -1.01 3.41 0.37
N SER A 386 -1.07 4.25 -0.67
CA SER A 386 0.04 4.45 -1.61
C SER A 386 1.23 5.16 -0.97
N ASP A 387 1.00 6.21 -0.17
CA ASP A 387 2.07 6.92 0.54
C ASP A 387 2.86 5.99 1.47
N TYR A 388 2.17 5.14 2.23
CA TYR A 388 2.81 4.18 3.13
C TYR A 388 3.61 3.13 2.35
N GLY A 389 3.00 2.51 1.32
CA GLY A 389 3.67 1.51 0.47
C GLY A 389 4.90 2.07 -0.23
N ASN A 390 4.81 3.29 -0.80
CA ASN A 390 5.93 3.95 -1.48
C ASN A 390 7.12 4.17 -0.53
N LYS A 391 6.86 4.75 0.65
CA LYS A 391 7.90 5.05 1.65
C LYS A 391 8.53 3.78 2.22
N PHE A 392 7.72 2.78 2.55
CA PHE A 392 8.22 1.47 3.00
C PHE A 392 9.05 0.77 1.90
N GLY A 393 8.61 0.86 0.65
CA GLY A 393 9.18 0.13 -0.49
C GLY A 393 8.44 -1.17 -0.81
N GLU A 394 7.12 -1.14 -0.75
CA GLU A 394 6.25 -2.23 -1.21
C GLU A 394 5.44 -1.75 -2.41
N PRO A 395 5.55 -2.42 -3.58
CA PRO A 395 4.70 -2.09 -4.71
C PRO A 395 3.28 -2.60 -4.49
N VAL A 396 2.27 -1.85 -4.89
CA VAL A 396 0.88 -2.32 -4.90
C VAL A 396 0.52 -2.73 -6.32
N LEU A 397 0.12 -3.98 -6.55
CA LEU A 397 0.09 -4.58 -7.89
C LEU A 397 -1.31 -4.99 -8.39
N ALA A 398 -2.30 -5.08 -7.52
CA ALA A 398 -3.68 -5.39 -7.85
C ALA A 398 -4.64 -4.75 -6.85
N GLY A 399 -5.93 -4.69 -7.17
CA GLY A 399 -6.92 -4.05 -6.33
C GLY A 399 -8.30 -3.91 -6.96
N PHE A 400 -9.22 -3.33 -6.21
CA PHE A 400 -10.57 -2.99 -6.68
C PHE A 400 -11.03 -1.65 -6.10
N ALA A 401 -11.95 -0.97 -6.78
CA ALA A 401 -12.60 0.23 -6.25
C ALA A 401 -14.07 0.24 -6.65
N ARG A 402 -14.97 0.36 -5.68
CA ARG A 402 -16.42 0.26 -5.92
C ARG A 402 -17.17 1.36 -5.16
N SER A 403 -18.10 2.02 -5.85
CA SER A 403 -19.08 2.89 -5.21
C SER A 403 -20.45 2.24 -5.19
N PHE A 404 -21.21 2.46 -4.12
CA PHE A 404 -22.63 2.11 -4.06
C PHE A 404 -23.35 2.88 -2.97
N GLY A 405 -24.46 3.52 -3.36
CA GLY A 405 -25.47 4.05 -2.47
C GLY A 405 -26.83 3.98 -3.16
N MET A 406 -27.79 3.25 -2.58
CA MET A 406 -29.13 3.09 -3.14
C MET A 406 -30.18 2.92 -2.03
N ARG A 407 -31.36 3.53 -2.19
CA ARG A 407 -32.54 3.14 -1.43
C ARG A 407 -33.26 2.01 -2.18
N LEU A 408 -33.29 0.83 -1.58
CA LEU A 408 -33.87 -0.38 -2.17
C LEU A 408 -35.41 -0.31 -2.19
N ALA A 409 -36.05 -1.21 -2.94
CA ALA A 409 -37.51 -1.26 -3.10
C ALA A 409 -38.29 -1.47 -1.79
N ASN A 410 -37.66 -2.05 -0.77
CA ASN A 410 -38.22 -2.18 0.59
C ASN A 410 -38.13 -0.88 1.41
N GLY A 411 -37.59 0.20 0.83
CA GLY A 411 -37.37 1.49 1.45
C GLY A 411 -36.07 1.58 2.24
N GLU A 412 -35.21 0.56 2.27
CA GLU A 412 -33.98 0.56 3.06
C GLU A 412 -32.80 1.18 2.30
N ARG A 413 -32.05 2.11 2.93
CA ARG A 413 -30.80 2.62 2.36
C ARG A 413 -29.67 1.61 2.56
N ARG A 414 -29.00 1.24 1.47
CA ARG A 414 -27.76 0.44 1.43
C ARG A 414 -26.63 1.29 0.87
N GLU A 415 -25.58 1.47 1.66
CA GLU A 415 -24.45 2.32 1.29
C GLU A 415 -23.22 2.08 2.17
N TRP A 416 -22.02 2.17 1.58
CA TRP A 416 -20.76 2.20 2.32
C TRP A 416 -20.50 3.59 2.94
N ILE A 417 -21.26 3.94 3.98
CA ILE A 417 -20.94 5.10 4.85
C ILE A 417 -19.72 4.77 5.71
N LYS A 418 -19.74 3.58 6.34
CA LYS A 418 -18.51 2.95 6.83
C LYS A 418 -17.85 2.26 5.64
N PRO A 419 -16.68 2.73 5.19
CA PRO A 419 -16.08 2.24 3.96
C PRO A 419 -15.42 0.89 4.17
N ILE A 420 -15.05 0.24 3.06
CA ILE A 420 -14.09 -0.86 3.08
C ILE A 420 -12.74 -0.29 2.68
N MET A 421 -11.75 -0.43 3.56
CA MET A 421 -10.34 -0.27 3.21
C MET A 421 -9.72 -1.65 3.37
N PHE A 422 -9.39 -2.26 2.24
CA PHE A 422 -8.83 -3.60 2.15
C PHE A 422 -7.35 -3.50 1.79
N SER A 423 -6.51 -4.32 2.43
CA SER A 423 -5.12 -4.51 2.03
C SER A 423 -4.76 -5.98 2.04
N GLY A 424 -4.18 -6.49 0.96
CA GLY A 424 -3.57 -7.82 0.88
C GLY A 424 -2.06 -7.71 0.67
N GLY A 425 -1.33 -8.76 0.99
CA GLY A 425 0.14 -8.75 0.98
C GLY A 425 0.68 -10.12 0.62
N LEU A 426 1.46 -10.15 -0.45
CA LEU A 426 2.23 -11.28 -0.93
C LEU A 426 3.66 -11.18 -0.40
N GLY A 427 4.17 -12.30 0.11
CA GLY A 427 5.53 -12.40 0.59
C GLY A 427 6.15 -13.77 0.29
N SER A 428 7.34 -13.98 0.84
CA SER A 428 7.98 -15.29 0.85
C SER A 428 8.55 -15.65 2.22
N ILE A 429 8.72 -16.94 2.47
CA ILE A 429 9.36 -17.45 3.69
C ILE A 429 10.27 -18.62 3.33
N GLU A 430 11.46 -18.66 3.89
CA GLU A 430 12.37 -19.79 3.76
C GLU A 430 11.86 -21.02 4.54
N ASP A 431 12.02 -22.21 3.96
CA ASP A 431 11.54 -23.48 4.52
C ASP A 431 11.90 -23.70 6.03
N PRO A 432 13.12 -23.39 6.50
CA PRO A 432 13.46 -23.53 7.93
C PRO A 432 12.73 -22.58 8.87
N HIS A 433 12.10 -21.51 8.35
CA HIS A 433 11.44 -20.47 9.14
C HIS A 433 9.93 -20.67 9.26
N VAL A 434 9.36 -21.67 8.60
CA VAL A 434 7.89 -21.91 8.57
C VAL A 434 7.28 -22.10 9.97
N ARG A 435 7.99 -22.77 10.88
CA ARG A 435 7.44 -23.14 12.20
C ARG A 435 8.05 -22.28 13.30
N LYS A 436 7.19 -21.60 14.07
CA LYS A 436 7.55 -20.94 15.34
C LYS A 436 8.02 -21.98 16.37
N ASP A 437 9.03 -21.61 17.16
CA ASP A 437 9.43 -22.37 18.36
C ASP A 437 8.45 -22.10 19.50
N GLN A 438 8.33 -23.06 20.43
CA GLN A 438 7.54 -22.86 21.65
C GLN A 438 8.27 -21.94 22.63
N ALA A 439 7.50 -21.22 23.45
CA ALA A 439 8.05 -20.42 24.54
C ALA A 439 8.67 -21.32 25.62
N GLU A 440 9.96 -21.14 25.90
CA GLU A 440 10.71 -21.88 26.92
C GLU A 440 11.16 -20.96 28.06
N PRO A 441 11.17 -21.43 29.33
CA PRO A 441 11.65 -20.64 30.46
C PRO A 441 13.03 -20.03 30.22
N GLY A 442 13.15 -18.73 30.51
CA GLY A 442 14.40 -17.99 30.34
C GLY A 442 14.61 -17.35 28.97
N MET A 443 13.75 -17.63 27.96
CA MET A 443 13.70 -16.83 26.74
C MET A 443 13.39 -15.36 27.07
N GLU A 444 14.02 -14.45 26.34
CA GLU A 444 13.78 -13.01 26.45
C GLU A 444 12.53 -12.65 25.63
N VAL A 445 11.65 -11.83 26.21
CA VAL A 445 10.49 -11.24 25.53
C VAL A 445 10.90 -9.85 25.05
N VAL A 446 10.83 -9.63 23.74
CA VAL A 446 11.41 -8.46 23.09
C VAL A 446 10.37 -7.71 22.26
N LYS A 447 10.38 -6.39 22.33
CA LYS A 447 9.69 -5.50 21.39
C LYS A 447 10.72 -4.90 20.45
N ILE A 448 10.41 -4.89 19.16
CA ILE A 448 11.25 -4.30 18.11
C ILE A 448 10.41 -3.27 17.34
N GLY A 449 11.02 -2.18 16.88
CA GLY A 449 10.33 -1.12 16.12
C GLY A 449 10.01 0.14 16.95
N GLY A 450 8.92 0.83 16.61
CA GLY A 450 8.52 2.12 17.15
C GLY A 450 8.21 2.14 18.66
N PRO A 451 8.37 3.30 19.32
CA PRO A 451 8.08 3.44 20.74
C PRO A 451 6.56 3.50 21.02
N VAL A 452 6.17 3.29 22.27
CA VAL A 452 4.76 3.29 22.68
C VAL A 452 4.18 4.71 22.67
N TYR A 453 3.08 4.92 21.95
CA TYR A 453 2.31 6.16 21.93
C TYR A 453 0.86 5.89 22.34
N ARG A 454 0.13 6.94 22.78
CA ARG A 454 -1.31 6.86 23.06
C ARG A 454 -2.13 6.86 21.76
N ILE A 455 -2.04 5.76 21.02
CA ILE A 455 -2.72 5.54 19.74
C ILE A 455 -3.61 4.31 19.85
N GLY A 456 -4.82 4.40 19.30
CA GLY A 456 -5.74 3.27 19.19
C GLY A 456 -6.10 2.62 20.53
N VAL A 457 -6.01 3.36 21.64
CA VAL A 457 -6.35 2.81 22.95
C VAL A 457 -7.85 2.46 22.95
N GLY A 458 -8.14 1.17 22.87
CA GLY A 458 -9.49 0.63 22.81
C GLY A 458 -10.04 0.44 21.40
N GLY A 459 -9.19 0.42 20.36
CA GLY A 459 -9.60 0.24 18.97
C GLY A 459 -10.33 -1.07 18.71
N GLY A 460 -9.87 -2.18 19.31
CA GLY A 460 -10.57 -3.48 19.26
C GLY A 460 -12.02 -3.42 19.77
N ALA A 461 -12.24 -2.78 20.92
CA ALA A 461 -13.59 -2.56 21.46
C ALA A 461 -14.42 -1.58 20.60
N ALA A 462 -13.83 -0.45 20.17
CA ALA A 462 -14.52 0.56 19.37
C ALA A 462 -14.98 0.04 17.99
N SER A 463 -14.16 -0.80 17.36
CA SER A 463 -14.48 -1.47 16.08
C SER A 463 -15.56 -2.56 16.22
N SER A 464 -15.71 -3.12 17.43
CA SER A 464 -16.69 -4.17 17.75
C SER A 464 -18.11 -3.67 18.02
N VAL A 465 -18.32 -2.35 18.14
CA VAL A 465 -19.66 -1.75 18.34
C VAL A 465 -20.51 -1.97 17.09
N GLN A 466 -21.72 -2.53 17.26
CA GLN A 466 -22.58 -2.98 16.16
C GLN A 466 -22.96 -1.87 15.15
N VAL A 467 -23.25 -0.66 15.63
CA VAL A 467 -23.65 0.50 14.82
C VAL A 467 -22.87 1.72 15.31
N GLN A 468 -22.19 2.40 14.40
CA GLN A 468 -21.38 3.59 14.68
C GLN A 468 -22.10 4.87 14.20
N GLY A 469 -21.68 6.07 14.64
CA GLY A 469 -22.22 7.36 14.17
C GLY A 469 -22.90 8.24 15.24
N ASP A 470 -23.21 7.69 16.42
CA ASP A 470 -23.83 8.43 17.55
C ASP A 470 -22.84 8.79 18.68
N ASN A 471 -21.54 8.62 18.45
CA ASN A 471 -20.53 8.76 19.50
C ASN A 471 -20.22 10.23 19.84
N SER A 472 -19.77 10.47 21.08
CA SER A 472 -19.20 11.76 21.47
C SER A 472 -17.83 11.96 20.81
N SER A 473 -17.53 13.20 20.39
CA SER A 473 -16.30 13.57 19.67
C SER A 473 -14.99 13.13 20.33
N ALA A 474 -14.99 12.92 21.66
CA ALA A 474 -13.83 12.41 22.39
C ALA A 474 -13.47 10.96 22.05
N ARG A 475 -14.46 10.10 21.73
CA ARG A 475 -14.19 8.70 21.31
C ARG A 475 -13.59 8.63 19.90
N ASP A 476 -13.95 9.56 19.03
CA ASP A 476 -13.45 9.59 17.65
C ASP A 476 -11.95 9.95 17.60
N LEU A 477 -11.43 10.73 18.56
CA LEU A 477 -9.99 11.01 18.70
C LEU A 477 -9.17 9.74 18.99
N GLY A 478 -9.75 8.76 19.71
CA GLY A 478 -9.10 7.47 19.97
C GLY A 478 -8.98 6.59 18.72
N ALA A 479 -9.77 6.86 17.68
CA ALA A 479 -9.73 6.16 16.40
C ALA A 479 -8.69 6.75 15.42
N VAL A 480 -8.11 7.91 15.74
CA VAL A 480 -7.09 8.54 14.90
C VAL A 480 -5.78 7.78 15.03
N GLN A 481 -5.34 7.27 13.89
CA GLN A 481 -4.13 6.46 13.78
C GLN A 481 -2.91 7.30 13.37
N ARG A 482 -1.71 6.77 13.60
CA ARG A 482 -0.43 7.40 13.19
C ARG A 482 0.46 6.33 12.57
N GLY A 483 0.58 6.35 11.24
CA GLY A 483 1.52 5.52 10.50
C GLY A 483 2.87 6.22 10.28
N ASP A 484 3.96 5.47 10.42
CA ASP A 484 5.35 5.91 10.23
C ASP A 484 6.11 4.88 9.37
N ALA A 485 5.86 4.88 8.06
CA ALA A 485 6.39 3.89 7.13
C ALA A 485 7.93 3.74 7.16
N GLU A 486 8.65 4.79 7.57
CA GLU A 486 10.11 4.74 7.71
C GLU A 486 10.53 3.87 8.92
N MET A 487 9.81 3.96 10.04
CA MET A 487 10.03 3.08 11.19
C MET A 487 9.73 1.62 10.85
N GLU A 488 8.65 1.37 10.10
CA GLU A 488 8.31 0.04 9.57
C GLU A 488 9.43 -0.48 8.65
N GLN A 489 10.01 0.40 7.82
CA GLN A 489 11.14 0.07 6.95
C GLN A 489 12.39 -0.33 7.74
N LYS A 490 12.76 0.44 8.78
CA LYS A 490 13.85 0.11 9.71
C LYS A 490 13.64 -1.25 10.37
N MET A 491 12.43 -1.50 10.87
CA MET A 491 12.07 -2.78 11.47
C MET A 491 12.19 -3.93 10.47
N ASN A 492 11.66 -3.76 9.24
CA ASN A 492 11.80 -4.74 8.16
C ASN A 492 13.28 -5.07 7.86
N ARG A 493 14.19 -4.08 7.88
CA ARG A 493 15.62 -4.32 7.70
C ARG A 493 16.24 -5.11 8.85
N ALA A 494 15.91 -4.76 10.09
CA ALA A 494 16.41 -5.47 11.27
C ALA A 494 15.91 -6.93 11.29
N LEU A 495 14.64 -7.16 10.95
CA LEU A 495 14.07 -8.50 10.82
C LEU A 495 14.71 -9.26 9.66
N ARG A 496 14.83 -8.66 8.47
CA ARG A 496 15.52 -9.26 7.33
C ARG A 496 16.95 -9.69 7.68
N ALA A 497 17.70 -8.87 8.42
CA ALA A 497 19.04 -9.23 8.89
C ALA A 497 19.05 -10.47 9.82
N CYS A 498 17.99 -10.69 10.61
CA CYS A 498 17.82 -11.92 11.38
C CYS A 498 17.57 -13.13 10.48
N LEU A 499 16.67 -12.99 9.50
CA LEU A 499 16.33 -14.06 8.55
C LEU A 499 17.53 -14.49 7.70
N GLU A 500 18.41 -13.54 7.36
CA GLU A 500 19.55 -13.77 6.47
C GLU A 500 20.85 -14.17 7.21
N ARG A 501 20.80 -14.36 8.54
CA ARG A 501 21.97 -14.76 9.34
C ARG A 501 22.45 -16.17 8.98
N VAL A 502 23.73 -16.28 8.63
CA VAL A 502 24.38 -17.54 8.21
C VAL A 502 24.34 -18.65 9.26
N GLU A 503 24.51 -18.29 10.54
CA GLU A 503 24.50 -19.24 11.66
C GLU A 503 23.09 -19.72 12.05
N GLY A 504 22.04 -19.21 11.39
CA GLY A 504 20.65 -19.50 11.67
C GLY A 504 19.88 -18.29 12.21
N ASN A 505 18.58 -18.25 11.92
CA ASN A 505 17.68 -17.18 12.35
C ASN A 505 17.57 -17.15 13.90
N PRO A 506 17.89 -16.03 14.56
CA PRO A 506 17.81 -15.91 16.01
C PRO A 506 16.36 -15.88 16.53
N ILE A 507 15.39 -15.49 15.69
CA ILE A 507 13.98 -15.35 16.06
C ILE A 507 13.40 -16.74 16.34
N CYS A 508 12.93 -16.95 17.57
CA CYS A 508 12.29 -18.19 17.97
C CYS A 508 10.80 -18.16 17.61
N SER A 509 10.14 -17.04 17.89
CA SER A 509 8.75 -16.76 17.56
C SER A 509 8.61 -15.24 17.38
N ILE A 510 7.69 -14.80 16.52
CA ILE A 510 7.40 -13.39 16.24
C ILE A 510 5.89 -13.18 16.07
N HIS A 511 5.42 -11.99 16.44
CA HIS A 511 4.02 -11.58 16.32
C HIS A 511 3.95 -10.07 16.03
N ASP A 512 2.96 -9.64 15.25
CA ASP A 512 2.71 -8.24 14.97
C ASP A 512 2.20 -7.48 16.21
N GLN A 513 2.43 -6.17 16.28
CA GLN A 513 1.66 -5.29 17.16
C GLN A 513 0.36 -4.86 16.45
N GLY A 514 -0.77 -5.27 17.00
CA GLY A 514 -2.09 -4.95 16.46
C GLY A 514 -3.13 -4.69 17.55
N ALA A 515 -4.36 -5.17 17.32
CA ALA A 515 -5.50 -4.93 18.19
C ALA A 515 -5.29 -5.47 19.62
N GLY A 516 -5.70 -4.68 20.61
CA GLY A 516 -5.52 -4.98 22.03
C GLY A 516 -4.10 -4.81 22.58
N GLY A 517 -3.19 -4.31 21.75
CA GLY A 517 -1.91 -3.78 22.19
C GLY A 517 -0.97 -4.82 22.81
N ASN A 518 -0.10 -4.35 23.71
CA ASN A 518 0.88 -5.20 24.39
C ASN A 518 0.20 -6.32 25.20
N GLY A 519 -0.98 -6.05 25.74
CA GLY A 519 -1.80 -7.05 26.41
C GLY A 519 -2.04 -8.26 25.54
N ASN A 520 -2.60 -8.08 24.34
CA ASN A 520 -2.89 -9.21 23.48
C ASN A 520 -1.61 -9.90 22.98
N VAL A 521 -0.73 -9.12 22.37
CA VAL A 521 0.43 -9.63 21.61
C VAL A 521 1.39 -10.40 22.50
N LEU A 522 1.69 -9.88 23.70
CA LEU A 522 2.65 -10.53 24.61
C LEU A 522 2.05 -11.77 25.28
N LYS A 523 0.72 -11.84 25.44
CA LYS A 523 0.04 -13.05 25.92
C LYS A 523 0.10 -14.16 24.86
N GLU A 524 -0.26 -13.86 23.62
CA GLU A 524 -0.23 -14.82 22.51
C GLU A 524 1.19 -15.34 22.25
N LEU A 525 2.19 -14.45 22.31
CA LEU A 525 3.59 -14.83 22.13
C LEU A 525 4.13 -15.75 23.25
N SER A 526 3.62 -15.63 24.48
CA SER A 526 4.12 -16.36 25.65
C SER A 526 3.30 -17.59 26.02
N GLU A 527 2.22 -17.90 25.30
CA GLU A 527 1.37 -19.06 25.56
C GLU A 527 2.08 -20.39 25.20
N PRO A 528 1.95 -21.45 26.03
CA PRO A 528 1.29 -21.53 27.34
C PRO A 528 2.23 -21.25 28.53
N ALA A 529 3.48 -20.88 28.29
CA ALA A 529 4.52 -20.81 29.32
C ALA A 529 4.36 -19.62 30.30
N GLY A 530 3.76 -18.52 29.87
CA GLY A 530 3.67 -17.31 30.67
C GLY A 530 4.94 -16.45 30.63
N ALA A 531 4.81 -15.21 31.08
CA ALA A 531 5.88 -14.23 31.10
C ALA A 531 5.72 -13.18 32.21
N VAL A 532 6.86 -12.64 32.65
CA VAL A 532 6.92 -11.41 33.45
C VAL A 532 7.40 -10.26 32.59
N ILE A 533 6.63 -9.17 32.57
CA ILE A 533 6.84 -7.98 31.75
C ILE A 533 6.98 -6.74 32.66
N TYR A 534 7.83 -5.79 32.30
CA TYR A 534 8.19 -4.63 33.12
C TYR A 534 7.86 -3.31 32.40
N THR A 535 7.03 -2.45 32.99
CA THR A 535 6.56 -1.20 32.35
C THR A 535 7.71 -0.22 32.04
N GLU A 536 8.72 -0.17 32.89
CA GLU A 536 9.86 0.74 32.76
C GLU A 536 10.83 0.36 31.63
N LYS A 537 10.70 -0.84 31.08
CA LYS A 537 11.57 -1.35 30.00
C LYS A 537 11.05 -1.03 28.61
N PHE A 538 9.85 -0.49 28.47
CA PHE A 538 9.33 -0.02 27.20
C PHE A 538 9.84 1.40 26.92
N LYS A 539 10.30 1.64 25.70
CA LYS A 539 10.55 2.99 25.21
C LYS A 539 9.21 3.68 24.94
N ARG A 540 8.98 4.80 25.63
CA ARG A 540 7.76 5.61 25.50
C ARG A 540 7.99 6.77 24.55
N GLY A 541 7.15 6.90 23.53
CA GLY A 541 7.06 8.06 22.65
C GLY A 541 6.11 9.13 23.20
N ASP A 542 5.21 8.76 24.10
CA ASP A 542 4.33 9.66 24.85
C ASP A 542 4.60 9.53 26.36
N PRO A 543 5.14 10.57 27.03
CA PRO A 543 5.44 10.52 28.46
C PRO A 543 4.18 10.56 29.35
N THR A 544 3.01 10.90 28.80
CA THR A 544 1.74 11.03 29.53
C THR A 544 0.97 9.72 29.66
N LEU A 545 1.47 8.63 29.08
CA LEU A 545 0.86 7.30 29.15
C LEU A 545 0.69 6.80 30.58
N SER A 546 -0.54 6.40 30.91
CA SER A 546 -0.83 5.55 32.07
C SER A 546 -0.43 4.10 31.82
N VAL A 547 -0.40 3.28 32.87
CA VAL A 547 -0.11 1.84 32.74
C VAL A 547 -1.17 1.12 31.89
N LEU A 548 -2.43 1.53 32.00
CA LEU A 548 -3.53 1.02 31.18
C LEU A 548 -3.28 1.31 29.70
N GLU A 549 -2.96 2.56 29.37
CA GLU A 549 -2.70 2.97 27.99
C GLU A 549 -1.44 2.31 27.44
N LEU A 550 -0.37 2.16 28.23
CA LEU A 550 0.84 1.45 27.79
C LEU A 550 0.54 -0.02 27.45
N TRP A 551 -0.29 -0.68 28.27
CA TRP A 551 -0.64 -2.08 28.08
C TRP A 551 -1.61 -2.28 26.91
N GLY A 552 -2.57 -1.37 26.75
CA GLY A 552 -3.65 -1.44 25.76
C GLY A 552 -3.43 -0.63 24.48
N ALA A 553 -2.30 0.04 24.29
CA ALA A 553 -2.04 0.85 23.11
C ALA A 553 -1.82 0.00 21.86
N GLU A 554 -2.52 0.36 20.79
CA GLU A 554 -2.40 -0.19 19.43
C GLU A 554 -1.46 0.69 18.59
N TYR A 555 -0.33 1.04 19.19
CA TYR A 555 0.70 1.83 18.52
C TYR A 555 1.31 1.03 17.36
N GLN A 556 1.75 1.76 16.34
CA GLN A 556 2.13 1.18 15.06
C GLN A 556 3.63 0.92 14.96
N GLU A 557 4.02 0.22 13.89
CA GLU A 557 5.40 -0.09 13.53
C GLU A 557 6.20 -0.83 14.58
N SER A 558 5.58 -1.79 15.27
CA SER A 558 6.26 -2.63 16.25
C SER A 558 5.87 -4.10 16.12
N ASN A 559 6.81 -5.00 16.40
CA ASN A 559 6.56 -6.44 16.54
C ASN A 559 7.02 -6.91 17.92
N ALA A 560 6.53 -8.06 18.37
CA ALA A 560 7.04 -8.77 19.54
C ALA A 560 7.72 -10.07 19.11
N LEU A 561 8.81 -10.44 19.76
CA LEU A 561 9.54 -11.67 19.44
C LEU A 561 10.16 -12.34 20.68
N LEU A 562 10.37 -13.65 20.57
CA LEU A 562 11.12 -14.44 21.54
C LEU A 562 12.54 -14.67 21.04
N LEU A 563 13.52 -14.48 21.93
CA LEU A 563 14.92 -14.78 21.70
C LEU A 563 15.50 -15.66 22.79
N ARG A 564 16.46 -16.50 22.39
CA ARG A 564 17.38 -17.11 23.35
C ARG A 564 18.38 -16.04 23.84
N PRO A 565 18.79 -16.05 25.12
CA PRO A 565 19.72 -15.06 25.66
C PRO A 565 21.06 -14.94 24.90
N SER A 566 21.52 -16.03 24.27
CA SER A 566 22.72 -16.07 23.42
C SER A 566 22.65 -15.14 22.22
N ASP A 567 21.45 -14.89 21.69
CA ASP A 567 21.23 -14.14 20.45
C ASP A 567 20.98 -12.65 20.67
N ARG A 568 20.81 -12.24 21.92
CA ARG A 568 20.61 -10.83 22.32
C ARG A 568 21.64 -9.89 21.70
N SER A 569 22.93 -10.24 21.83
CA SER A 569 24.00 -9.36 21.34
C SER A 569 23.96 -9.19 19.82
N PHE A 570 23.51 -10.21 19.08
CA PHE A 570 23.36 -10.12 17.63
C PHE A 570 22.23 -9.15 17.28
N LEU A 571 21.05 -9.31 17.91
CA LEU A 571 19.92 -8.43 17.65
C LEU A 571 20.24 -6.97 18.01
N GLU A 572 20.89 -6.72 19.15
CA GLU A 572 21.31 -5.37 19.55
C GLU A 572 22.23 -4.71 18.50
N ARG A 573 23.20 -5.47 17.95
CA ARG A 573 24.09 -4.94 16.88
C ARG A 573 23.35 -4.66 15.59
N VAL A 574 22.45 -5.55 15.17
CA VAL A 574 21.62 -5.37 13.98
C VAL A 574 20.73 -4.14 14.13
N CYS A 575 19.99 -4.04 15.23
CA CYS A 575 19.11 -2.91 15.51
C CYS A 575 19.88 -1.58 15.59
N GLN A 576 21.08 -1.57 16.16
CA GLN A 576 21.95 -0.39 16.15
C GLN A 576 22.40 -0.01 14.72
N ARG A 577 22.78 -1.00 13.90
CA ARG A 577 23.18 -0.78 12.50
C ARG A 577 22.04 -0.22 11.65
N GLU A 578 20.83 -0.73 11.86
CA GLU A 578 19.62 -0.34 11.12
C GLU A 578 18.85 0.82 11.77
N LYS A 579 19.37 1.41 12.86
CA LYS A 579 18.71 2.47 13.65
C LYS A 579 17.27 2.11 14.08
N CYS A 580 17.01 0.82 14.29
CA CYS A 580 15.72 0.30 14.73
C CYS A 580 15.70 0.19 16.27
N PRO A 581 14.70 0.71 16.98
CA PRO A 581 14.62 0.52 18.42
C PRO A 581 14.33 -0.94 18.80
N VAL A 582 14.86 -1.37 19.94
CA VAL A 582 14.66 -2.72 20.50
C VAL A 582 14.63 -2.66 22.03
N ASP A 583 13.59 -3.23 22.62
CA ASP A 583 13.32 -3.20 24.06
C ASP A 583 13.17 -4.64 24.59
N PHE A 584 14.02 -5.02 25.56
CA PHE A 584 13.95 -6.33 26.23
C PHE A 584 13.02 -6.24 27.44
N VAL A 585 11.72 -6.35 27.18
CA VAL A 585 10.65 -5.99 28.13
C VAL A 585 10.36 -7.04 29.19
N GLY A 586 10.79 -8.29 29.01
CA GLY A 586 10.42 -9.37 29.92
C GLY A 586 11.11 -10.70 29.69
N LYS A 587 10.68 -11.73 30.42
CA LYS A 587 11.19 -13.11 30.31
C LYS A 587 10.07 -14.13 30.42
N ILE A 588 10.22 -15.24 29.70
CA ILE A 588 9.35 -16.41 29.84
C ILE A 588 9.61 -17.09 31.19
N THR A 589 8.56 -17.35 31.95
CA THR A 589 8.61 -17.87 33.33
C THR A 589 8.39 -19.38 33.41
N GLY A 590 7.49 -19.92 32.59
CA GLY A 590 7.08 -21.33 32.62
C GLY A 590 6.00 -21.66 33.67
N ASP A 591 5.42 -20.66 34.33
CA ASP A 591 4.39 -20.84 35.36
C ASP A 591 2.95 -20.64 34.85
N GLY A 592 2.76 -20.34 33.55
CA GLY A 592 1.45 -20.18 32.93
C GLY A 592 0.77 -18.83 33.20
N LYS A 593 1.50 -17.85 33.76
CA LYS A 593 0.97 -16.53 34.11
C LYS A 593 1.52 -15.42 33.23
N ILE A 594 0.69 -14.41 32.97
CA ILE A 594 1.16 -13.11 32.48
C ILE A 594 1.14 -12.10 33.63
N VAL A 595 2.30 -11.54 33.94
CA VAL A 595 2.47 -10.57 35.03
C VAL A 595 3.06 -9.27 34.47
N LEU A 596 2.33 -8.16 34.63
CA LEU A 596 2.85 -6.82 34.34
C LEU A 596 3.28 -6.16 35.64
N VAL A 597 4.58 -5.89 35.78
CA VAL A 597 5.18 -5.22 36.94
C VAL A 597 5.30 -3.73 36.63
N ASP A 598 4.77 -2.89 37.53
CA ASP A 598 4.85 -1.44 37.42
C ASP A 598 6.11 -0.89 38.11
N GLY A 599 7.23 -0.87 37.39
CA GLY A 599 8.49 -0.29 37.90
C GLY A 599 8.54 1.24 37.85
N LEU A 600 7.50 1.89 37.33
CA LEU A 600 7.39 3.36 37.28
C LEU A 600 6.79 3.97 38.55
N ARG A 601 6.22 3.15 39.45
CA ARG A 601 5.76 3.59 40.77
C ARG A 601 6.92 4.14 41.59
N LYS A 602 6.76 5.35 42.13
CA LYS A 602 7.74 5.93 43.06
C LYS A 602 7.81 5.05 44.31
N GLN A 603 9.04 4.75 44.78
CA GLN A 603 9.28 3.91 45.96
C GLN A 603 8.51 4.33 47.22
N ASN A 604 8.08 5.60 47.32
CA ASN A 604 7.32 6.13 48.45
C ASN A 604 5.82 5.82 48.41
N ASP A 605 5.27 5.34 47.28
CA ASP A 605 3.86 4.95 47.11
C ASP A 605 3.66 3.42 47.17
N VAL A 606 4.71 2.66 47.48
CA VAL A 606 4.61 1.21 47.68
C VAL A 606 3.95 0.95 49.04
N LEU A 607 2.62 0.91 49.05
CA LEU A 607 1.89 0.20 50.11
C LEU A 607 2.34 -1.26 50.09
N GLU A 608 2.81 -1.79 51.23
CA GLU A 608 3.03 -3.24 51.38
C GLU A 608 1.75 -3.98 50.96
N GLY A 609 1.84 -4.80 49.91
CA GLY A 609 0.70 -5.52 49.34
C GLY A 609 0.06 -4.92 48.08
N ALA A 610 0.59 -3.83 47.53
CA ALA A 610 0.08 -3.27 46.26
C ALA A 610 0.23 -4.30 45.12
N ARG A 611 -0.91 -4.68 44.52
CA ARG A 611 -0.98 -5.72 43.50
C ARG A 611 -0.41 -5.25 42.16
N ASN A 612 0.18 -6.18 41.41
CA ASN A 612 0.64 -5.93 40.04
C ASN A 612 -0.54 -5.48 39.16
N PRO A 613 -0.34 -4.50 38.25
CA PRO A 613 -1.38 -4.08 37.31
C PRO A 613 -2.04 -5.23 36.55
N VAL A 614 -1.28 -6.25 36.16
CA VAL A 614 -1.78 -7.49 35.56
C VAL A 614 -1.15 -8.67 36.27
N ASP A 615 -1.98 -9.63 36.69
CA ASP A 615 -1.57 -10.93 37.21
C ASP A 615 -2.69 -11.93 36.91
N LEU A 616 -2.65 -12.45 35.67
CA LEU A 616 -3.66 -13.32 35.08
C LEU A 616 -3.03 -14.67 34.71
N GLU A 617 -3.71 -15.77 35.03
CA GLU A 617 -3.39 -17.06 34.44
C GLU A 617 -3.79 -17.02 32.95
N LEU A 618 -2.91 -17.46 32.06
CA LEU A 618 -3.21 -17.49 30.62
C LEU A 618 -4.44 -18.34 30.31
N ASP A 619 -4.63 -19.43 31.06
CA ASP A 619 -5.79 -20.32 30.97
C ASP A 619 -7.14 -19.62 31.25
N TRP A 620 -7.15 -18.50 31.99
CA TRP A 620 -8.37 -17.73 32.26
C TRP A 620 -8.81 -16.90 31.05
N VAL A 621 -7.86 -16.57 30.17
CA VAL A 621 -8.03 -15.60 29.09
C VAL A 621 -7.99 -16.25 27.72
N LEU A 622 -7.13 -17.25 27.51
CA LEU A 622 -6.85 -17.88 26.21
C LEU A 622 -7.50 -19.27 26.04
N GLY A 623 -7.49 -20.12 27.08
CA GLY A 623 -7.64 -21.57 26.85
C GLY A 623 -9.05 -22.19 26.91
N LYS A 624 -10.04 -21.59 27.61
CA LYS A 624 -11.24 -22.35 28.05
C LYS A 624 -12.55 -21.56 28.21
N MET A 625 -12.77 -20.50 27.44
CA MET A 625 -14.05 -19.76 27.51
C MET A 625 -15.19 -20.53 26.82
N PRO A 626 -16.44 -20.47 27.36
CA PRO A 626 -17.59 -21.06 26.70
C PRO A 626 -17.86 -20.41 25.33
N GLN A 627 -18.33 -21.21 24.37
CA GLN A 627 -18.71 -20.74 23.04
C GLN A 627 -19.97 -19.85 23.13
N LYS A 628 -19.95 -18.68 22.44
CA LYS A 628 -21.13 -17.82 22.31
C LYS A 628 -22.17 -18.43 21.34
N GLU A 629 -23.44 -18.14 21.59
CA GLU A 629 -24.56 -18.55 20.74
C GLU A 629 -25.14 -17.33 20.00
N PHE A 630 -25.47 -17.52 18.72
CA PHE A 630 -26.14 -16.53 17.88
C PHE A 630 -27.43 -17.11 17.30
N ILE A 631 -28.55 -16.45 17.60
CA ILE A 631 -29.88 -16.79 17.08
C ILE A 631 -30.18 -15.83 15.91
N LEU A 632 -30.33 -16.41 14.73
CA LEU A 632 -30.43 -15.71 13.45
C LEU A 632 -31.73 -16.09 12.73
N GLU A 633 -32.27 -15.16 11.96
CA GLU A 633 -33.49 -15.36 11.19
C GLU A 633 -33.31 -14.79 9.78
N HIS A 634 -33.81 -15.50 8.78
CA HIS A 634 -33.88 -14.96 7.43
C HIS A 634 -34.93 -13.84 7.32
N ARG A 635 -34.65 -12.86 6.48
CA ARG A 635 -35.60 -11.81 6.10
C ARG A 635 -35.84 -11.83 4.60
N SER A 636 -37.11 -11.80 4.21
CA SER A 636 -37.50 -11.78 2.80
C SER A 636 -37.05 -10.47 2.14
N VAL A 637 -36.38 -10.56 1.00
CA VAL A 637 -36.01 -9.41 0.18
C VAL A 637 -37.07 -9.20 -0.90
N SER A 638 -37.64 -7.99 -0.98
CA SER A 638 -38.56 -7.63 -2.06
C SER A 638 -37.75 -7.17 -3.27
N LEU A 639 -37.59 -8.06 -4.25
CA LEU A 639 -36.91 -7.77 -5.51
C LEU A 639 -37.89 -7.27 -6.58
N GLN A 640 -37.40 -6.43 -7.50
CA GLN A 640 -38.18 -5.89 -8.61
C GLN A 640 -37.42 -6.17 -9.91
N PRO A 641 -38.11 -6.64 -10.98
CA PRO A 641 -37.48 -6.81 -12.27
C PRO A 641 -36.85 -5.52 -12.79
N LEU A 642 -35.67 -5.65 -13.40
CA LEU A 642 -34.99 -4.50 -14.00
C LEU A 642 -35.84 -3.91 -15.13
N THR A 643 -36.12 -2.61 -15.07
CA THR A 643 -36.84 -1.89 -16.12
C THR A 643 -35.95 -0.83 -16.73
N LEU A 644 -35.55 -1.04 -17.99
CA LEU A 644 -34.76 -0.08 -18.76
C LEU A 644 -35.65 0.84 -19.60
N PRO A 645 -35.21 2.07 -19.92
CA PRO A 645 -35.93 2.95 -20.84
C PRO A 645 -36.17 2.28 -22.19
N ALA A 646 -37.41 2.38 -22.69
CA ALA A 646 -37.76 1.85 -24.00
C ALA A 646 -36.89 2.49 -25.11
N GLY A 647 -36.27 1.65 -25.94
CA GLY A 647 -35.41 2.12 -27.02
C GLY A 647 -34.02 2.62 -26.58
N LEU A 648 -33.59 2.31 -25.34
CA LEU A 648 -32.21 2.54 -24.91
C LEU A 648 -31.24 1.90 -25.92
N SER A 649 -30.31 2.69 -26.43
CA SER A 649 -29.23 2.21 -27.30
C SER A 649 -27.96 1.94 -26.47
N VAL A 650 -27.02 1.19 -27.05
CA VAL A 650 -25.81 0.73 -26.36
C VAL A 650 -24.93 1.90 -25.92
N LEU A 651 -24.75 2.93 -26.75
CA LEU A 651 -23.87 4.05 -26.44
C LEU A 651 -24.31 4.85 -25.19
N PRO A 652 -25.57 5.30 -25.04
CA PRO A 652 -26.05 5.92 -23.79
C PRO A 652 -25.97 5.02 -22.56
N ALA A 653 -26.09 3.70 -22.72
CA ALA A 653 -25.87 2.75 -21.62
C ALA A 653 -24.39 2.72 -21.22
N LEU A 654 -23.48 2.61 -22.20
CA LEU A 654 -22.03 2.67 -22.00
C LEU A 654 -21.57 3.99 -21.38
N GLU A 655 -22.14 5.12 -21.79
CA GLU A 655 -21.83 6.43 -21.21
C GLU A 655 -22.05 6.46 -19.69
N ARG A 656 -22.99 5.66 -19.18
CA ARG A 656 -23.19 5.52 -17.73
C ARG A 656 -22.26 4.48 -17.14
N VAL A 657 -22.26 3.27 -17.69
CA VAL A 657 -21.52 2.12 -17.16
C VAL A 657 -20.02 2.41 -17.10
N LEU A 658 -19.43 2.95 -18.16
CA LEU A 658 -18.00 3.29 -18.21
C LEU A 658 -17.58 4.40 -17.23
N ARG A 659 -18.52 5.13 -16.63
CA ARG A 659 -18.25 6.15 -15.60
C ARG A 659 -18.44 5.65 -14.17
N LEU A 660 -19.03 4.46 -13.99
CA LEU A 660 -19.20 3.86 -12.68
C LEU A 660 -17.82 3.46 -12.12
N PRO A 661 -17.44 3.85 -10.89
CA PRO A 661 -16.11 3.54 -10.33
C PRO A 661 -15.68 2.07 -10.40
N ALA A 662 -16.60 1.11 -10.34
CA ALA A 662 -16.30 -0.31 -10.53
C ALA A 662 -15.73 -0.63 -11.93
N VAL A 663 -16.26 0.01 -12.96
CA VAL A 663 -15.88 -0.21 -14.37
C VAL A 663 -14.87 0.82 -14.86
N ALA A 664 -15.02 2.09 -14.48
CA ALA A 664 -14.18 3.21 -14.94
C ALA A 664 -12.69 2.99 -14.64
N SER A 665 -11.84 3.70 -15.37
CA SER A 665 -10.39 3.67 -15.19
C SER A 665 -9.96 3.86 -13.74
N LYS A 666 -9.00 3.05 -13.30
CA LYS A 666 -8.37 3.14 -11.97
C LYS A 666 -7.07 3.94 -12.00
N ARG A 667 -6.84 4.75 -13.04
CA ARG A 667 -5.58 5.48 -13.26
C ARG A 667 -5.21 6.38 -12.08
N TYR A 668 -6.20 6.99 -11.43
CA TYR A 668 -6.03 7.82 -10.23
C TYR A 668 -5.49 7.05 -9.01
N LEU A 669 -5.60 5.72 -9.00
CA LEU A 669 -5.03 4.84 -7.98
C LEU A 669 -3.63 4.37 -8.37
N THR A 670 -3.42 4.04 -9.65
CA THR A 670 -2.19 3.40 -10.10
C THR A 670 -1.05 4.38 -10.29
N ASN A 671 -1.29 5.59 -10.81
CA ASN A 671 -0.21 6.55 -11.14
C ASN A 671 0.63 6.95 -9.92
N LYS A 672 0.03 6.97 -8.74
CA LYS A 672 0.63 7.44 -7.48
C LYS A 672 1.26 6.34 -6.62
N VAL A 673 1.23 5.09 -7.06
CA VAL A 673 1.79 3.96 -6.30
C VAL A 673 2.94 3.32 -7.05
N ASP A 674 4.02 2.98 -6.35
CA ASP A 674 5.15 2.24 -6.92
C ASP A 674 4.67 0.86 -7.40
N ARG A 675 5.17 0.45 -8.56
CA ARG A 675 4.84 -0.83 -9.24
C ARG A 675 6.10 -1.56 -9.71
N SER A 676 7.25 -1.25 -9.11
CA SER A 676 8.57 -1.66 -9.60
C SER A 676 9.59 -1.96 -8.50
N VAL A 677 9.46 -1.33 -7.32
CA VAL A 677 10.35 -1.58 -6.17
C VAL A 677 10.40 -3.06 -5.82
N THR A 678 11.55 -3.52 -5.32
CA THR A 678 12.04 -4.92 -5.21
C THR A 678 12.68 -5.49 -6.48
N GLY A 679 12.35 -4.95 -7.66
CA GLY A 679 12.79 -5.54 -8.93
C GLY A 679 12.23 -6.95 -9.19
N LEU A 680 11.24 -7.40 -8.43
CA LEU A 680 10.61 -8.71 -8.57
C LEU A 680 9.25 -8.66 -9.28
N VAL A 681 8.77 -7.48 -9.66
CA VAL A 681 7.47 -7.31 -10.31
C VAL A 681 7.56 -7.75 -11.78
N ALA A 682 6.74 -8.74 -12.16
CA ALA A 682 6.63 -9.23 -13.54
C ALA A 682 5.34 -8.76 -14.22
N GLN A 683 4.23 -8.70 -13.49
CA GLN A 683 2.97 -8.11 -13.96
C GLN A 683 2.35 -7.24 -12.86
N GLN A 684 2.03 -6.00 -13.24
CA GLN A 684 1.36 -4.99 -12.43
C GLN A 684 0.06 -4.53 -13.14
N GLN A 685 -0.72 -3.65 -12.53
CA GLN A 685 -2.06 -3.26 -13.01
C GLN A 685 -2.09 -2.75 -14.45
N CYS A 686 -1.06 -2.02 -14.87
CA CYS A 686 -1.05 -1.34 -16.16
C CYS A 686 -0.54 -2.22 -17.30
N VAL A 687 -1.19 -2.16 -18.45
CA VAL A 687 -0.86 -2.95 -19.65
C VAL A 687 -0.86 -2.08 -20.91
N GLY A 688 -0.24 -2.59 -21.96
CA GLY A 688 -0.25 -1.98 -23.29
C GLY A 688 0.51 -0.67 -23.45
N PRO A 689 0.55 -0.13 -24.68
CA PRO A 689 1.32 1.06 -25.03
C PRO A 689 0.92 2.32 -24.27
N LEU A 690 -0.35 2.45 -23.86
CA LEU A 690 -0.83 3.61 -23.11
C LEU A 690 -0.85 3.38 -21.59
N HIS A 691 -0.31 2.24 -21.14
CA HIS A 691 -0.12 1.91 -19.75
C HIS A 691 -1.45 1.99 -18.94
N THR A 692 -2.52 1.40 -19.50
CA THR A 692 -3.88 1.42 -18.95
C THR A 692 -4.04 0.40 -17.83
N PRO A 693 -4.67 0.74 -16.68
CA PRO A 693 -4.78 -0.13 -15.49
C PRO A 693 -5.83 -1.24 -15.65
N LEU A 694 -5.53 -2.26 -16.47
CA LEU A 694 -6.45 -3.31 -16.89
C LEU A 694 -5.92 -4.75 -16.69
N ALA A 695 -4.78 -4.97 -16.04
CA ALA A 695 -4.31 -6.32 -15.77
C ALA A 695 -5.20 -7.03 -14.75
N ASP A 696 -5.61 -8.24 -15.08
CA ASP A 696 -6.44 -9.11 -14.22
C ASP A 696 -5.67 -9.72 -13.05
N VAL A 697 -4.36 -9.95 -13.24
CA VAL A 697 -3.52 -10.72 -12.32
C VAL A 697 -2.21 -9.99 -12.01
N ALA A 698 -1.82 -10.01 -10.75
CA ALA A 698 -0.48 -9.59 -10.32
C ALA A 698 0.45 -10.80 -10.30
N VAL A 699 1.67 -10.63 -10.83
CA VAL A 699 2.70 -11.68 -10.87
C VAL A 699 4.02 -11.13 -10.39
N VAL A 700 4.66 -11.84 -9.46
CA VAL A 700 5.99 -11.51 -8.94
C VAL A 700 6.93 -12.69 -9.04
N ALA A 701 8.21 -12.43 -9.27
CA ALA A 701 9.28 -13.39 -9.11
C ALA A 701 9.61 -13.63 -7.62
N LEU A 702 10.07 -14.83 -7.28
CA LEU A 702 10.58 -15.14 -5.94
C LEU A 702 12.11 -14.94 -5.81
N SER A 703 12.77 -14.77 -6.96
CA SER A 703 14.19 -14.45 -7.08
C SER A 703 14.46 -13.71 -8.39
N PRO A 704 15.36 -12.73 -8.40
CA PRO A 704 15.76 -12.05 -9.65
C PRO A 704 16.59 -12.95 -10.57
N PHE A 705 17.01 -14.14 -10.11
CA PHE A 705 17.84 -15.09 -10.87
C PHE A 705 17.04 -16.26 -11.47
N SER A 706 15.71 -16.18 -11.44
CA SER A 706 14.82 -17.29 -11.81
C SER A 706 13.55 -16.78 -12.45
N LEU A 707 12.83 -17.65 -13.17
CA LEU A 707 11.52 -17.32 -13.76
C LEU A 707 10.36 -17.83 -12.91
N GLN A 708 10.64 -18.38 -11.71
CA GLN A 708 9.61 -18.87 -10.82
C GLN A 708 9.14 -17.79 -9.85
N GLY A 709 7.85 -17.82 -9.56
CA GLY A 709 7.17 -16.72 -8.92
C GLY A 709 5.90 -17.14 -8.19
N ALA A 710 5.06 -16.13 -7.96
CA ALA A 710 3.72 -16.28 -7.44
C ALA A 710 2.77 -15.37 -8.22
N ALA A 711 1.54 -15.82 -8.37
CA ALA A 711 0.46 -15.05 -8.97
C ALA A 711 -0.66 -14.86 -7.94
N THR A 712 -1.29 -13.69 -7.96
CA THR A 712 -2.46 -13.39 -7.13
C THR A 712 -3.49 -12.57 -7.89
N ALA A 713 -4.76 -12.81 -7.59
CA ALA A 713 -5.90 -12.13 -8.17
C ALA A 713 -7.01 -11.97 -7.13
N ILE A 714 -7.96 -11.07 -7.40
CA ILE A 714 -9.05 -10.73 -6.49
C ILE A 714 -10.39 -10.91 -7.20
N GLY A 715 -11.40 -11.35 -6.45
CA GLY A 715 -12.80 -11.29 -6.85
C GLY A 715 -13.70 -10.85 -5.70
N GLU A 716 -14.69 -10.02 -5.99
CA GLU A 716 -15.65 -9.46 -5.04
C GLU A 716 -16.95 -9.06 -5.74
N GLN A 717 -18.10 -9.54 -5.25
CA GLN A 717 -19.39 -9.33 -5.92
C GLN A 717 -20.52 -8.93 -4.96
N PRO A 718 -20.35 -7.84 -4.17
CA PRO A 718 -21.26 -7.45 -3.10
C PRO A 718 -22.64 -7.02 -3.61
N ILE A 719 -22.73 -6.43 -4.80
CA ILE A 719 -24.00 -5.94 -5.35
C ILE A 719 -24.90 -7.10 -5.79
N LYS A 720 -24.31 -8.15 -6.39
CA LYS A 720 -25.01 -9.43 -6.61
C LYS A 720 -25.41 -10.07 -5.28
N GLY A 721 -24.57 -9.94 -4.24
CA GLY A 721 -24.86 -10.36 -2.87
C GLY A 721 -26.11 -9.73 -2.24
N LEU A 722 -26.50 -8.51 -2.64
CA LEU A 722 -27.76 -7.88 -2.20
C LEU A 722 -29.01 -8.57 -2.76
N LEU A 723 -28.90 -9.24 -3.92
CA LEU A 723 -29.97 -10.05 -4.52
C LEU A 723 -29.96 -11.46 -3.95
N SER A 724 -28.79 -12.08 -3.93
CA SER A 724 -28.56 -13.44 -3.47
C SER A 724 -27.18 -13.53 -2.84
N PRO A 725 -27.09 -13.61 -1.50
CA PRO A 725 -25.80 -13.76 -0.80
C PRO A 725 -24.99 -14.94 -1.33
N ALA A 726 -25.67 -16.05 -1.63
CA ALA A 726 -25.08 -17.25 -2.18
C ALA A 726 -24.49 -17.05 -3.60
N ALA A 727 -25.21 -16.34 -4.48
CA ALA A 727 -24.72 -16.05 -5.83
C ALA A 727 -23.54 -15.07 -5.79
N GLY A 728 -23.64 -14.01 -4.98
CA GLY A 728 -22.53 -13.07 -4.77
C GLY A 728 -21.26 -13.78 -4.27
N ALA A 729 -21.40 -14.74 -3.35
CA ALA A 729 -20.26 -15.49 -2.86
C ALA A 729 -19.63 -16.42 -3.91
N ARG A 730 -20.45 -17.14 -4.69
CA ARG A 730 -19.95 -17.97 -5.80
C ARG A 730 -19.30 -17.14 -6.90
N MET A 731 -19.90 -16.01 -7.25
CA MET A 731 -19.36 -15.10 -8.27
C MET A 731 -18.04 -14.46 -7.82
N ALA A 732 -17.86 -14.12 -6.54
CA ALA A 732 -16.57 -13.65 -6.02
C ALA A 732 -15.45 -14.70 -6.17
N VAL A 733 -15.76 -15.98 -5.92
CA VAL A 733 -14.80 -17.09 -6.19
C VAL A 733 -14.54 -17.23 -7.69
N GLY A 734 -15.60 -17.14 -8.50
CA GLY A 734 -15.52 -17.22 -9.95
C GLY A 734 -14.62 -16.18 -10.55
N GLU A 735 -14.86 -14.91 -10.23
CA GLU A 735 -14.08 -13.75 -10.66
C GLU A 735 -12.62 -13.85 -10.25
N ALA A 736 -12.35 -14.23 -9.00
CA ALA A 736 -10.97 -14.41 -8.54
C ALA A 736 -10.20 -15.44 -9.40
N LEU A 737 -10.88 -16.51 -9.83
CA LEU A 737 -10.29 -17.55 -10.67
C LEU A 737 -10.21 -17.17 -12.15
N THR A 738 -11.20 -16.44 -12.70
CA THR A 738 -11.14 -15.92 -14.07
C THR A 738 -10.09 -14.85 -14.22
N ASN A 739 -9.81 -14.08 -13.16
CA ASN A 739 -8.66 -13.18 -13.14
C ASN A 739 -7.33 -13.93 -13.05
N LEU A 740 -7.20 -14.91 -12.12
CA LEU A 740 -5.97 -15.68 -11.94
C LEU A 740 -5.57 -16.49 -13.19
N VAL A 741 -6.54 -16.89 -14.02
CA VAL A 741 -6.32 -17.81 -15.14
C VAL A 741 -5.27 -17.32 -16.14
N PHE A 742 -5.04 -16.02 -16.22
CA PHE A 742 -4.13 -15.41 -17.18
C PHE A 742 -2.65 -15.49 -16.78
N ALA A 743 -2.34 -15.94 -15.57
CA ALA A 743 -0.99 -16.33 -15.18
C ALA A 743 -0.85 -17.87 -15.19
N ARG A 744 0.28 -18.39 -15.65
CA ARG A 744 0.58 -19.82 -15.49
C ARG A 744 0.72 -20.16 -14.01
N VAL A 745 -0.13 -21.04 -13.49
CA VAL A 745 -0.05 -21.54 -12.12
C VAL A 745 0.28 -23.03 -12.09
N SER A 746 0.66 -23.56 -10.93
CA SER A 746 1.04 -24.97 -10.78
C SER A 746 -0.13 -25.93 -11.08
N ALA A 747 -1.31 -25.67 -10.53
CA ALA A 747 -2.58 -26.35 -10.83
C ALA A 747 -3.75 -25.59 -10.19
N LEU A 748 -4.98 -25.73 -10.72
CA LEU A 748 -6.18 -25.18 -10.06
C LEU A 748 -6.32 -25.67 -8.60
N LYS A 749 -6.04 -26.96 -8.35
CA LYS A 749 -6.14 -27.53 -7.00
C LYS A 749 -5.03 -27.09 -6.03
N ASP A 750 -3.98 -26.44 -6.54
CA ASP A 750 -2.95 -25.83 -5.70
C ASP A 750 -3.32 -24.41 -5.26
N VAL A 751 -4.31 -23.79 -5.90
CA VAL A 751 -4.77 -22.45 -5.55
C VAL A 751 -5.30 -22.44 -4.12
N LYS A 752 -4.84 -21.44 -3.36
CA LYS A 752 -5.34 -21.11 -2.04
C LYS A 752 -5.82 -19.67 -2.02
N CYS A 753 -6.53 -19.28 -0.96
CA CYS A 753 -7.05 -17.93 -0.86
C CYS A 753 -7.24 -17.43 0.56
N SER A 754 -7.17 -16.11 0.67
CA SER A 754 -7.70 -15.38 1.82
C SER A 754 -9.17 -15.04 1.59
N GLY A 755 -10.04 -15.40 2.54
CA GLY A 755 -11.45 -15.02 2.54
C GLY A 755 -11.74 -13.89 3.53
N ASN A 756 -12.10 -12.70 3.04
CA ASN A 756 -12.34 -11.53 3.89
C ASN A 756 -13.82 -11.10 3.88
N TRP A 757 -14.41 -11.00 5.07
CA TRP A 757 -15.86 -10.88 5.27
C TRP A 757 -16.24 -9.56 5.92
N MET A 758 -16.85 -8.64 5.18
CA MET A 758 -17.31 -7.34 5.68
C MET A 758 -18.83 -7.35 5.70
N TRP A 759 -19.43 -7.41 6.89
CA TRP A 759 -20.87 -7.58 7.03
C TRP A 759 -21.42 -6.81 8.24
N ALA A 760 -22.70 -6.48 8.25
CA ALA A 760 -23.40 -6.04 9.46
C ALA A 760 -24.07 -7.22 10.18
N ALA A 761 -23.33 -8.30 10.41
CA ALA A 761 -23.86 -9.64 10.72
C ALA A 761 -24.77 -9.72 11.95
N LYS A 762 -24.59 -8.81 12.90
CA LYS A 762 -25.39 -8.75 14.14
C LYS A 762 -26.72 -8.00 13.97
N LEU A 763 -26.97 -7.40 12.80
CA LEU A 763 -28.23 -6.74 12.47
C LEU A 763 -29.24 -7.73 11.87
N PRO A 764 -30.54 -7.45 11.97
CA PRO A 764 -31.57 -8.40 11.55
C PRO A 764 -31.46 -8.82 10.07
N GLY A 765 -31.52 -10.13 9.82
CA GLY A 765 -31.38 -10.76 8.50
C GLY A 765 -29.93 -10.99 8.04
N GLU A 766 -29.00 -10.11 8.44
CA GLU A 766 -27.65 -10.08 7.88
C GLU A 766 -26.78 -11.28 8.27
N GLY A 767 -26.88 -11.75 9.52
CA GLY A 767 -26.14 -12.93 9.96
C GLY A 767 -26.55 -14.21 9.23
N ALA A 768 -27.84 -14.35 8.88
CA ALA A 768 -28.32 -15.46 8.07
C ALA A 768 -27.81 -15.35 6.61
N CYS A 769 -27.82 -14.14 6.03
CA CYS A 769 -27.22 -13.90 4.72
C CYS A 769 -25.72 -14.23 4.66
N LEU A 770 -24.96 -13.87 5.71
CA LEU A 770 -23.54 -14.23 5.82
C LEU A 770 -23.34 -15.75 5.88
N TRP A 771 -24.21 -16.47 6.59
CA TRP A 771 -24.18 -17.93 6.62
C TRP A 771 -24.41 -18.54 5.24
N ASP A 772 -25.43 -18.08 4.52
CA ASP A 772 -25.74 -18.56 3.16
C ASP A 772 -24.58 -18.30 2.19
N ALA A 773 -23.97 -17.11 2.27
CA ALA A 773 -22.79 -16.77 1.49
C ALA A 773 -21.61 -17.70 1.80
N CYS A 774 -21.33 -17.93 3.09
CA CYS A 774 -20.23 -18.81 3.52
C CYS A 774 -20.45 -20.25 3.10
N GLN A 775 -21.66 -20.78 3.28
CA GLN A 775 -22.01 -22.14 2.86
C GLN A 775 -21.84 -22.29 1.34
N ALA A 776 -22.41 -21.37 0.56
CA ALA A 776 -22.30 -21.39 -0.90
C ALA A 776 -20.85 -21.31 -1.38
N MET A 777 -20.02 -20.45 -0.77
CA MET A 777 -18.60 -20.35 -1.06
C MET A 777 -17.88 -21.66 -0.77
N CYS A 778 -18.09 -22.26 0.41
CA CYS A 778 -17.42 -23.49 0.80
C CYS A 778 -17.82 -24.66 -0.11
N GLU A 779 -19.10 -24.78 -0.48
CA GLU A 779 -19.60 -25.81 -1.39
C GLU A 779 -18.98 -25.69 -2.78
N VAL A 780 -18.93 -24.48 -3.36
CA VAL A 780 -18.36 -24.28 -4.71
C VAL A 780 -16.84 -24.49 -4.71
N MET A 781 -16.14 -24.02 -3.66
CA MET A 781 -14.71 -24.27 -3.50
C MET A 781 -14.40 -25.75 -3.40
N GLY A 782 -15.25 -26.53 -2.69
CA GLY A 782 -15.15 -27.98 -2.62
C GLY A 782 -15.27 -28.66 -4.00
N GLN A 783 -16.13 -28.15 -4.87
CA GLN A 783 -16.30 -28.65 -6.25
C GLN A 783 -15.11 -28.28 -7.15
N LEU A 784 -14.60 -27.05 -7.02
CA LEU A 784 -13.46 -26.54 -7.80
C LEU A 784 -12.11 -27.10 -7.33
N GLY A 785 -12.01 -27.52 -6.07
CA GLY A 785 -10.77 -27.97 -5.43
C GLY A 785 -9.85 -26.82 -5.00
N VAL A 786 -10.40 -25.63 -4.78
CA VAL A 786 -9.73 -24.46 -4.21
C VAL A 786 -10.05 -24.40 -2.72
N ALA A 787 -9.19 -23.81 -1.90
CA ALA A 787 -9.45 -23.74 -0.46
C ALA A 787 -9.04 -22.40 0.16
N VAL A 788 -9.78 -22.00 1.18
CA VAL A 788 -9.40 -20.90 2.07
C VAL A 788 -8.37 -21.43 3.06
N ASP A 789 -7.27 -20.72 3.28
CA ASP A 789 -6.26 -21.06 4.29
C ASP A 789 -5.97 -19.94 5.31
N GLY A 790 -6.47 -18.73 5.02
CA GLY A 790 -6.48 -17.58 5.91
C GLY A 790 -7.62 -16.61 5.59
N GLY A 791 -7.70 -15.51 6.33
CA GLY A 791 -8.73 -14.49 6.14
C GLY A 791 -9.14 -13.81 7.42
N LYS A 792 -10.00 -12.79 7.30
CA LYS A 792 -10.44 -11.92 8.39
C LYS A 792 -11.91 -11.55 8.24
N ASP A 793 -12.52 -11.08 9.32
CA ASP A 793 -13.90 -10.60 9.32
C ASP A 793 -14.05 -9.21 9.97
N SER A 794 -15.05 -8.47 9.51
CA SER A 794 -15.44 -7.14 9.99
C SER A 794 -16.96 -7.09 10.06
N LEU A 795 -17.51 -7.24 11.26
CA LEU A 795 -18.93 -7.60 11.47
C LEU A 795 -19.86 -6.45 11.89
N SER A 796 -19.37 -5.21 11.79
CA SER A 796 -20.06 -3.97 12.17
C SER A 796 -20.18 -2.98 11.02
N MET A 797 -20.47 -3.46 9.81
CA MET A 797 -20.53 -2.64 8.59
C MET A 797 -21.86 -1.86 8.47
N ALA A 798 -22.13 -0.97 9.43
CA ALA A 798 -23.31 -0.11 9.45
C ALA A 798 -23.03 1.23 10.15
N ALA A 799 -23.79 2.26 9.77
CA ALA A 799 -23.73 3.59 10.37
C ALA A 799 -25.14 4.10 10.71
N ARG A 800 -25.24 4.93 11.76
CA ARG A 800 -26.45 5.70 12.09
C ARG A 800 -26.39 7.05 11.38
N VAL A 801 -27.49 7.43 10.74
CA VAL A 801 -27.68 8.74 10.10
C VAL A 801 -29.05 9.26 10.49
N SER A 802 -29.10 10.34 11.27
CA SER A 802 -30.36 11.03 11.62
C SER A 802 -31.49 10.09 12.10
N GLY A 803 -31.12 9.06 12.88
CA GLY A 803 -32.03 8.04 13.40
C GLY A 803 -32.18 6.77 12.54
N GLU A 804 -31.85 6.82 11.24
CA GLU A 804 -31.86 5.66 10.34
C GLU A 804 -30.58 4.83 10.46
N THR A 805 -30.69 3.50 10.49
CA THR A 805 -29.53 2.59 10.39
C THR A 805 -29.29 2.26 8.93
N VAL A 806 -28.19 2.77 8.38
CA VAL A 806 -27.72 2.48 7.03
C VAL A 806 -26.73 1.33 7.09
N LYS A 807 -27.01 0.22 6.39
CA LYS A 807 -26.08 -0.90 6.29
C LYS A 807 -25.26 -0.80 5.02
N ALA A 808 -23.99 -1.20 5.10
CA ALA A 808 -23.22 -1.50 3.91
C ALA A 808 -23.77 -2.77 3.23
N PRO A 809 -23.59 -2.91 1.89
CA PRO A 809 -23.66 -4.21 1.25
C PRO A 809 -22.75 -5.23 1.96
N GLY A 810 -23.25 -6.45 2.14
CA GLY A 810 -22.42 -7.56 2.62
C GLY A 810 -21.38 -7.92 1.57
N SER A 811 -20.11 -7.89 1.94
CA SER A 811 -18.99 -8.05 1.01
C SER A 811 -18.11 -9.23 1.41
N LEU A 812 -17.89 -10.13 0.46
CA LEU A 812 -16.86 -11.15 0.50
C LEU A 812 -15.80 -10.78 -0.54
N VAL A 813 -14.55 -10.62 -0.09
CA VAL A 813 -13.39 -10.45 -0.96
C VAL A 813 -12.57 -11.73 -0.91
N ILE A 814 -12.41 -12.36 -2.07
CA ILE A 814 -11.57 -13.54 -2.27
C ILE A 814 -10.26 -13.10 -2.91
N SER A 815 -9.14 -13.31 -2.22
CA SER A 815 -7.81 -13.11 -2.79
C SER A 815 -7.15 -14.46 -3.00
N VAL A 816 -7.12 -14.93 -4.25
CA VAL A 816 -6.47 -16.18 -4.63
C VAL A 816 -4.98 -15.97 -4.82
N TYR A 817 -4.19 -17.00 -4.50
CA TYR A 817 -2.76 -17.02 -4.79
C TYR A 817 -2.27 -18.44 -5.09
N ALA A 818 -1.26 -18.52 -5.96
CA ALA A 818 -0.65 -19.78 -6.38
C ALA A 818 0.81 -19.58 -6.79
N VAL A 819 1.58 -20.67 -6.77
CA VAL A 819 2.93 -20.69 -7.34
C VAL A 819 2.82 -20.53 -8.85
N CYS A 820 3.64 -19.63 -9.41
CA CYS A 820 3.78 -19.40 -10.84
C CYS A 820 5.08 -20.04 -11.35
N PRO A 821 5.02 -21.17 -12.08
CA PRO A 821 6.23 -21.88 -12.53
C PRO A 821 7.03 -21.15 -13.61
N ASP A 822 6.41 -20.19 -14.30
CA ASP A 822 7.03 -19.35 -15.33
C ASP A 822 6.29 -18.00 -15.40
N ILE A 823 6.85 -16.98 -14.75
CA ILE A 823 6.29 -15.62 -14.70
C ILE A 823 6.17 -14.97 -16.08
N THR A 824 6.95 -15.42 -17.06
CA THR A 824 6.89 -14.89 -18.42
C THR A 824 5.70 -15.45 -19.20
N ALA A 825 5.08 -16.53 -18.71
CA ALA A 825 3.86 -17.11 -19.25
C ALA A 825 2.63 -16.45 -18.60
N THR A 826 2.52 -15.14 -18.81
CA THR A 826 1.41 -14.30 -18.37
C THR A 826 0.77 -13.64 -19.58
N VAL A 827 -0.56 -13.70 -19.66
CA VAL A 827 -1.39 -13.07 -20.69
C VAL A 827 -2.06 -11.84 -20.08
N THR A 828 -2.27 -10.80 -20.88
CA THR A 828 -2.93 -9.57 -20.45
C THR A 828 -4.00 -9.14 -21.47
N PRO A 829 -4.83 -8.14 -21.16
CA PRO A 829 -5.79 -7.61 -22.14
C PRO A 829 -5.17 -6.84 -23.33
N ASP A 830 -3.84 -6.69 -23.38
CA ASP A 830 -3.11 -5.94 -24.41
C ASP A 830 -3.21 -6.62 -25.79
N LEU A 831 -4.23 -6.25 -26.59
CA LEU A 831 -4.37 -6.74 -27.97
C LEU A 831 -3.12 -6.41 -28.79
N ASP A 832 -2.57 -7.41 -29.48
CA ASP A 832 -1.33 -7.29 -30.25
C ASP A 832 -1.57 -7.38 -31.77
N ASN A 833 -2.80 -7.72 -32.19
CA ASN A 833 -3.18 -7.93 -33.59
C ASN A 833 -2.16 -8.83 -34.35
N PRO A 834 -1.90 -10.05 -33.87
CA PRO A 834 -0.86 -10.89 -34.42
C PRO A 834 -1.06 -11.12 -35.92
N GLU A 835 0.02 -10.93 -36.69
CA GLU A 835 0.03 -11.08 -38.16
C GLU A 835 -0.94 -10.13 -38.90
N GLY A 836 -1.39 -9.06 -38.22
CA GLY A 836 -2.41 -8.14 -38.74
C GLY A 836 -3.79 -8.79 -38.89
N LYS A 837 -4.01 -9.95 -38.25
CA LYS A 837 -5.24 -10.77 -38.33
C LYS A 837 -5.56 -11.41 -36.98
N GLY A 838 -5.44 -10.65 -35.89
CA GLY A 838 -5.82 -11.13 -34.56
C GLY A 838 -7.27 -11.57 -34.55
N VAL A 839 -7.54 -12.79 -34.07
CA VAL A 839 -8.89 -13.36 -33.97
C VAL A 839 -9.37 -13.29 -32.53
N LEU A 840 -10.56 -12.74 -32.33
CA LEU A 840 -11.21 -12.65 -31.02
C LEU A 840 -12.13 -13.86 -30.82
N LEU A 841 -11.97 -14.49 -29.65
CA LEU A 841 -12.74 -15.65 -29.21
C LEU A 841 -13.49 -15.32 -27.92
N TYR A 842 -14.74 -15.79 -27.80
CA TYR A 842 -15.57 -15.66 -26.59
C TYR A 842 -15.85 -17.05 -26.00
N VAL A 843 -15.54 -17.21 -24.72
CA VAL A 843 -15.70 -18.46 -23.96
C VAL A 843 -16.66 -18.19 -22.79
N PRO A 844 -17.98 -18.37 -22.97
CA PRO A 844 -18.93 -18.31 -21.87
C PRO A 844 -18.76 -19.53 -20.95
N VAL A 845 -18.51 -19.32 -19.66
CA VAL A 845 -18.37 -20.43 -18.70
C VAL A 845 -19.74 -21.08 -18.45
N SER A 846 -20.78 -20.28 -18.25
CA SER A 846 -22.17 -20.72 -18.11
C SER A 846 -23.08 -20.04 -19.13
N ALA A 847 -23.18 -20.63 -20.33
CA ALA A 847 -23.90 -20.02 -21.44
C ALA A 847 -25.44 -19.98 -21.24
N GLY A 848 -26.08 -18.97 -21.85
CA GLY A 848 -27.53 -18.95 -22.07
C GLY A 848 -28.38 -18.30 -20.98
N LYS A 849 -27.78 -17.61 -20.00
CA LYS A 849 -28.50 -17.00 -18.86
C LYS A 849 -28.68 -15.48 -18.99
N TYR A 850 -27.61 -14.76 -19.34
CA TYR A 850 -27.60 -13.31 -19.62
C TYR A 850 -28.27 -12.43 -18.55
N ARG A 851 -28.05 -12.76 -17.27
CA ARG A 851 -28.73 -12.10 -16.15
C ARG A 851 -28.17 -10.68 -15.89
N LEU A 852 -29.05 -9.73 -15.60
CA LEU A 852 -28.70 -8.31 -15.38
C LEU A 852 -28.90 -7.82 -13.93
N GLY A 853 -29.42 -8.65 -13.03
CA GLY A 853 -29.60 -8.26 -11.64
C GLY A 853 -28.26 -8.07 -10.93
N GLY A 854 -28.12 -6.93 -10.25
CA GLY A 854 -26.91 -6.55 -9.51
C GLY A 854 -25.76 -6.13 -10.42
N SER A 855 -26.05 -5.87 -11.70
CA SER A 855 -25.07 -5.40 -12.68
C SER A 855 -24.76 -3.91 -12.54
N ALA A 856 -23.60 -3.50 -13.07
CA ALA A 856 -23.24 -2.10 -13.26
C ALA A 856 -24.31 -1.36 -14.08
N LEU A 857 -24.90 -2.02 -15.09
CA LEU A 857 -26.00 -1.44 -15.86
C LEU A 857 -27.20 -1.14 -14.95
N ALA A 858 -27.66 -2.11 -14.16
CA ALA A 858 -28.78 -1.91 -13.24
C ALA A 858 -28.50 -0.75 -12.27
N GLN A 859 -27.31 -0.74 -11.66
CA GLN A 859 -26.89 0.31 -10.73
C GLN A 859 -26.91 1.71 -11.37
N CYS A 860 -26.38 1.85 -12.58
CA CYS A 860 -26.38 3.10 -13.34
C CYS A 860 -27.77 3.63 -13.74
N PHE A 861 -28.81 2.81 -13.58
CA PHE A 861 -30.22 3.17 -13.74
C PHE A 861 -30.98 3.21 -12.41
N GLY A 862 -30.25 3.30 -11.28
CA GLY A 862 -30.83 3.43 -9.95
C GLY A 862 -31.63 2.20 -9.50
N GLN A 863 -31.29 1.03 -10.03
CA GLN A 863 -32.03 -0.21 -9.79
C GLN A 863 -31.09 -1.36 -9.41
N LEU A 864 -31.63 -2.34 -8.68
CA LEU A 864 -30.91 -3.57 -8.38
C LEU A 864 -31.27 -4.72 -9.35
N GLY A 865 -32.50 -4.76 -9.87
CA GLY A 865 -33.02 -5.91 -10.60
C GLY A 865 -33.44 -7.05 -9.67
N ASP A 866 -33.64 -8.25 -10.23
CA ASP A 866 -34.18 -9.41 -9.52
C ASP A 866 -33.42 -10.73 -9.78
N CYS A 867 -32.83 -10.91 -10.96
CA CYS A 867 -32.12 -12.13 -11.32
C CYS A 867 -30.61 -11.88 -11.44
N SER A 868 -29.83 -12.39 -10.49
CA SER A 868 -28.37 -12.19 -10.42
C SER A 868 -27.59 -13.22 -11.25
N PRO A 869 -26.49 -12.83 -11.95
CA PRO A 869 -25.47 -13.75 -12.44
C PRO A 869 -24.99 -14.72 -11.34
N ASP A 870 -24.66 -15.95 -11.73
CA ASP A 870 -24.26 -17.01 -10.80
C ASP A 870 -23.36 -18.06 -11.46
N MET A 871 -22.56 -18.76 -10.65
CA MET A 871 -21.78 -19.92 -11.08
C MET A 871 -22.63 -21.19 -11.03
N ASP A 872 -23.48 -21.36 -12.04
CA ASP A 872 -24.39 -22.52 -12.12
C ASP A 872 -23.64 -23.85 -12.38
N GLN A 873 -22.47 -23.82 -13.04
CA GLN A 873 -21.71 -25.01 -13.46
C GLN A 873 -20.21 -24.91 -13.08
N PRO A 874 -19.84 -25.24 -11.82
CA PRO A 874 -18.46 -25.15 -11.35
C PRO A 874 -17.46 -26.06 -12.12
N ASP A 875 -17.93 -27.18 -12.66
CA ASP A 875 -17.15 -28.08 -13.52
C ASP A 875 -16.73 -27.39 -14.82
N LYS A 876 -17.58 -26.52 -15.40
CA LYS A 876 -17.24 -25.72 -16.57
C LYS A 876 -16.18 -24.67 -16.27
N LEU A 877 -16.23 -24.03 -15.10
CA LEU A 877 -15.17 -23.11 -14.69
C LEU A 877 -13.83 -23.84 -14.56
N SER A 878 -13.84 -25.03 -13.95
CA SER A 878 -12.64 -25.87 -13.86
C SER A 878 -12.09 -26.26 -15.22
N ALA A 879 -12.96 -26.67 -16.15
CA ALA A 879 -12.59 -27.01 -17.52
C ALA A 879 -12.01 -25.79 -18.26
N CYS A 880 -12.60 -24.61 -18.06
CA CYS A 880 -12.18 -23.36 -18.67
C CYS A 880 -10.79 -22.99 -18.18
N PHE A 881 -10.61 -22.95 -16.86
CA PHE A 881 -9.33 -22.66 -16.21
C PHE A 881 -8.21 -23.58 -16.71
N ASN A 882 -8.42 -24.89 -16.65
CA ASN A 882 -7.39 -25.85 -17.06
C ASN A 882 -7.08 -25.77 -18.56
N THR A 883 -8.09 -25.54 -19.41
CA THR A 883 -7.87 -25.37 -20.86
C THR A 883 -7.00 -24.14 -21.12
N THR A 884 -7.35 -23.00 -20.53
CA THR A 884 -6.57 -21.76 -20.63
C THR A 884 -5.14 -21.94 -20.14
N GLN A 885 -4.93 -22.63 -19.02
CA GLN A 885 -3.58 -22.93 -18.51
C GLN A 885 -2.73 -23.70 -19.52
N THR A 886 -3.30 -24.69 -20.24
CA THR A 886 -2.57 -25.40 -21.31
C THR A 886 -2.26 -24.49 -22.50
N LEU A 887 -3.16 -23.57 -22.85
CA LEU A 887 -2.97 -22.62 -23.95
C LEU A 887 -1.87 -21.61 -23.64
N ILE A 888 -1.81 -21.14 -22.39
CA ILE A 888 -0.75 -20.24 -21.89
C ILE A 888 0.60 -20.97 -21.89
N GLN A 889 0.64 -22.20 -21.39
CA GLN A 889 1.84 -23.03 -21.43
C GLN A 889 2.36 -23.22 -22.86
N ASP A 890 1.47 -23.43 -23.82
CA ASP A 890 1.80 -23.62 -25.23
C ASP A 890 2.01 -22.28 -25.99
N ARG A 891 1.90 -21.13 -25.31
CA ARG A 891 2.06 -19.78 -25.89
C ARG A 891 1.14 -19.49 -27.08
N LEU A 892 -0.11 -19.96 -27.02
CA LEU A 892 -1.08 -19.83 -28.11
C LEU A 892 -1.98 -18.59 -28.02
N LEU A 893 -2.01 -17.94 -26.86
CA LEU A 893 -2.78 -16.71 -26.61
C LEU A 893 -1.88 -15.49 -26.74
N THR A 894 -2.36 -14.45 -27.42
CA THR A 894 -1.65 -13.15 -27.50
C THR A 894 -2.22 -12.14 -26.50
N ALA A 895 -3.52 -12.18 -26.27
CA ALA A 895 -4.19 -11.40 -25.25
C ALA A 895 -5.38 -12.18 -24.66
N GLY A 896 -5.87 -11.73 -23.52
CA GLY A 896 -7.06 -12.27 -22.88
C GLY A 896 -7.53 -11.41 -21.72
N HIS A 897 -8.83 -11.42 -21.46
CA HIS A 897 -9.48 -10.69 -20.39
C HIS A 897 -10.74 -11.43 -19.92
N ASP A 898 -11.14 -11.25 -18.66
CA ASP A 898 -12.36 -11.83 -18.13
C ASP A 898 -13.58 -10.93 -18.29
N VAL A 899 -14.77 -11.49 -18.13
CA VAL A 899 -16.04 -10.74 -18.11
C VAL A 899 -16.51 -10.60 -16.66
N SER A 900 -16.47 -9.37 -16.16
CA SER A 900 -16.84 -8.99 -14.79
C SER A 900 -17.80 -7.78 -14.80
N ASP A 901 -17.51 -6.69 -14.07
CA ASP A 901 -18.38 -5.51 -14.00
C ASP A 901 -18.53 -4.82 -15.36
N GLY A 902 -19.77 -4.48 -15.74
CA GLY A 902 -20.09 -3.89 -17.04
C GLY A 902 -20.27 -4.90 -18.18
N GLY A 903 -19.91 -6.16 -17.96
CA GLY A 903 -20.22 -7.28 -18.84
C GLY A 903 -19.33 -7.40 -20.07
N LEU A 904 -19.76 -8.22 -21.03
CA LEU A 904 -18.98 -8.58 -22.22
C LEU A 904 -18.52 -7.37 -23.04
N ILE A 905 -19.36 -6.33 -23.13
CA ILE A 905 -18.99 -5.12 -23.88
C ILE A 905 -17.85 -4.36 -23.20
N SER A 906 -17.83 -4.24 -21.87
CA SER A 906 -16.72 -3.61 -21.15
C SER A 906 -15.44 -4.39 -21.35
N CYS A 907 -15.46 -5.72 -21.18
CA CYS A 907 -14.31 -6.60 -21.43
C CYS A 907 -13.71 -6.38 -22.84
N LEU A 908 -14.56 -6.37 -23.88
CA LEU A 908 -14.11 -6.12 -25.26
C LEU A 908 -13.49 -4.72 -25.44
N LEU A 909 -14.11 -3.71 -24.84
CA LEU A 909 -13.62 -2.34 -24.90
C LEU A 909 -12.30 -2.18 -24.15
N GLU A 910 -12.15 -2.80 -22.99
CA GLU A 910 -10.95 -2.76 -22.17
C GLU A 910 -9.77 -3.44 -22.87
N MET A 911 -9.99 -4.59 -23.52
CA MET A 911 -8.97 -5.20 -24.40
C MET A 911 -8.55 -4.24 -25.53
N ALA A 912 -9.54 -3.59 -26.16
CA ALA A 912 -9.27 -2.61 -27.21
C ALA A 912 -8.48 -1.40 -26.68
N PHE A 913 -8.83 -0.89 -25.48
CA PHE A 913 -8.15 0.22 -24.83
C PHE A 913 -6.71 -0.13 -24.46
N ALA A 914 -6.49 -1.32 -23.92
CA ALA A 914 -5.19 -1.85 -23.55
C ALA A 914 -4.25 -1.89 -24.76
N GLY A 915 -4.65 -2.58 -25.83
CA GLY A 915 -3.84 -2.68 -27.06
C GLY A 915 -3.76 -1.39 -27.89
N ASN A 916 -4.65 -0.43 -27.64
CA ASN A 916 -4.87 0.74 -28.51
C ASN A 916 -5.23 0.33 -29.96
N TYR A 917 -5.88 -0.83 -30.12
CA TYR A 917 -6.38 -1.36 -31.38
C TYR A 917 -7.90 -1.35 -31.40
N GLY A 918 -8.48 -1.09 -32.57
CA GLY A 918 -9.91 -1.24 -32.77
C GLY A 918 -10.31 -2.71 -32.87
N ILE A 919 -11.62 -2.96 -32.88
CA ILE A 919 -12.18 -4.31 -32.96
C ILE A 919 -13.40 -4.31 -33.87
N GLU A 920 -13.62 -5.43 -34.56
CA GLU A 920 -14.84 -5.73 -35.30
C GLU A 920 -15.40 -7.05 -34.80
N VAL A 921 -16.54 -6.98 -34.11
CA VAL A 921 -17.16 -8.09 -33.40
C VAL A 921 -18.59 -8.28 -33.90
N ASP A 922 -18.97 -9.53 -34.16
CA ASP A 922 -20.34 -9.96 -34.36
C ASP A 922 -20.65 -11.14 -33.43
N LEU A 923 -21.54 -10.90 -32.47
CA LEU A 923 -21.92 -11.90 -31.48
C LEU A 923 -23.02 -12.82 -32.04
N PRO A 924 -22.78 -14.14 -32.15
CA PRO A 924 -23.74 -15.08 -32.73
C PRO A 924 -24.77 -15.56 -31.69
N LEU A 925 -25.42 -14.61 -31.00
CA LEU A 925 -26.38 -14.88 -29.92
C LEU A 925 -27.81 -14.60 -30.40
N GLU A 926 -28.46 -15.60 -31.02
CA GLU A 926 -29.81 -15.46 -31.55
C GLU A 926 -30.87 -15.39 -30.43
N GLY A 927 -31.82 -14.47 -30.56
CA GLY A 927 -32.99 -14.37 -29.68
C GLY A 927 -32.74 -13.75 -28.30
N VAL A 928 -31.53 -13.25 -28.04
CA VAL A 928 -31.17 -12.56 -26.79
C VAL A 928 -31.36 -11.04 -26.96
N ASP A 929 -31.82 -10.34 -25.92
CA ASP A 929 -31.87 -8.89 -25.94
C ASP A 929 -30.45 -8.29 -26.03
N VAL A 930 -30.33 -7.13 -26.69
CA VAL A 930 -29.03 -6.47 -26.91
C VAL A 930 -28.39 -6.07 -25.58
N MET A 931 -29.16 -5.58 -24.60
CA MET A 931 -28.62 -5.18 -23.30
C MET A 931 -28.21 -6.37 -22.46
N GLU A 932 -29.03 -7.42 -22.46
CA GLU A 932 -28.72 -8.69 -21.79
C GLU A 932 -27.42 -9.31 -22.35
N ALA A 933 -27.30 -9.42 -23.68
CA ALA A 933 -26.13 -10.01 -24.32
C ALA A 933 -24.82 -9.26 -24.03
N LEU A 934 -24.88 -7.92 -23.93
CA LEU A 934 -23.70 -7.08 -23.81
C LEU A 934 -23.31 -6.76 -22.36
N PHE A 935 -24.29 -6.57 -21.47
CA PHE A 935 -24.07 -6.09 -20.11
C PHE A 935 -24.31 -7.16 -19.04
N SER A 936 -24.64 -8.41 -19.40
CA SER A 936 -24.63 -9.48 -18.41
C SER A 936 -23.22 -9.75 -17.90
N GLU A 937 -23.09 -9.88 -16.58
CA GLU A 937 -21.82 -10.03 -15.88
C GLU A 937 -21.61 -11.50 -15.48
N GLU A 938 -21.94 -12.40 -16.40
CA GLU A 938 -21.74 -13.85 -16.25
C GLU A 938 -20.28 -14.21 -16.50
N LEU A 939 -19.72 -15.11 -15.69
CA LEU A 939 -18.33 -15.57 -15.83
C LEU A 939 -18.04 -16.02 -17.26
N SER A 940 -17.11 -15.35 -17.91
CA SER A 940 -16.69 -15.63 -19.29
C SER A 940 -15.26 -15.14 -19.52
N LEU A 941 -14.63 -15.59 -20.60
CA LEU A 941 -13.35 -15.06 -21.08
C LEU A 941 -13.48 -14.55 -22.52
N VAL A 942 -12.73 -13.50 -22.85
CA VAL A 942 -12.43 -13.10 -24.23
C VAL A 942 -10.93 -13.28 -24.47
N LEU A 943 -10.56 -13.86 -25.61
CA LEU A 943 -9.17 -14.21 -25.95
C LEU A 943 -8.81 -13.69 -27.33
N GLU A 944 -7.57 -13.26 -27.51
CA GLU A 944 -6.96 -13.00 -28.82
C GLU A 944 -5.95 -14.09 -29.16
N VAL A 945 -6.00 -14.56 -30.41
CA VAL A 945 -5.09 -15.58 -30.95
C VAL A 945 -4.69 -15.25 -32.38
N CYS A 946 -3.57 -15.82 -32.83
CA CYS A 946 -3.24 -15.86 -34.25
C CYS A 946 -4.34 -16.60 -35.04
N GLU A 947 -4.70 -16.10 -36.24
CA GLU A 947 -5.66 -16.75 -37.15
C GLU A 947 -5.39 -18.25 -37.35
N ARG A 948 -4.11 -18.63 -37.55
CA ARG A 948 -3.71 -20.03 -37.74
C ARG A 948 -4.00 -20.94 -36.54
N ASN A 949 -4.08 -20.38 -35.34
CA ASN A 949 -4.31 -21.12 -34.09
C ASN A 949 -5.79 -21.17 -33.70
N ALA A 950 -6.63 -20.24 -34.21
CA ALA A 950 -8.01 -20.05 -33.79
C ALA A 950 -8.82 -21.35 -33.77
N SER A 951 -8.78 -22.14 -34.85
CA SER A 951 -9.52 -23.42 -34.92
C SER A 951 -9.05 -24.42 -33.86
N SER A 952 -7.73 -24.52 -33.63
CA SER A 952 -7.17 -25.42 -32.62
C SER A 952 -7.55 -24.98 -31.21
N VAL A 953 -7.58 -23.67 -30.95
CA VAL A 953 -7.94 -23.13 -29.63
C VAL A 953 -9.42 -23.39 -29.34
N CYS A 954 -10.32 -23.08 -30.28
CA CYS A 954 -11.74 -23.40 -30.16
C CYS A 954 -11.98 -24.90 -29.94
N GLN A 955 -11.22 -25.75 -30.65
CA GLN A 955 -11.35 -27.20 -30.51
C GLN A 955 -10.98 -27.66 -29.10
N ARG A 956 -9.90 -27.13 -28.50
CA ARG A 956 -9.51 -27.51 -27.12
C ARG A 956 -10.59 -27.18 -26.09
N TYR A 957 -11.24 -26.02 -26.20
CA TYR A 957 -12.40 -25.69 -25.35
C TYR A 957 -13.57 -26.64 -25.60
N THR A 958 -13.85 -26.93 -26.88
CA THR A 958 -14.94 -27.85 -27.26
C THR A 958 -14.69 -29.26 -26.71
N ASP A 959 -13.45 -29.76 -26.80
CA ASP A 959 -13.02 -31.05 -26.26
C ASP A 959 -13.14 -31.10 -24.73
N ALA A 960 -12.94 -29.95 -24.05
CA ALA A 960 -13.20 -29.78 -22.62
C ALA A 960 -14.69 -29.57 -22.28
N GLY A 961 -15.57 -29.61 -23.27
CA GLY A 961 -17.02 -29.49 -23.11
C GLY A 961 -17.53 -28.05 -22.98
N LEU A 962 -16.74 -27.05 -23.38
CA LEU A 962 -17.11 -25.63 -23.37
C LEU A 962 -17.47 -25.13 -24.77
N LEU A 963 -18.23 -24.05 -24.82
CA LEU A 963 -18.40 -23.28 -26.05
C LEU A 963 -17.23 -22.32 -26.22
N CYS A 964 -16.76 -22.15 -27.45
CA CYS A 964 -15.78 -21.14 -27.81
C CYS A 964 -16.18 -20.55 -29.16
N HIS A 965 -16.73 -19.35 -29.14
CA HIS A 965 -17.21 -18.67 -30.32
C HIS A 965 -16.09 -17.82 -30.91
N ARG A 966 -15.85 -17.95 -32.21
CA ARG A 966 -15.13 -16.91 -32.96
C ARG A 966 -16.09 -15.73 -33.14
N ILE A 967 -15.76 -14.60 -32.54
CA ILE A 967 -16.66 -13.44 -32.49
C ILE A 967 -16.17 -12.26 -33.33
N GLY A 968 -14.90 -12.23 -33.73
CA GLY A 968 -14.41 -11.06 -34.45
C GLY A 968 -12.92 -11.04 -34.70
N THR A 969 -12.42 -9.85 -35.00
CA THR A 969 -11.01 -9.58 -35.26
C THR A 969 -10.56 -8.23 -34.72
N THR A 970 -9.29 -8.16 -34.34
CA THR A 970 -8.59 -6.90 -34.03
C THR A 970 -8.32 -6.12 -35.32
N SER A 971 -8.53 -4.79 -35.31
CA SER A 971 -8.46 -3.96 -36.51
C SER A 971 -8.09 -2.49 -36.23
N GLY A 972 -7.21 -1.91 -37.04
CA GLY A 972 -6.81 -0.49 -36.91
C GLY A 972 -6.06 -0.19 -35.60
N PHE A 973 -5.21 0.83 -35.59
CA PHE A 973 -4.36 1.16 -34.44
C PHE A 973 -4.38 2.66 -34.17
N GLY A 974 -4.41 3.04 -32.89
CA GLY A 974 -4.25 4.42 -32.46
C GLY A 974 -5.46 5.32 -32.71
N PRO A 975 -5.24 6.62 -33.02
CA PRO A 975 -6.31 7.64 -33.04
C PRO A 975 -7.47 7.37 -34.01
N ASP A 976 -7.21 6.62 -35.09
CA ASP A 976 -8.20 6.32 -36.13
C ASP A 976 -8.87 4.95 -35.95
N ALA A 977 -8.48 4.20 -34.92
CA ALA A 977 -9.08 2.91 -34.58
C ALA A 977 -10.58 3.05 -34.26
N LYS A 978 -11.35 2.03 -34.66
CA LYS A 978 -12.81 1.98 -34.44
C LYS A 978 -13.21 0.70 -33.72
N VAL A 979 -14.25 0.82 -32.92
CA VAL A 979 -14.96 -0.30 -32.30
C VAL A 979 -16.28 -0.48 -33.06
N ARG A 980 -16.45 -1.65 -33.67
CA ARG A 980 -17.70 -2.09 -34.28
C ARG A 980 -18.21 -3.34 -33.59
N VAL A 981 -19.43 -3.28 -33.07
CA VAL A 981 -20.09 -4.41 -32.42
C VAL A 981 -21.44 -4.63 -33.08
N SER A 982 -21.67 -5.88 -33.48
CA SER A 982 -22.91 -6.36 -34.05
C SER A 982 -23.45 -7.54 -33.23
N LEU A 983 -24.77 -7.72 -33.28
CA LEU A 983 -25.45 -8.90 -32.76
C LEU A 983 -26.19 -9.56 -33.92
N CYS A 984 -25.76 -10.76 -34.32
CA CYS A 984 -26.28 -11.47 -35.50
C CYS A 984 -26.33 -10.59 -36.76
N GLY A 985 -25.23 -9.88 -37.04
CA GLY A 985 -25.07 -8.96 -38.18
C GLY A 985 -25.77 -7.61 -38.05
N ARG A 986 -26.55 -7.36 -36.98
CA ARG A 986 -27.13 -6.05 -36.70
C ARG A 986 -26.13 -5.19 -35.93
N GLU A 987 -25.63 -4.13 -36.54
CA GLU A 987 -24.76 -3.16 -35.88
C GLU A 987 -25.47 -2.48 -34.70
N VAL A 988 -24.85 -2.50 -33.53
CA VAL A 988 -25.36 -1.90 -32.29
C VAL A 988 -24.42 -0.85 -31.70
N LEU A 989 -23.14 -0.86 -32.09
CA LEU A 989 -22.14 0.14 -31.74
C LEU A 989 -21.14 0.32 -32.89
N ASN A 990 -20.83 1.56 -33.23
CA ASN A 990 -19.82 1.92 -34.24
C ASN A 990 -19.22 3.27 -33.88
N GLU A 991 -18.15 3.23 -33.08
CA GLU A 991 -17.56 4.42 -32.49
C GLU A 991 -16.04 4.44 -32.62
N ARG A 992 -15.45 5.63 -32.45
CA ARG A 992 -14.00 5.75 -32.38
C ARG A 992 -13.51 5.23 -31.03
N LEU A 993 -12.43 4.45 -31.06
CA LEU A 993 -11.85 3.89 -29.84
C LEU A 993 -11.41 4.98 -28.84
N PRO A 994 -10.72 6.06 -29.25
CA PRO A 994 -10.36 7.14 -28.32
C PRO A 994 -11.57 7.81 -27.66
N THR A 995 -12.72 7.87 -28.32
CA THR A 995 -13.95 8.46 -27.77
C THR A 995 -14.49 7.62 -26.62
N LEU A 996 -14.58 6.29 -26.82
CA LEU A 996 -15.02 5.36 -25.78
C LEU A 996 -14.03 5.31 -24.61
N ARG A 997 -12.72 5.30 -24.90
CA ARG A 997 -11.67 5.36 -23.87
C ARG A 997 -11.76 6.65 -23.05
N ALA A 998 -12.04 7.79 -23.68
CA ALA A 998 -12.20 9.07 -22.96
C ALA A 998 -13.38 9.05 -21.98
N ILE A 999 -14.48 8.38 -22.33
CA ILE A 999 -15.61 8.17 -21.41
C ILE A 999 -15.16 7.33 -20.20
N TRP A 1000 -14.46 6.21 -20.46
CA TRP A 1000 -13.95 5.31 -19.43
C TRP A 1000 -12.91 5.95 -18.49
N GLU A 1001 -12.05 6.83 -19.02
CA GLU A 1001 -11.06 7.57 -18.22
C GLU A 1001 -11.66 8.74 -17.43
N SER A 1002 -12.85 9.25 -17.81
CA SER A 1002 -13.36 10.53 -17.31
C SER A 1002 -13.49 10.61 -15.78
N THR A 1003 -14.06 9.60 -15.13
CA THR A 1003 -14.17 9.56 -13.66
C THR A 1003 -12.79 9.58 -13.00
N SER A 1004 -11.80 8.89 -13.58
CA SER A 1004 -10.43 8.91 -13.07
C SER A 1004 -9.81 10.30 -13.18
N PHE A 1005 -10.02 11.01 -14.30
CA PHE A 1005 -9.48 12.36 -14.46
C PHE A 1005 -10.12 13.35 -13.50
N GLU A 1006 -11.43 13.24 -13.23
CA GLU A 1006 -12.08 14.08 -12.22
C GLU A 1006 -11.50 13.88 -10.82
N LEU A 1007 -11.30 12.62 -10.43
CA LEU A 1007 -10.65 12.30 -9.15
C LEU A 1007 -9.19 12.78 -9.14
N GLU A 1008 -8.45 12.63 -10.24
CA GLU A 1008 -7.05 13.06 -10.33
C GLU A 1008 -6.89 14.59 -10.24
N ARG A 1009 -7.82 15.37 -10.82
CA ARG A 1009 -7.82 16.84 -10.68
C ARG A 1009 -7.97 17.30 -9.23
N LEU A 1010 -8.57 16.47 -8.38
CA LEU A 1010 -8.64 16.76 -6.96
C LEU A 1010 -7.32 16.44 -6.25
N GLN A 1011 -6.47 15.57 -6.82
CA GLN A 1011 -5.27 14.96 -6.21
C GLN A 1011 -3.93 15.48 -6.70
N ALA A 1012 -3.89 15.98 -7.93
CA ALA A 1012 -2.70 16.48 -8.58
C ALA A 1012 -2.96 17.88 -9.14
N ASN A 1013 -1.94 18.50 -9.71
CA ASN A 1013 -2.04 19.78 -10.40
C ASN A 1013 -3.00 19.65 -11.60
N PRO A 1014 -4.15 20.37 -11.60
CA PRO A 1014 -5.16 20.22 -12.65
C PRO A 1014 -4.64 20.49 -14.06
N LEU A 1015 -3.60 21.32 -14.21
CA LEU A 1015 -2.99 21.60 -15.51
C LEU A 1015 -2.24 20.37 -16.07
N CYS A 1016 -1.52 19.62 -15.23
CA CYS A 1016 -0.88 18.39 -15.64
C CYS A 1016 -1.92 17.32 -15.99
N VAL A 1017 -2.96 17.19 -15.17
CA VAL A 1017 -4.06 16.25 -15.42
C VAL A 1017 -4.76 16.55 -16.74
N GLN A 1018 -5.01 17.83 -17.03
CA GLN A 1018 -5.57 18.28 -18.30
C GLN A 1018 -4.65 17.97 -19.49
N GLU A 1019 -3.32 18.12 -19.32
CA GLU A 1019 -2.35 17.78 -20.37
C GLU A 1019 -2.34 16.27 -20.68
N GLU A 1020 -2.37 15.40 -19.66
CA GLU A 1020 -2.49 13.94 -19.86
C GLU A 1020 -3.79 13.60 -20.58
N GLU A 1021 -4.93 14.11 -20.10
CA GLU A 1021 -6.26 13.84 -20.66
C GLU A 1021 -6.35 14.23 -22.13
N GLN A 1022 -5.94 15.45 -22.48
CA GLN A 1022 -6.01 15.95 -23.86
C GLN A 1022 -5.04 15.21 -24.79
N GLY A 1023 -3.86 14.82 -24.27
CA GLY A 1023 -2.85 14.11 -25.06
C GLY A 1023 -3.29 12.72 -25.50
N LEU A 1024 -4.01 11.98 -24.65
CA LEU A 1024 -4.36 10.56 -24.86
C LEU A 1024 -5.12 10.28 -26.17
N ALA A 1025 -5.88 11.23 -26.71
CA ALA A 1025 -6.63 11.05 -27.94
C ALA A 1025 -5.73 10.89 -29.18
N SER A 1026 -4.51 11.43 -29.14
CA SER A 1026 -3.54 11.43 -30.24
C SER A 1026 -2.42 10.40 -30.10
N ARG A 1027 -2.27 9.79 -28.91
CA ARG A 1027 -1.15 8.88 -28.63
C ARG A 1027 -1.30 7.53 -29.32
N THR A 1028 -0.16 6.96 -29.69
CA THR A 1028 -0.06 5.64 -30.32
C THR A 1028 0.68 4.67 -29.41
N GLN A 1029 2.00 4.77 -29.35
CA GLN A 1029 2.87 3.96 -28.49
C GLN A 1029 4.17 4.71 -28.13
N PRO A 1030 4.83 4.33 -27.03
CA PRO A 1030 6.14 4.86 -26.67
C PRO A 1030 7.20 4.59 -27.74
N TYR A 1031 8.07 5.57 -28.00
CA TYR A 1031 9.19 5.41 -28.92
C TYR A 1031 10.34 4.66 -28.24
N LEU A 1032 10.62 3.45 -28.73
CA LEU A 1032 11.73 2.61 -28.29
C LEU A 1032 12.67 2.31 -29.45
N LYS A 1033 13.97 2.54 -29.25
CA LYS A 1033 15.02 2.28 -30.24
C LYS A 1033 16.26 1.74 -29.55
N LEU A 1034 16.75 0.61 -30.03
CA LEU A 1034 17.99 0.00 -29.56
C LEU A 1034 19.08 0.19 -30.63
N THR A 1035 20.22 0.79 -30.26
CA THR A 1035 21.34 1.09 -31.19
C THR A 1035 22.55 0.17 -31.01
N PHE A 1036 22.51 -0.75 -30.06
CA PHE A 1036 23.59 -1.68 -29.75
C PHE A 1036 23.02 -3.06 -29.42
N ASP A 1037 23.88 -4.08 -29.40
CA ASP A 1037 23.52 -5.44 -29.01
C ASP A 1037 23.89 -5.68 -27.53
N PRO A 1038 22.92 -5.80 -26.60
CA PRO A 1038 23.18 -6.04 -25.19
C PRO A 1038 23.97 -7.33 -24.92
N SER A 1039 23.91 -8.31 -25.82
CA SER A 1039 24.67 -9.56 -25.72
C SER A 1039 26.16 -9.37 -25.98
N GLN A 1040 26.55 -8.34 -26.73
CA GLN A 1040 27.94 -7.99 -27.05
C GLN A 1040 28.59 -7.10 -25.99
N THR A 1041 27.83 -6.66 -24.98
CA THR A 1041 28.40 -5.85 -23.90
C THR A 1041 29.40 -6.69 -23.09
N PRO A 1042 30.58 -6.14 -22.70
CA PRO A 1042 31.62 -6.89 -22.01
C PRO A 1042 31.08 -7.70 -20.83
N ILE A 1043 31.32 -9.02 -20.85
CA ILE A 1043 30.99 -9.92 -19.75
C ILE A 1043 32.28 -10.26 -19.01
N ILE A 1044 32.32 -9.95 -17.72
CA ILE A 1044 33.45 -10.20 -16.81
C ILE A 1044 33.45 -11.67 -16.38
N LYS A 1045 33.51 -12.61 -17.33
CA LYS A 1045 33.39 -14.02 -16.93
C LYS A 1045 34.69 -14.58 -16.34
N GLU A 1046 35.88 -14.18 -16.80
CA GLU A 1046 37.11 -14.90 -16.43
C GLU A 1046 38.39 -14.04 -16.56
N LEU A 1047 38.58 -13.05 -15.66
CA LEU A 1047 39.83 -12.28 -15.59
C LEU A 1047 40.63 -12.63 -14.33
N ALA A 1048 41.95 -12.78 -14.48
CA ALA A 1048 42.87 -13.26 -13.44
C ALA A 1048 42.98 -12.36 -12.19
N THR A 1049 42.48 -11.12 -12.25
CA THR A 1049 42.63 -10.08 -11.22
C THR A 1049 41.51 -10.04 -10.18
N GLY A 1050 40.50 -10.91 -10.29
CA GLY A 1050 39.34 -10.93 -9.38
C GLY A 1050 38.27 -9.90 -9.72
N LYS A 1051 37.17 -9.89 -8.95
CA LYS A 1051 36.04 -8.98 -9.16
C LYS A 1051 36.32 -7.61 -8.54
N ALA A 1052 35.95 -6.53 -9.24
CA ALA A 1052 35.97 -5.20 -8.64
C ALA A 1052 34.92 -5.11 -7.53
N ARG A 1053 35.27 -4.41 -6.43
CA ARG A 1053 34.35 -4.19 -5.31
C ARG A 1053 33.50 -2.95 -5.54
N VAL A 1054 32.21 -3.09 -5.30
CA VAL A 1054 31.23 -1.99 -5.27
C VAL A 1054 30.53 -1.93 -3.92
N ALA A 1055 30.46 -0.73 -3.34
CA ALA A 1055 29.67 -0.47 -2.13
C ALA A 1055 28.28 0.01 -2.54
N VAL A 1056 27.24 -0.76 -2.23
CA VAL A 1056 25.86 -0.32 -2.30
C VAL A 1056 25.57 0.41 -0.99
N VAL A 1057 25.63 1.74 -1.04
CA VAL A 1057 25.46 2.61 0.12
C VAL A 1057 23.99 2.94 0.28
N ARG A 1058 23.47 2.67 1.47
CA ARG A 1058 22.09 2.96 1.86
C ARG A 1058 22.01 3.68 3.19
N GLU A 1059 20.91 4.39 3.38
CA GLU A 1059 20.54 5.07 4.62
C GLU A 1059 19.22 4.50 5.15
N GLU A 1060 18.85 4.84 6.39
CA GLU A 1060 17.51 4.62 6.90
C GLU A 1060 16.45 5.18 5.93
N GLY A 1061 15.40 4.41 5.64
CA GLY A 1061 14.34 4.76 4.67
C GLY A 1061 14.70 4.57 3.18
N SER A 1062 15.95 4.28 2.82
CA SER A 1062 16.26 3.77 1.48
C SER A 1062 15.47 2.46 1.23
N ASN A 1063 15.13 2.12 -0.01
CA ASN A 1063 14.39 0.88 -0.31
C ASN A 1063 14.70 0.24 -1.68
N GLY A 1064 15.56 0.86 -2.50
CA GLY A 1064 15.98 0.31 -3.80
C GLY A 1064 17.29 -0.49 -3.79
N ASP A 1065 17.77 -0.92 -2.62
CA ASP A 1065 19.10 -1.52 -2.46
C ASP A 1065 19.19 -2.97 -2.94
N ARG A 1066 18.11 -3.76 -2.85
CA ARG A 1066 18.17 -5.20 -3.16
C ARG A 1066 18.19 -5.45 -4.66
N GLU A 1067 17.36 -4.77 -5.43
CA GLU A 1067 17.38 -4.80 -6.89
C GLU A 1067 18.67 -4.19 -7.46
N MET A 1068 19.20 -3.13 -6.84
CA MET A 1068 20.49 -2.55 -7.20
C MET A 1068 21.62 -3.55 -6.98
N SER A 1069 21.64 -4.19 -5.82
CA SER A 1069 22.64 -5.20 -5.49
C SER A 1069 22.58 -6.38 -6.45
N ALA A 1070 21.38 -6.85 -6.81
CA ALA A 1070 21.19 -7.93 -7.77
C ALA A 1070 21.70 -7.53 -9.18
N SER A 1071 21.41 -6.30 -9.62
CA SER A 1071 21.85 -5.76 -10.91
C SER A 1071 23.38 -5.70 -11.02
N LEU A 1072 24.05 -5.18 -9.99
CA LEU A 1072 25.51 -5.13 -9.92
C LEU A 1072 26.14 -6.53 -9.83
N PHE A 1073 25.49 -7.45 -9.12
CA PHE A 1073 25.93 -8.84 -9.02
C PHE A 1073 25.86 -9.54 -10.39
N MET A 1074 24.78 -9.35 -11.16
CA MET A 1074 24.64 -9.84 -12.53
C MET A 1074 25.65 -9.22 -13.50
N ALA A 1075 26.06 -7.97 -13.26
CA ALA A 1075 27.08 -7.29 -14.06
C ALA A 1075 28.51 -7.80 -13.80
N GLY A 1076 28.75 -8.50 -12.68
CA GLY A 1076 30.02 -9.15 -12.38
C GLY A 1076 30.83 -8.52 -11.23
N PHE A 1077 30.25 -7.60 -10.47
CA PHE A 1077 30.91 -7.02 -9.28
C PHE A 1077 30.96 -8.00 -8.09
N GLU A 1078 31.90 -7.76 -7.17
CA GLU A 1078 31.75 -8.16 -5.76
C GLU A 1078 30.97 -7.06 -5.03
N VAL A 1079 29.70 -7.32 -4.76
CA VAL A 1079 28.76 -6.33 -4.24
C VAL A 1079 28.75 -6.37 -2.72
N TRP A 1080 28.89 -5.22 -2.06
CA TRP A 1080 28.84 -5.09 -0.60
C TRP A 1080 27.62 -4.28 -0.15
N ASP A 1081 26.94 -4.76 0.90
CA ASP A 1081 25.96 -3.97 1.65
C ASP A 1081 26.70 -3.04 2.60
N VAL A 1082 26.52 -1.72 2.44
CA VAL A 1082 27.16 -0.71 3.29
C VAL A 1082 26.12 0.30 3.76
N THR A 1083 25.95 0.45 5.07
CA THR A 1083 25.08 1.51 5.61
C THR A 1083 25.85 2.80 5.85
N MET A 1084 25.14 3.92 5.90
CA MET A 1084 25.70 5.16 6.44
C MET A 1084 26.25 4.98 7.86
N GLN A 1085 25.62 4.15 8.69
CA GLN A 1085 26.10 3.86 10.05
C GLN A 1085 27.47 3.14 10.05
N ASP A 1086 27.72 2.25 9.08
CA ASP A 1086 29.02 1.58 8.94
C ASP A 1086 30.14 2.61 8.69
N LEU A 1087 29.88 3.61 7.83
CA LEU A 1087 30.81 4.69 7.50
C LEU A 1087 30.97 5.72 8.63
N CYS A 1088 29.85 6.16 9.23
CA CYS A 1088 29.85 7.13 10.32
C CYS A 1088 30.58 6.59 11.57
N SER A 1089 30.40 5.30 11.88
CA SER A 1089 31.09 4.66 13.01
C SER A 1089 32.56 4.34 12.72
N GLY A 1090 32.94 4.25 11.44
CA GLY A 1090 34.27 3.82 11.01
C GLY A 1090 34.47 2.30 11.09
N SER A 1091 33.39 1.51 11.10
CA SER A 1091 33.46 0.04 11.03
C SER A 1091 33.91 -0.45 9.65
N THR A 1092 33.72 0.38 8.61
CA THR A 1092 34.25 0.18 7.26
C THR A 1092 34.73 1.50 6.66
N THR A 1093 35.58 1.42 5.62
CA THR A 1093 36.06 2.57 4.84
C THR A 1093 35.77 2.38 3.35
N LEU A 1094 35.80 3.47 2.57
CA LEU A 1094 35.56 3.40 1.13
C LEU A 1094 36.82 3.07 0.31
N ASP A 1095 37.99 3.01 0.94
CA ASP A 1095 39.28 2.73 0.29
C ASP A 1095 39.29 1.43 -0.56
N PRO A 1096 38.70 0.30 -0.12
CA PRO A 1096 38.73 -0.97 -0.88
C PRO A 1096 37.84 -0.97 -2.13
N PHE A 1097 36.99 0.04 -2.32
CA PHE A 1097 35.96 0.06 -3.35
C PHE A 1097 36.43 0.82 -4.60
N ARG A 1098 36.04 0.32 -5.77
CA ARG A 1098 36.20 0.99 -7.08
C ARG A 1098 34.95 1.74 -7.50
N ALA A 1099 33.80 1.36 -6.96
CA ALA A 1099 32.53 2.00 -7.22
C ALA A 1099 31.70 2.16 -5.95
N VAL A 1100 30.93 3.25 -5.89
CA VAL A 1100 29.92 3.49 -4.85
C VAL A 1100 28.59 3.75 -5.55
N VAL A 1101 27.53 3.08 -5.09
CA VAL A 1101 26.16 3.30 -5.59
C VAL A 1101 25.27 3.80 -4.46
N PHE A 1102 24.62 4.94 -4.69
CA PHE A 1102 23.60 5.51 -3.82
C PHE A 1102 22.23 5.12 -4.35
N VAL A 1103 21.48 4.37 -3.55
CA VAL A 1103 20.24 3.70 -3.93
C VAL A 1103 19.02 4.63 -3.88
N GLY A 1104 17.92 4.19 -4.50
CA GLY A 1104 16.62 4.86 -4.38
C GLY A 1104 15.89 4.60 -3.05
N GLY A 1105 14.82 5.34 -2.82
CA GLY A 1105 13.92 5.21 -1.68
C GLY A 1105 13.51 6.55 -1.10
N PHE A 1106 13.19 6.56 0.19
CA PHE A 1106 12.67 7.72 0.92
C PHE A 1106 13.49 7.93 2.18
N SER A 1107 14.79 8.24 2.04
CA SER A 1107 15.64 8.38 3.23
C SER A 1107 15.04 9.40 4.20
N TYR A 1108 14.87 9.04 5.47
CA TYR A 1108 14.16 9.84 6.47
C TYR A 1108 12.73 10.27 6.04
N ALA A 1109 12.02 9.43 5.30
CA ALA A 1109 10.69 9.70 4.72
C ALA A 1109 10.61 10.97 3.84
N ASP A 1110 11.75 11.41 3.28
CA ASP A 1110 11.92 12.69 2.57
C ASP A 1110 11.54 13.94 3.40
N VAL A 1111 11.53 13.79 4.73
CA VAL A 1111 11.29 14.90 5.66
C VAL A 1111 12.39 15.95 5.52
N LEU A 1112 11.98 17.23 5.46
CA LEU A 1112 12.82 18.41 5.15
C LEU A 1112 13.27 18.51 3.67
N GLY A 1113 12.84 17.59 2.82
CA GLY A 1113 13.18 17.49 1.40
C GLY A 1113 13.91 16.19 1.09
N SER A 1114 13.70 15.67 -0.11
CA SER A 1114 14.23 14.37 -0.52
C SER A 1114 15.75 14.29 -0.48
N ALA A 1115 16.25 13.15 0.02
CA ALA A 1115 17.66 12.86 0.31
C ALA A 1115 18.37 13.86 1.24
N LYS A 1116 17.68 14.87 1.80
CA LYS A 1116 18.32 15.94 2.57
C LYS A 1116 18.86 15.44 3.91
N GLY A 1117 18.13 14.55 4.58
CA GLY A 1117 18.62 13.87 5.77
C GLY A 1117 19.87 13.04 5.51
N TRP A 1118 19.91 12.35 4.37
CA TRP A 1118 21.09 11.58 3.95
C TRP A 1118 22.27 12.52 3.64
N ALA A 1119 22.05 13.58 2.88
CA ALA A 1119 23.06 14.60 2.61
C ALA A 1119 23.58 15.24 3.91
N ALA A 1120 22.71 15.55 4.87
CA ALA A 1120 23.11 16.07 6.18
C ALA A 1120 24.06 15.10 6.91
N THR A 1121 23.77 13.81 6.86
CA THR A 1121 24.61 12.77 7.47
C THR A 1121 25.98 12.72 6.82
N VAL A 1122 26.08 12.86 5.50
CA VAL A 1122 27.36 12.92 4.78
C VAL A 1122 28.11 14.23 5.09
N THR A 1123 27.43 15.37 5.08
CA THR A 1123 28.06 16.71 5.16
C THR A 1123 28.51 17.06 6.58
N PHE A 1124 27.71 16.74 7.61
CA PHE A 1124 27.96 17.21 8.97
C PHE A 1124 28.63 16.16 9.87
N ASN A 1125 28.65 14.88 9.47
CA ASN A 1125 29.48 13.89 10.13
C ASN A 1125 30.91 13.94 9.56
N ASN A 1126 31.88 14.36 10.37
CA ASN A 1126 33.27 14.54 9.92
C ASN A 1126 33.88 13.30 9.27
N ARG A 1127 33.62 12.10 9.82
CA ARG A 1127 34.18 10.84 9.27
C ARG A 1127 33.57 10.50 7.93
N ALA A 1128 32.24 10.53 7.83
CA ALA A 1128 31.56 10.26 6.57
C ALA A 1128 32.00 11.26 5.49
N ARG A 1129 32.04 12.56 5.82
CA ARG A 1129 32.51 13.60 4.90
C ARG A 1129 33.91 13.30 4.37
N GLU A 1130 34.86 13.03 5.26
CA GLU A 1130 36.25 12.75 4.87
C GLU A 1130 36.38 11.49 3.99
N GLU A 1131 35.62 10.43 4.29
CA GLU A 1131 35.60 9.21 3.48
C GLU A 1131 35.03 9.45 2.08
N PHE A 1132 33.89 10.14 1.96
CA PHE A 1132 33.26 10.44 0.68
C PHE A 1132 34.09 11.42 -0.16
N GLU A 1133 34.69 12.45 0.46
CA GLU A 1133 35.62 13.34 -0.25
C GLU A 1133 36.85 12.60 -0.76
N ARG A 1134 37.44 11.71 0.05
CA ARG A 1134 38.60 10.91 -0.36
C ARG A 1134 38.24 10.00 -1.53
N PHE A 1135 37.08 9.34 -1.47
CA PHE A 1135 36.59 8.50 -2.55
C PHE A 1135 36.41 9.32 -3.84
N ARG A 1136 35.69 10.45 -3.80
CA ARG A 1136 35.42 11.29 -4.98
C ARG A 1136 36.69 11.82 -5.66
N LYS A 1137 37.72 12.16 -4.88
CA LYS A 1137 39.02 12.68 -5.37
C LYS A 1137 39.87 11.63 -6.09
N ARG A 1138 39.64 10.34 -5.87
CA ARG A 1138 40.39 9.28 -6.56
C ARG A 1138 39.96 9.20 -8.02
N GLU A 1139 40.92 9.21 -8.93
CA GLU A 1139 40.68 9.11 -10.39
C GLU A 1139 40.21 7.71 -10.83
N ASP A 1140 40.45 6.69 -10.00
CA ASP A 1140 40.13 5.28 -10.23
C ASP A 1140 38.77 4.85 -9.65
N THR A 1141 37.86 5.81 -9.41
CA THR A 1141 36.54 5.55 -8.81
C THR A 1141 35.38 5.97 -9.67
N LEU A 1142 34.27 5.23 -9.59
CA LEU A 1142 32.96 5.57 -10.15
C LEU A 1142 31.91 5.79 -9.05
N SER A 1143 30.89 6.61 -9.34
CA SER A 1143 29.65 6.55 -8.56
C SER A 1143 28.38 6.62 -9.39
N LEU A 1144 27.33 5.97 -8.90
CA LEU A 1144 25.98 6.03 -9.44
C LEU A 1144 25.02 6.51 -8.34
N GLY A 1145 24.13 7.44 -8.66
CA GLY A 1145 23.01 7.82 -7.82
C GLY A 1145 21.70 7.62 -8.55
N VAL A 1146 20.82 6.77 -8.03
CA VAL A 1146 19.50 6.50 -8.62
C VAL A 1146 18.40 7.04 -7.73
N CYS A 1147 17.46 7.80 -8.30
CA CYS A 1147 16.33 8.41 -7.60
C CYS A 1147 16.76 9.19 -6.34
N ASN A 1148 16.61 8.63 -5.15
CA ASN A 1148 17.09 9.22 -3.89
C ASN A 1148 18.62 9.42 -3.87
N GLY A 1149 19.37 8.50 -4.47
CA GLY A 1149 20.79 8.68 -4.72
C GLY A 1149 21.10 9.79 -5.74
N CYS A 1150 20.23 10.06 -6.70
CA CYS A 1150 20.39 11.19 -7.64
C CYS A 1150 20.21 12.52 -6.90
N GLN A 1151 19.17 12.61 -6.08
CA GLN A 1151 18.92 13.76 -5.19
C GLN A 1151 20.12 14.01 -4.27
N LEU A 1152 20.68 12.95 -3.67
CA LEU A 1152 21.90 13.03 -2.86
C LEU A 1152 23.09 13.57 -3.65
N LEU A 1153 23.41 13.00 -4.82
CA LEU A 1153 24.57 13.44 -5.62
C LEU A 1153 24.46 14.90 -6.05
N ALA A 1154 23.24 15.39 -6.34
CA ALA A 1154 23.00 16.79 -6.62
C ALA A 1154 23.24 17.66 -5.37
N LEU A 1155 22.71 17.28 -4.21
CA LEU A 1155 22.91 18.01 -2.94
C LEU A 1155 24.39 18.06 -2.51
N LEU A 1156 25.15 17.01 -2.77
CA LEU A 1156 26.59 16.93 -2.46
C LEU A 1156 27.48 17.66 -3.49
N GLY A 1157 26.92 18.18 -4.60
CA GLY A 1157 27.68 18.85 -5.64
C GLY A 1157 28.56 17.94 -6.49
N TRP A 1158 28.33 16.61 -6.46
CA TRP A 1158 29.10 15.66 -7.27
C TRP A 1158 28.72 15.72 -8.76
N VAL A 1159 27.52 16.20 -9.04
CA VAL A 1159 26.99 16.55 -10.35
C VAL A 1159 26.43 17.98 -10.30
N GLY A 1160 26.42 18.66 -11.45
CA GLY A 1160 26.07 20.09 -11.50
C GLY A 1160 27.06 20.97 -10.71
N GLU A 1161 28.33 20.59 -10.66
CA GLU A 1161 29.35 21.22 -9.82
C GLU A 1161 29.51 22.74 -10.09
N ARG A 1162 29.61 23.51 -9.00
CA ARG A 1162 29.96 24.92 -9.00
C ARG A 1162 31.38 25.15 -8.50
N GLU A 1163 31.97 26.26 -8.93
CA GLU A 1163 33.31 26.68 -8.51
C GLU A 1163 33.44 26.90 -6.99
N ASP A 1164 32.34 27.21 -6.30
CA ASP A 1164 32.29 27.38 -4.84
C ASP A 1164 31.98 26.10 -4.06
N GLY A 1165 31.95 24.94 -4.72
CA GLY A 1165 31.69 23.63 -4.11
C GLY A 1165 30.21 23.29 -3.91
N GLY A 1166 29.28 24.17 -4.33
CA GLY A 1166 27.85 23.86 -4.35
C GLY A 1166 27.41 23.13 -5.62
N SER A 1167 26.09 22.95 -5.78
CA SER A 1167 25.49 22.50 -7.04
C SER A 1167 24.63 23.56 -7.71
N ASP A 1168 24.73 23.61 -9.03
CA ASP A 1168 23.86 24.36 -9.95
C ASP A 1168 22.58 23.60 -10.29
N VAL A 1169 22.43 22.35 -9.81
CA VAL A 1169 21.22 21.53 -9.94
C VAL A 1169 20.74 21.08 -8.57
N THR A 1170 19.42 21.09 -8.39
CA THR A 1170 18.74 20.41 -7.28
C THR A 1170 17.50 19.71 -7.80
N LEU A 1171 16.88 18.89 -6.95
CA LEU A 1171 15.66 18.18 -7.28
C LEU A 1171 14.55 18.59 -6.31
N THR A 1172 13.39 18.92 -6.86
CA THR A 1172 12.22 19.42 -6.13
C THR A 1172 10.95 18.69 -6.55
N HIS A 1173 9.82 19.03 -5.93
CA HIS A 1173 8.52 18.43 -6.24
C HIS A 1173 8.21 18.46 -7.74
N ASN A 1174 7.65 17.35 -8.22
CA ASN A 1174 7.14 17.25 -9.59
C ASN A 1174 6.14 18.38 -9.87
N LYS A 1175 6.07 18.88 -11.11
CA LYS A 1175 5.05 19.87 -11.51
C LYS A 1175 3.60 19.39 -11.28
N SER A 1176 3.37 18.07 -11.27
CA SER A 1176 2.08 17.46 -10.93
C SER A 1176 1.71 17.61 -9.45
N GLY A 1177 2.65 17.95 -8.57
CA GLY A 1177 2.43 17.99 -7.12
C GLY A 1177 2.15 16.60 -6.51
N ARG A 1178 2.49 15.52 -7.24
CA ARG A 1178 2.17 14.14 -6.88
C ARG A 1178 3.37 13.22 -7.10
N PHE A 1179 3.41 12.13 -6.33
CA PHE A 1179 4.25 10.98 -6.67
C PHE A 1179 3.84 10.40 -8.01
N GLU A 1180 4.81 10.12 -8.88
CA GLU A 1180 4.60 9.53 -10.19
C GLU A 1180 5.34 8.19 -10.25
N SER A 1181 4.59 7.12 -10.45
CA SER A 1181 5.12 5.85 -10.89
C SER A 1181 4.68 5.60 -12.34
N ARG A 1182 5.63 5.57 -13.27
CA ARG A 1182 5.37 5.49 -14.71
C ARG A 1182 6.43 4.61 -15.38
N PHE A 1183 6.07 3.96 -16.48
CA PHE A 1183 7.04 3.34 -17.39
C PHE A 1183 7.18 4.23 -18.63
N VAL A 1184 8.34 4.85 -18.79
CA VAL A 1184 8.57 5.93 -19.77
C VAL A 1184 9.75 5.61 -20.68
N SER A 1185 9.84 6.33 -21.81
CA SER A 1185 10.98 6.22 -22.73
C SER A 1185 12.05 7.24 -22.38
N VAL A 1186 13.29 6.78 -22.22
CA VAL A 1186 14.45 7.63 -21.98
C VAL A 1186 15.46 7.48 -23.12
N GLY A 1187 15.71 8.59 -23.81
CA GLY A 1187 16.75 8.75 -24.81
C GLY A 1187 18.14 8.93 -24.18
N ILE A 1188 19.15 8.33 -24.80
CA ILE A 1188 20.55 8.39 -24.37
C ILE A 1188 21.35 9.19 -25.41
N LEU A 1189 21.91 10.32 -24.99
CA LEU A 1189 22.73 11.20 -25.82
C LEU A 1189 24.24 10.94 -25.63
N PRO A 1190 25.08 11.31 -26.60
CA PRO A 1190 26.53 11.31 -26.43
C PRO A 1190 26.97 12.16 -25.22
N SER A 1191 27.87 11.60 -24.41
CA SER A 1191 28.38 12.27 -23.21
C SER A 1191 29.68 11.63 -22.73
N PRO A 1192 30.35 12.24 -21.73
CA PRO A 1192 31.47 11.61 -21.04
C PRO A 1192 31.08 10.42 -20.15
N ALA A 1193 29.79 10.20 -19.85
CA ALA A 1193 29.33 9.25 -18.85
C ALA A 1193 29.79 7.81 -19.15
N ILE A 1194 30.71 7.30 -18.33
CA ILE A 1194 31.37 6.00 -18.55
C ILE A 1194 30.37 4.85 -18.59
N MET A 1195 29.34 4.91 -17.72
CA MET A 1195 28.33 3.86 -17.61
C MET A 1195 27.42 3.77 -18.84
N LEU A 1196 27.30 4.85 -19.63
CA LEU A 1196 26.40 4.92 -20.80
C LEU A 1196 27.15 4.69 -22.13
N LYS A 1197 28.44 4.40 -22.08
CA LYS A 1197 29.29 4.23 -23.26
C LYS A 1197 28.74 3.15 -24.19
N GLY A 1198 28.58 3.49 -25.47
CA GLY A 1198 28.08 2.58 -26.51
C GLY A 1198 26.55 2.45 -26.54
N MET A 1199 25.83 3.13 -25.64
CA MET A 1199 24.36 3.14 -25.59
C MET A 1199 23.76 4.39 -26.28
N GLU A 1200 24.61 5.28 -26.80
CA GLU A 1200 24.18 6.55 -27.40
C GLU A 1200 23.24 6.33 -28.60
N GLY A 1201 22.23 7.18 -28.72
CA GLY A 1201 21.21 7.12 -29.76
C GLY A 1201 20.09 6.11 -29.51
N SER A 1202 20.16 5.33 -28.42
CA SER A 1202 19.05 4.49 -27.96
C SER A 1202 17.96 5.31 -27.26
N ALA A 1203 16.74 4.81 -27.30
CA ALA A 1203 15.61 5.22 -26.48
C ALA A 1203 15.03 3.96 -25.82
N LEU A 1204 15.13 3.86 -24.49
CA LEU A 1204 14.86 2.64 -23.73
C LEU A 1204 13.72 2.86 -22.75
N GLY A 1205 12.89 1.84 -22.55
CA GLY A 1205 11.83 1.85 -21.54
C GLY A 1205 12.41 1.70 -20.15
N VAL A 1206 11.99 2.53 -19.20
CA VAL A 1206 12.50 2.50 -17.82
C VAL A 1206 11.44 2.95 -16.82
N TRP A 1207 11.52 2.39 -15.62
CA TRP A 1207 10.66 2.76 -14.50
C TRP A 1207 11.05 4.12 -13.91
N VAL A 1208 10.03 4.90 -13.61
CA VAL A 1208 10.07 6.10 -12.80
C VAL A 1208 9.18 5.87 -11.58
N ALA A 1209 9.63 6.30 -10.40
CA ALA A 1209 8.91 6.18 -9.13
C ALA A 1209 9.38 7.29 -8.17
N HIS A 1210 8.87 8.52 -8.31
CA HIS A 1210 9.29 9.66 -7.46
C HIS A 1210 8.24 10.77 -7.33
N GLY A 1211 8.23 11.48 -6.19
CA GLY A 1211 7.47 12.72 -5.98
C GLY A 1211 8.30 14.01 -6.09
N GLU A 1212 9.63 13.88 -6.01
CA GLU A 1212 10.59 14.99 -6.05
C GLU A 1212 11.67 14.77 -7.13
N GLY A 1213 11.24 14.59 -8.38
CA GLY A 1213 12.14 14.32 -9.50
C GLY A 1213 12.39 15.49 -10.44
N LEU A 1214 11.79 16.65 -10.19
CA LEU A 1214 11.95 17.83 -11.04
C LEU A 1214 13.37 18.37 -10.92
N MET A 1215 14.17 18.30 -11.99
CA MET A 1215 15.49 18.91 -12.02
C MET A 1215 15.37 20.42 -12.16
N GLN A 1216 15.65 21.12 -11.06
CA GLN A 1216 15.64 22.56 -11.00
C GLN A 1216 17.06 23.11 -11.05
N PHE A 1217 17.33 23.91 -12.07
CA PHE A 1217 18.61 24.60 -12.23
C PHE A 1217 18.59 25.91 -11.45
N ARG A 1218 19.75 26.28 -10.89
CA ARG A 1218 19.92 27.54 -10.16
C ARG A 1218 19.56 28.77 -11.00
N SER A 1219 19.90 28.73 -12.29
CA SER A 1219 19.56 29.78 -13.26
C SER A 1219 19.48 29.21 -14.69
N PRO A 1220 18.85 29.93 -15.63
CA PRO A 1220 18.84 29.55 -17.05
C PRO A 1220 20.25 29.37 -17.65
N GLU A 1221 21.21 30.19 -17.22
CA GLU A 1221 22.61 30.10 -17.67
C GLU A 1221 23.27 28.81 -17.19
N ALA A 1222 23.00 28.40 -15.95
CA ALA A 1222 23.49 27.14 -15.39
C ALA A 1222 22.93 25.93 -16.16
N GLN A 1223 21.65 25.97 -16.49
CA GLN A 1223 21.02 24.96 -17.36
C GLN A 1223 21.70 24.90 -18.73
N GLN A 1224 21.87 26.04 -19.40
CA GLN A 1224 22.52 26.09 -20.71
C GLN A 1224 23.97 25.59 -20.67
N LYS A 1225 24.72 25.94 -19.63
CA LYS A 1225 26.10 25.47 -19.42
C LYS A 1225 26.14 23.94 -19.33
N LEU A 1226 25.32 23.35 -18.46
CA LEU A 1226 25.31 21.91 -18.23
C LEU A 1226 24.89 21.14 -19.48
N ILE A 1227 23.81 21.58 -20.14
CA ILE A 1227 23.32 20.95 -21.37
C ILE A 1227 24.32 21.13 -22.52
N GLY A 1228 24.84 22.35 -22.71
CA GLY A 1228 25.81 22.67 -23.75
C GLY A 1228 27.14 21.92 -23.61
N SER A 1229 27.54 21.57 -22.39
CA SER A 1229 28.69 20.72 -22.10
C SER A 1229 28.41 19.21 -22.21
N SER A 1230 27.23 18.80 -22.70
CA SER A 1230 26.84 17.38 -22.83
C SER A 1230 26.87 16.60 -21.51
N LEU A 1231 26.62 17.29 -20.39
CA LEU A 1231 26.61 16.69 -19.04
C LEU A 1231 25.23 16.22 -18.59
N ALA A 1232 24.24 16.32 -19.47
CA ALA A 1232 22.93 15.76 -19.28
C ALA A 1232 22.69 14.73 -20.40
N PRO A 1233 23.13 13.47 -20.27
CA PRO A 1233 22.96 12.46 -21.33
C PRO A 1233 21.55 11.89 -21.44
N LEU A 1234 20.77 11.86 -20.35
CA LEU A 1234 19.49 11.16 -20.33
C LEU A 1234 18.32 12.14 -20.52
N ARG A 1235 17.39 11.80 -21.41
CA ARG A 1235 16.23 12.61 -21.76
C ARG A 1235 14.94 11.80 -21.73
N TYR A 1236 13.90 12.25 -21.05
CA TYR A 1236 12.54 11.83 -21.34
C TYR A 1236 12.19 12.21 -22.78
N VAL A 1237 11.71 11.24 -23.56
CA VAL A 1237 11.39 11.44 -24.98
C VAL A 1237 9.92 11.13 -25.27
N ASP A 1238 9.34 11.89 -26.20
CA ASP A 1238 7.97 11.68 -26.69
C ASP A 1238 7.83 10.43 -27.58
N ASP A 1239 6.60 10.17 -28.03
CA ASP A 1239 6.26 9.07 -28.93
C ASP A 1239 6.94 9.21 -30.33
N SER A 1240 7.63 10.32 -30.62
CA SER A 1240 8.46 10.54 -31.81
C SER A 1240 9.97 10.47 -31.54
N GLY A 1241 10.37 10.21 -30.29
CA GLY A 1241 11.77 10.14 -29.87
C GLY A 1241 12.44 11.50 -29.62
N ASN A 1242 11.68 12.59 -29.57
CA ASN A 1242 12.22 13.92 -29.27
C ASN A 1242 12.17 14.20 -27.76
N PRO A 1243 13.18 14.89 -27.18
CA PRO A 1243 13.10 15.34 -25.79
C PRO A 1243 11.83 16.17 -25.53
N THR A 1244 11.14 15.90 -24.41
CA THR A 1244 9.82 16.49 -24.15
C THR A 1244 9.65 17.00 -22.72
N GLU A 1245 8.80 18.01 -22.56
CA GLU A 1245 8.31 18.52 -21.27
C GLU A 1245 6.84 18.17 -21.02
N ILE A 1246 6.20 17.47 -21.95
CA ILE A 1246 4.77 17.13 -21.90
C ILE A 1246 4.51 16.05 -20.85
N TYR A 1247 3.60 16.31 -19.92
CA TYR A 1247 3.13 15.34 -18.94
C TYR A 1247 2.15 14.32 -19.57
N PRO A 1248 2.18 13.03 -19.19
CA PRO A 1248 3.06 12.39 -18.21
C PRO A 1248 4.30 11.75 -18.85
N ILE A 1249 4.57 11.99 -20.15
CA ILE A 1249 5.72 11.39 -20.85
C ILE A 1249 7.03 11.88 -20.21
N ASN A 1250 7.08 13.16 -19.86
CA ASN A 1250 7.94 13.69 -18.83
C ASN A 1250 7.14 13.75 -17.51
N PRO A 1251 7.35 12.81 -16.58
CA PRO A 1251 6.49 12.66 -15.41
C PRO A 1251 6.69 13.80 -14.39
N ASN A 1252 7.84 14.46 -14.39
CA ASN A 1252 8.18 15.44 -13.34
C ASN A 1252 8.24 16.90 -13.83
N GLY A 1253 8.28 17.12 -15.15
CA GLY A 1253 8.28 18.44 -15.77
C GLY A 1253 9.66 19.06 -15.95
N SER A 1254 10.74 18.27 -15.86
CA SER A 1254 12.13 18.74 -16.02
C SER A 1254 12.36 19.36 -17.39
N ALA A 1255 12.99 20.53 -17.42
CA ALA A 1255 13.22 21.30 -18.64
C ALA A 1255 14.01 20.49 -19.68
N GLN A 1256 13.63 20.61 -20.95
CA GLN A 1256 14.14 19.83 -22.08
C GLN A 1256 14.12 18.31 -21.85
N GLY A 1257 13.28 17.81 -20.94
CA GLY A 1257 13.19 16.39 -20.62
C GLY A 1257 14.40 15.82 -19.87
N VAL A 1258 15.24 16.61 -19.20
CA VAL A 1258 16.41 16.05 -18.49
C VAL A 1258 15.98 15.01 -17.45
N ALA A 1259 16.49 13.78 -17.59
CA ALA A 1259 16.21 12.66 -16.69
C ALA A 1259 17.44 12.19 -15.88
N GLY A 1260 18.64 12.64 -16.28
CA GLY A 1260 19.91 12.28 -15.65
C GLY A 1260 21.07 13.14 -16.13
N ILE A 1261 22.03 13.36 -15.23
CA ILE A 1261 23.22 14.22 -15.41
C ILE A 1261 24.48 13.50 -14.93
N CYS A 1262 25.65 13.90 -15.45
CA CYS A 1262 26.94 13.34 -15.07
C CYS A 1262 27.99 14.41 -14.73
N SER A 1263 29.05 14.02 -14.04
CA SER A 1263 30.23 14.85 -13.81
C SER A 1263 30.98 15.14 -15.13
N ALA A 1264 31.81 16.20 -15.13
CA ALA A 1264 32.59 16.59 -16.30
C ALA A 1264 33.56 15.50 -16.79
N ASP A 1265 34.09 14.69 -15.88
CA ASP A 1265 34.95 13.53 -16.16
C ASP A 1265 34.16 12.23 -16.44
N GLY A 1266 32.82 12.27 -16.35
CA GLY A 1266 31.94 11.14 -16.65
C GLY A 1266 31.92 10.00 -15.63
N ARG A 1267 32.67 10.12 -14.52
CA ARG A 1267 32.79 9.06 -13.49
C ARG A 1267 31.59 8.99 -12.54
N HIS A 1268 30.84 10.07 -12.42
CA HIS A 1268 29.69 10.18 -11.52
C HIS A 1268 28.43 10.41 -12.34
N LEU A 1269 27.47 9.50 -12.23
CA LEU A 1269 26.19 9.56 -12.94
C LEU A 1269 25.05 9.62 -11.92
N ALA A 1270 24.15 10.59 -12.09
CA ALA A 1270 22.96 10.78 -11.29
C ALA A 1270 21.72 10.73 -12.18
N MET A 1271 20.76 9.87 -11.88
CA MET A 1271 19.54 9.74 -12.69
C MET A 1271 18.31 9.44 -11.84
N MET A 1272 17.16 10.01 -12.22
CA MET A 1272 15.89 9.78 -11.51
C MET A 1272 15.18 8.47 -11.86
N PRO A 1273 15.20 7.97 -13.12
CA PRO A 1273 14.66 6.66 -13.45
C PRO A 1273 15.46 5.52 -12.79
N HIS A 1274 14.84 4.34 -12.67
CA HIS A 1274 15.36 3.14 -12.01
C HIS A 1274 15.80 2.05 -13.03
N PRO A 1275 17.02 2.11 -13.59
CA PRO A 1275 17.51 1.08 -14.51
C PRO A 1275 17.69 -0.29 -13.84
N GLU A 1276 17.96 -0.33 -12.54
CA GLU A 1276 18.11 -1.54 -11.72
C GLU A 1276 16.80 -2.32 -11.55
N ARG A 1277 15.66 -1.66 -11.80
CA ARG A 1277 14.32 -2.28 -11.85
C ARG A 1277 13.95 -2.69 -13.27
N ALA A 1278 14.90 -2.66 -14.22
CA ALA A 1278 14.66 -2.94 -15.64
C ALA A 1278 15.83 -3.70 -16.31
N VAL A 1279 16.67 -4.42 -15.56
CA VAL A 1279 17.82 -5.21 -16.06
C VAL A 1279 17.43 -6.59 -16.62
N LEU A 1280 16.17 -7.00 -16.48
CA LEU A 1280 15.62 -8.22 -17.06
C LEU A 1280 14.44 -7.88 -17.98
N SER A 1281 14.28 -8.65 -19.05
CA SER A 1281 13.23 -8.45 -20.07
C SER A 1281 11.82 -8.45 -19.46
N TRP A 1282 11.56 -9.35 -18.52
CA TRP A 1282 10.27 -9.48 -17.83
C TRP A 1282 9.97 -8.36 -16.83
N GLN A 1283 10.96 -7.53 -16.47
CA GLN A 1283 10.72 -6.35 -15.63
C GLN A 1283 10.20 -5.15 -16.44
N TRP A 1284 10.26 -5.20 -17.77
CA TRP A 1284 9.71 -4.14 -18.62
C TRP A 1284 8.19 -4.26 -18.66
N ALA A 1285 7.49 -3.21 -18.24
CA ALA A 1285 6.03 -3.18 -18.26
C ALA A 1285 5.46 -3.44 -19.66
N TRP A 1286 6.12 -2.87 -20.67
CA TRP A 1286 5.71 -3.00 -22.06
C TRP A 1286 6.89 -2.81 -23.02
N ALA A 1287 6.86 -3.52 -24.14
CA ALA A 1287 7.70 -3.30 -25.30
C ALA A 1287 6.98 -3.83 -26.54
N PRO A 1288 7.16 -3.23 -27.72
CA PRO A 1288 6.55 -3.74 -28.94
C PRO A 1288 7.10 -5.14 -29.25
N GLN A 1289 6.25 -6.02 -29.79
CA GLN A 1289 6.54 -7.44 -29.95
C GLN A 1289 7.87 -7.73 -30.66
N HIS A 1290 8.18 -6.98 -31.73
CA HIS A 1290 9.43 -7.13 -32.49
C HIS A 1290 10.70 -6.83 -31.67
N LEU A 1291 10.59 -6.00 -30.63
CA LEU A 1291 11.69 -5.70 -29.72
C LEU A 1291 11.73 -6.69 -28.56
N ARG A 1292 10.58 -7.10 -28.01
CA ARG A 1292 10.47 -7.93 -26.79
C ARG A 1292 11.31 -9.21 -26.86
N GLY A 1293 11.29 -9.92 -27.99
CA GLY A 1293 12.09 -11.13 -28.19
C GLY A 1293 13.60 -10.89 -28.32
N SER A 1294 14.04 -9.64 -28.51
CA SER A 1294 15.46 -9.27 -28.61
C SER A 1294 16.05 -8.70 -27.30
N LEU A 1295 15.22 -8.53 -26.26
CA LEU A 1295 15.61 -7.92 -24.97
C LEU A 1295 16.29 -8.91 -23.99
N GLU A 1296 16.85 -10.03 -24.45
CA GLU A 1296 17.58 -10.96 -23.58
C GLU A 1296 19.09 -10.96 -23.90
N PRO A 1297 19.93 -10.27 -23.10
CA PRO A 1297 19.63 -9.55 -21.85
C PRO A 1297 19.04 -8.15 -22.08
N SER A 1298 18.40 -7.58 -21.05
CA SER A 1298 17.85 -6.22 -21.13
C SER A 1298 18.97 -5.21 -21.43
N PRO A 1299 18.71 -4.20 -22.27
CA PRO A 1299 19.66 -3.11 -22.55
C PRO A 1299 20.20 -2.40 -21.30
N TRP A 1300 19.40 -2.30 -20.22
CA TRP A 1300 19.86 -1.62 -18.99
C TRP A 1300 20.93 -2.40 -18.23
N LEU A 1301 21.03 -3.73 -18.40
CA LEU A 1301 22.12 -4.49 -17.80
C LEU A 1301 23.50 -4.04 -18.34
N SER A 1302 23.53 -3.52 -19.57
CA SER A 1302 24.75 -3.04 -20.20
C SER A 1302 25.35 -1.82 -19.49
N MET A 1303 24.51 -0.96 -18.90
CA MET A 1303 24.97 0.17 -18.10
C MET A 1303 25.83 -0.28 -16.92
N PHE A 1304 25.38 -1.32 -16.20
CA PHE A 1304 26.11 -1.88 -15.07
C PHE A 1304 27.37 -2.65 -15.51
N ARG A 1305 27.31 -3.35 -16.64
CA ARG A 1305 28.49 -4.02 -17.23
C ARG A 1305 29.57 -3.04 -17.68
N ASN A 1306 29.18 -1.89 -18.23
CA ASN A 1306 30.10 -0.81 -18.58
C ASN A 1306 30.85 -0.30 -17.34
N ALA A 1307 30.14 -0.09 -16.22
CA ALA A 1307 30.75 0.30 -14.96
C ALA A 1307 31.76 -0.77 -14.48
N ALA A 1308 31.34 -2.03 -14.49
CA ALA A 1308 32.16 -3.15 -14.03
C ALA A 1308 33.43 -3.32 -14.87
N ALA A 1309 33.31 -3.21 -16.20
CA ALA A 1309 34.44 -3.30 -17.13
C ALA A 1309 35.43 -2.14 -16.92
N TRP A 1310 34.95 -0.92 -16.67
CA TRP A 1310 35.84 0.21 -16.40
C TRP A 1310 36.61 0.04 -15.08
N CYS A 1311 35.94 -0.39 -14.01
CA CYS A 1311 36.56 -0.59 -12.70
C CYS A 1311 37.64 -1.68 -12.67
N GLN A 1312 37.63 -2.60 -13.64
CA GLN A 1312 38.63 -3.66 -13.75
C GLN A 1312 39.81 -3.30 -14.65
N ASN A 1313 39.61 -2.42 -15.63
CA ASN A 1313 40.64 -1.99 -16.56
C ASN A 1313 41.44 -0.78 -16.05
N SER A 1314 41.04 -0.21 -14.90
CA SER A 1314 41.66 0.95 -14.24
C SER A 1314 42.34 0.51 -12.95
#